data_AF-A0A358ELA2-F1
#
_entry.id   AF-A0A358ELA2-F1
#
_cell.length_a   1.000
_cell.length_b   1.000
_cell.length_c   1.000
_cell.angle_alpha   90.00
_cell.angle_beta   90.00
_cell.angle_gamma   90.00
#
_symmetry.space_group_name_H-M   'P 1'
#
loop_
_entity.id
_entity.type
_entity.pdbx_description
1 polymer ?
#
loop_
_entity_poly.entity_id
_entity_poly.type
_entity_poly.pdbx_seq_one_letter_code
_entity_poly.pdbx_strand_id
1 'polypeptide(L)'
;MKRFLIFLVLLTGLWGTQNARAFVLVGPMNATELGSGGIDFNYTDDLGGPKDLKTFFRWNIPLLTYAFDASFMQYFGLEGREAVKEAFTAVNDFFENDQYSGVSSLDLTTHGFRSNYNSSWLNTTAKNGSVIDVKSLTLGLIINHLGLGNPYRYAYGIHSISTNSAGTQLNFNVRLRNFDPITYKPTSIINNVAFSYRLIHDAPPSVGVTQLPSFADMEEFTTDTTGNAWTSLSAITDAFYGNTAIFWTEQPTLFGFGVYYDGQNAMGGQYQPRHALTYDDAGGLKYLYRTNNYVYEGLDPNVVLMTPANFLPTFAIPVLPGGSGRIFPDPSGISGAFIPRRNAGIIPGLPITSSLPVQAPPALVDVAMRGGIDKIEFREQQFDSFLGINFTAATHEWTDVFVSTNGQNVVNLNNTTPGSSAFIGVPTLKHFSQKVGRAIFQPDILFVADELGVSPDGIPIAFNRTDFSAWIDNYTNNLGPAQLLTTNVGPGIISGPIQYTFTKLGQGFEVIWSGEASVVGNTNSYSMWGHIKGPGPKDVVVFPNDAQMSILENAISPATTTPVITRIIDSGQDNRLARTQEKLIVEGSNLASATAVQILDGDVVLETIQGSIIQTFIESHNQIIIPPGHITEAAEGDPGTRKIVIWNTIGKSDPSEAIGIHTGIPVITGTSRDEKTYDRAEHNLDIYGYGFKSRQIGDIKSELSFFRVEDENGTVVFPASGNSTLAEFQVRSDSHAILPINAITALADGKHRRIRVARDSAAASLSSTNAVDLIEFITSTPKITGLFRGSTANPGVNDINATSAFRRDDIVTIQGEALNTTYRIEIVDINGSSLDPAVHIDIPTVGVAVADGGNLIQLSKDTFFTGTADGNGTDTMKMLKISNLIGTSTSEKFNVNAQPEVTFIAGFVTPFTFNRDASTGDTITLTGLNLRSVTEIQVVDENGTDLDTSNPPKIILPANGVTITDTAITINSRAIQFSNTAKADSSLLSSKWRRFKLISAREPALSPQIHRFQMGVPPKFKSFQLSPGSAGNSNYRRDIDSMEVSGSGFGLINSAEVVDVNGNTIVVNSGVMIGSTPNYFSNGLTLNTDANFTIAPDSFFNANLLDSPVANHRRLKITTPFGIVVSDQNSTGAFTLSATPKFHSTVTATFAGEGSGFNGIDTYDINGTTGVYPDNLLPLVINGQNFLGVKTITFEDNATTSYYSVNVNPANPPAGLAFSADGKKITVSGKLIYDNALTWANSGGAATRRVVLTSAGEQNATTQNIIADPSENDNP
;
A
#
# COMPACT_ATOMS: atom_id res chain seq x y z
N MET A 1 -30.70 26.25 9.19
CA MET A 1 -30.06 26.90 8.01
C MET A 1 -28.70 27.54 8.32
N LYS A 2 -28.51 28.35 9.37
CA LYS A 2 -27.17 28.90 9.71
C LYS A 2 -26.11 27.89 10.18
N ARG A 3 -26.53 26.71 10.69
CA ARG A 3 -25.61 25.59 11.02
C ARG A 3 -25.23 24.70 9.84
N PHE A 4 -25.98 24.77 8.73
CA PHE A 4 -25.68 24.04 7.48
C PHE A 4 -24.66 24.80 6.62
N LEU A 5 -24.64 26.13 6.71
CA LEU A 5 -23.64 26.99 6.05
C LEU A 5 -22.24 26.88 6.67
N ILE A 6 -22.15 26.64 7.99
CA ILE A 6 -20.85 26.51 8.70
C ILE A 6 -20.20 25.15 8.40
N PHE A 7 -21.01 24.10 8.18
CA PHE A 7 -20.49 22.78 7.79
C PHE A 7 -20.02 22.76 6.32
N LEU A 8 -20.63 23.53 5.43
CA LEU A 8 -20.20 23.65 4.02
C LEU A 8 -18.91 24.47 3.86
N VAL A 9 -18.69 25.47 4.73
CA VAL A 9 -17.44 26.27 4.75
C VAL A 9 -16.27 25.49 5.39
N LEU A 10 -16.55 24.54 6.29
CA LEU A 10 -15.53 23.64 6.85
C LEU A 10 -15.18 22.46 5.92
N LEU A 11 -16.10 22.02 5.04
CA LEU A 11 -15.81 20.97 4.04
C LEU A 11 -15.17 21.48 2.74
N THR A 12 -15.25 22.78 2.45
CA THR A 12 -14.58 23.40 1.28
C THR A 12 -13.26 24.09 1.62
N GLY A 13 -12.95 24.27 2.92
CA GLY A 13 -11.68 24.83 3.41
C GLY A 13 -10.52 23.83 3.54
N LEU A 14 -10.72 22.57 3.15
CA LEU A 14 -9.71 21.50 3.22
C LEU A 14 -9.27 20.97 1.84
N TRP A 15 -9.71 21.61 0.74
CA TRP A 15 -9.17 21.36 -0.59
C TRP A 15 -8.33 22.54 -1.05
N GLY A 16 -7.01 22.32 -1.09
CA GLY A 16 -6.05 23.25 -1.65
C GLY A 16 -5.08 23.85 -0.64
N THR A 17 -4.34 23.04 0.12
CA THR A 17 -2.94 23.42 0.30
C THR A 17 -2.36 23.46 -1.11
N GLN A 18 -2.11 24.67 -1.64
CA GLN A 18 -1.32 24.81 -2.85
C GLN A 18 0.04 24.20 -2.51
N ASN A 19 0.29 22.99 -3.01
CA ASN A 19 1.59 22.36 -2.95
C ASN A 19 2.55 23.31 -3.67
N ALA A 20 3.40 23.94 -2.89
CA ALA A 20 4.37 24.93 -3.32
C ALA A 20 5.55 24.16 -3.95
N ARG A 21 5.81 24.29 -5.25
CA ARG A 21 6.72 23.40 -6.04
C ARG A 21 7.82 24.25 -6.66
N ALA A 22 9.10 24.07 -6.34
CA ALA A 22 9.99 25.24 -6.32
C ALA A 22 11.30 25.18 -7.09
N PHE A 23 11.91 26.37 -7.25
CA PHE A 23 13.19 26.64 -7.92
C PHE A 23 14.24 27.26 -6.96
N VAL A 24 15.52 27.15 -7.32
CA VAL A 24 16.64 27.79 -6.62
C VAL A 24 17.37 28.79 -7.53
N LEU A 25 17.87 29.87 -6.94
CA LEU A 25 18.66 30.92 -7.61
C LEU A 25 20.14 30.73 -7.30
N VAL A 26 21.04 30.99 -8.25
CA VAL A 26 22.49 30.85 -8.07
C VAL A 26 23.23 32.17 -8.24
N GLY A 27 24.38 32.31 -7.57
CA GLY A 27 25.35 33.36 -7.84
C GLY A 27 26.48 33.47 -6.82
N PRO A 28 27.43 34.42 -7.01
CA PRO A 28 28.61 34.60 -6.16
C PRO A 28 28.27 34.70 -4.68
N MET A 29 28.89 33.91 -3.80
CA MET A 29 28.61 33.94 -2.36
C MET A 29 29.57 34.85 -1.59
N ASN A 30 29.15 35.35 -0.43
CA ASN A 30 30.08 36.01 0.48
C ASN A 30 31.04 34.97 1.08
N ALA A 31 32.31 35.32 1.31
CA ALA A 31 33.29 34.42 1.93
C ALA A 31 32.83 33.85 3.29
N THR A 32 32.03 34.61 4.05
CA THR A 32 31.45 34.15 5.34
C THR A 32 30.28 33.17 5.19
N GLU A 33 29.71 33.07 3.98
CA GLU A 33 28.64 32.11 3.65
C GLU A 33 29.19 30.82 3.02
N LEU A 34 30.38 30.89 2.41
CA LEU A 34 31.11 29.70 1.91
C LEU A 34 31.71 28.87 3.05
N GLY A 35 31.95 29.50 4.20
CA GLY A 35 32.41 28.82 5.40
C GLY A 35 32.38 29.73 6.61
N SER A 36 32.18 29.13 7.79
CA SER A 36 32.17 29.86 9.06
C SER A 36 33.01 29.11 10.10
N GLY A 37 33.95 29.82 10.73
CA GLY A 37 34.79 29.24 11.79
C GLY A 37 35.84 28.23 11.29
N GLY A 38 36.18 28.24 10.00
CA GLY A 38 37.14 27.31 9.39
C GLY A 38 36.53 26.02 8.83
N ILE A 39 35.20 25.93 8.80
CA ILE A 39 34.43 24.82 8.20
C ILE A 39 34.02 25.21 6.79
N ASP A 40 34.26 24.35 5.80
CA ASP A 40 33.74 24.48 4.44
C ASP A 40 32.29 23.95 4.37
N PHE A 41 31.36 24.73 3.81
CA PHE A 41 29.94 24.38 3.69
C PHE A 41 29.55 23.67 2.38
N ASN A 42 30.54 23.19 1.61
CA ASN A 42 30.31 22.45 0.38
C ASN A 42 29.46 23.24 -0.65
N TYR A 43 29.74 24.53 -0.79
CA TYR A 43 29.05 25.43 -1.73
C TYR A 43 29.85 25.78 -2.97
N THR A 44 30.95 25.06 -3.20
CA THR A 44 31.95 25.45 -4.20
C THR A 44 31.57 24.94 -5.59
N ASP A 45 30.64 25.63 -6.24
CA ASP A 45 30.38 25.55 -7.69
C ASP A 45 31.01 26.77 -8.40
N ASP A 46 31.37 26.59 -9.68
CA ASP A 46 31.98 27.61 -10.55
C ASP A 46 31.10 28.87 -10.68
N LEU A 47 29.79 28.75 -10.46
CA LEU A 47 28.82 29.86 -10.49
C LEU A 47 28.46 30.43 -9.11
N GLY A 48 29.10 29.93 -8.05
CA GLY A 48 28.84 30.32 -6.67
C GLY A 48 27.86 29.38 -5.99
N GLY A 49 26.84 29.90 -5.31
CA GLY A 49 25.87 29.07 -4.60
C GLY A 49 24.53 29.75 -4.37
N PRO A 50 23.66 29.21 -3.50
CA PRO A 50 22.25 29.60 -3.50
C PRO A 50 21.98 31.02 -3.01
N LYS A 51 21.02 31.67 -3.67
CA LYS A 51 20.59 33.04 -3.38
C LYS A 51 19.18 33.12 -2.83
N ASP A 52 18.98 34.04 -1.90
CA ASP A 52 17.66 34.44 -1.45
C ASP A 52 16.95 35.27 -2.55
N LEU A 53 15.63 35.40 -2.43
CA LEU A 53 14.90 36.36 -3.24
C LEU A 53 15.47 37.76 -3.06
N LYS A 54 15.62 38.48 -4.18
CA LYS A 54 16.22 39.83 -4.27
C LYS A 54 17.74 39.90 -4.08
N THR A 55 18.44 38.77 -3.93
CA THR A 55 19.93 38.73 -3.96
C THR A 55 20.45 37.95 -5.17
N PHE A 56 19.64 37.85 -6.22
CA PHE A 56 19.89 37.06 -7.43
C PHE A 56 20.77 37.78 -8.46
N PHE A 57 21.25 37.01 -9.44
CA PHE A 57 21.96 37.50 -10.61
C PHE A 57 21.17 37.13 -11.88
N ARG A 58 21.13 38.04 -12.86
CA ARG A 58 20.43 37.83 -14.15
C ARG A 58 21.07 38.64 -15.26
N TRP A 59 20.75 38.30 -16.51
CA TRP A 59 21.03 39.17 -17.65
C TRP A 59 20.06 40.35 -17.70
N ASN A 60 20.54 41.51 -18.16
CA ASN A 60 19.70 42.68 -18.41
C ASN A 60 19.82 43.22 -19.84
N ILE A 61 20.31 42.37 -20.76
CA ILE A 61 20.40 42.63 -22.19
C ILE A 61 19.44 41.64 -22.90
N PRO A 62 18.54 42.11 -23.79
CA PRO A 62 17.53 41.25 -24.39
C PRO A 62 18.01 40.42 -25.59
N LEU A 63 19.19 40.70 -26.14
CA LEU A 63 19.75 39.91 -27.23
C LEU A 63 21.19 39.50 -26.94
N LEU A 64 21.45 38.21 -27.02
CA LEU A 64 22.75 37.58 -26.80
C LEU A 64 23.15 36.81 -28.06
N THR A 65 24.44 36.79 -28.34
CA THR A 65 25.01 36.11 -29.51
C THR A 65 25.79 34.87 -29.12
N TYR A 66 25.66 33.78 -29.87
CA TYR A 66 26.47 32.58 -29.66
C TYR A 66 27.13 32.11 -30.96
N ALA A 67 28.26 31.41 -30.82
CA ALA A 67 29.02 30.92 -31.96
C ALA A 67 29.87 29.68 -31.61
N PHE A 68 30.42 29.03 -32.64
CA PHE A 68 31.19 27.77 -32.52
C PHE A 68 32.63 27.98 -32.95
N ASP A 69 33.59 27.55 -32.12
CA ASP A 69 35.00 27.53 -32.49
C ASP A 69 35.32 26.37 -33.45
N ALA A 70 36.39 26.52 -34.23
CA ALA A 70 36.90 25.48 -35.12
C ALA A 70 37.12 24.14 -34.41
N SER A 71 37.60 24.17 -33.16
CA SER A 71 37.82 22.96 -32.37
C SER A 71 36.54 22.19 -32.09
N PHE A 72 35.43 22.89 -31.82
CA PHE A 72 34.11 22.28 -31.62
C PHE A 72 33.60 21.70 -32.93
N MET A 73 33.67 22.48 -34.02
CA MET A 73 33.25 22.04 -35.34
C MET A 73 34.05 20.82 -35.81
N GLN A 74 35.34 20.74 -35.53
CA GLN A 74 36.20 19.59 -35.87
C GLN A 74 35.80 18.29 -35.18
N TYR A 75 35.34 18.37 -33.93
CA TYR A 75 35.03 17.18 -33.13
C TYR A 75 33.56 16.76 -33.23
N PHE A 76 32.63 17.71 -33.20
CA PHE A 76 31.18 17.47 -33.18
C PHE A 76 30.48 17.68 -34.53
N GLY A 77 31.15 18.34 -35.47
CA GLY A 77 30.62 18.60 -36.81
C GLY A 77 29.32 19.42 -36.84
N LEU A 78 28.64 19.34 -37.98
CA LEU A 78 27.33 20.01 -38.17
C LEU A 78 26.24 19.44 -37.26
N GLU A 79 26.35 18.16 -36.93
CA GLU A 79 25.33 17.48 -36.12
C GLU A 79 25.34 17.95 -34.66
N GLY A 80 26.52 18.13 -34.04
CA GLY A 80 26.56 18.71 -32.70
C GLY A 80 26.23 20.21 -32.67
N ARG A 81 26.49 20.95 -33.77
CA ARG A 81 25.99 22.32 -33.93
C ARG A 81 24.46 22.37 -33.92
N GLU A 82 23.78 21.46 -34.62
CA GLU A 82 22.32 21.36 -34.58
C GLU A 82 21.82 20.95 -33.18
N ALA A 83 22.49 20.03 -32.48
CA ALA A 83 22.17 19.67 -31.09
C ALA A 83 22.17 20.89 -30.14
N VAL A 84 23.18 21.75 -30.26
CA VAL A 84 23.28 23.01 -29.50
C VAL A 84 22.16 24.00 -29.89
N LYS A 85 21.86 24.09 -31.19
CA LYS A 85 20.81 24.98 -31.70
C LYS A 85 19.41 24.56 -31.26
N GLU A 86 19.13 23.27 -31.11
CA GLU A 86 17.89 22.77 -30.51
C GLU A 86 17.72 23.28 -29.06
N ALA A 87 18.79 23.25 -28.26
CA ALA A 87 18.77 23.81 -26.90
C ALA A 87 18.45 25.32 -26.88
N PHE A 88 19.08 26.11 -27.74
CA PHE A 88 18.74 27.54 -27.87
C PHE A 88 17.33 27.78 -28.39
N THR A 89 16.82 26.90 -29.26
CA THR A 89 15.43 26.98 -29.75
C THR A 89 14.44 26.80 -28.60
N ALA A 90 14.68 25.86 -27.69
CA ALA A 90 13.85 25.66 -26.50
C ALA A 90 13.81 26.90 -25.60
N VAL A 91 14.95 27.55 -25.38
CA VAL A 91 15.05 28.76 -24.55
C VAL A 91 14.43 29.98 -25.24
N ASN A 92 14.67 30.18 -26.53
CA ASN A 92 14.06 31.26 -27.30
C ASN A 92 12.54 31.15 -27.34
N ASP A 93 12.00 29.95 -27.60
CA ASP A 93 10.56 29.66 -27.58
C ASP A 93 9.93 29.90 -26.20
N PHE A 94 10.70 29.76 -25.11
CA PHE A 94 10.24 30.08 -23.76
C PHE A 94 10.07 31.60 -23.53
N PHE A 95 10.91 32.45 -24.10
CA PHE A 95 10.79 33.91 -23.91
C PHE A 95 9.79 34.56 -24.87
N GLU A 96 9.67 34.07 -26.10
CA GLU A 96 8.77 34.61 -27.13
C GLU A 96 8.20 33.48 -28.00
N ASN A 97 6.87 33.40 -28.11
CA ASN A 97 6.18 32.43 -28.98
C ASN A 97 4.81 32.94 -29.43
N ASP A 98 4.03 32.07 -30.06
CA ASP A 98 2.70 32.35 -30.59
C ASP A 98 1.59 32.48 -29.52
N GLN A 99 1.82 31.94 -28.31
CA GLN A 99 0.86 31.97 -27.21
C GLN A 99 1.05 33.14 -26.25
N TYR A 100 2.30 33.53 -26.01
CA TYR A 100 2.65 34.65 -25.12
C TYR A 100 3.95 35.33 -25.54
N SER A 101 4.11 36.58 -25.08
CA SER A 101 5.16 37.49 -25.54
C SER A 101 5.85 38.06 -24.30
N GLY A 102 6.98 37.47 -23.91
CA GLY A 102 7.68 37.75 -22.65
C GLY A 102 7.13 37.03 -21.43
N VAL A 103 8.01 36.74 -20.46
CA VAL A 103 7.68 35.94 -19.26
C VAL A 103 6.69 36.61 -18.31
N SER A 104 6.48 37.93 -18.42
CA SER A 104 5.44 38.64 -17.65
C SER A 104 4.03 38.25 -18.10
N SER A 105 3.87 37.85 -19.37
CA SER A 105 2.59 37.37 -19.94
C SER A 105 2.42 35.84 -19.85
N LEU A 106 3.49 35.11 -19.52
CA LEU A 106 3.46 33.67 -19.28
C LEU A 106 2.57 33.34 -18.07
N ASP A 107 1.55 32.50 -18.25
CA ASP A 107 0.83 31.85 -17.15
C ASP A 107 1.20 30.36 -17.10
N LEU A 108 1.75 29.93 -15.97
CA LEU A 108 2.28 28.58 -15.80
C LEU A 108 1.20 27.50 -15.91
N THR A 109 -0.08 27.84 -15.69
CA THR A 109 -1.20 26.91 -15.82
C THR A 109 -1.69 26.82 -17.25
N THR A 110 -2.00 27.95 -17.90
CA THR A 110 -2.58 27.95 -19.26
C THR A 110 -1.58 27.52 -20.32
N HIS A 111 -0.29 27.78 -20.10
CA HIS A 111 0.79 27.44 -21.03
C HIS A 111 1.53 26.15 -20.64
N GLY A 112 0.87 25.19 -19.99
CA GLY A 112 1.36 23.81 -19.91
C GLY A 112 2.41 23.47 -18.85
N PHE A 113 2.98 24.43 -18.12
CA PHE A 113 4.06 24.15 -17.16
C PHE A 113 3.58 23.52 -15.84
N ARG A 114 2.36 23.80 -15.37
CA ARG A 114 1.88 23.41 -14.04
C ARG A 114 1.77 21.90 -13.80
N SER A 115 1.84 21.10 -14.86
CA SER A 115 1.88 19.64 -14.81
C SER A 115 3.15 19.05 -15.44
N ASN A 116 4.10 19.89 -15.86
CA ASN A 116 5.32 19.47 -16.51
C ASN A 116 6.47 19.30 -15.51
N TYR A 117 6.44 18.20 -14.74
CA TYR A 117 7.43 17.93 -13.70
C TYR A 117 8.62 17.11 -14.17
N ASN A 118 8.51 16.42 -15.30
CA ASN A 118 9.58 15.65 -15.88
C ASN A 118 9.59 15.78 -17.41
N SER A 119 10.77 16.09 -17.95
CA SER A 119 11.08 16.13 -19.38
C SER A 119 12.17 15.13 -19.79
N SER A 120 12.67 14.30 -18.87
CA SER A 120 13.71 13.30 -19.12
C SER A 120 13.15 12.08 -19.86
N TRP A 121 13.87 11.63 -20.88
CA TRP A 121 13.59 10.42 -21.65
C TRP A 121 14.85 9.57 -21.74
N LEU A 122 14.65 8.25 -21.79
CA LEU A 122 15.74 7.29 -21.88
C LEU A 122 15.85 6.75 -23.31
N ASN A 123 17.07 6.73 -23.83
CA ASN A 123 17.47 5.93 -24.97
C ASN A 123 18.41 4.81 -24.50
N THR A 124 17.95 3.57 -24.55
CA THR A 124 18.67 2.41 -24.01
C THR A 124 19.97 2.13 -24.78
N THR A 125 20.01 2.38 -26.09
CA THR A 125 21.23 2.24 -26.90
C THR A 125 22.29 3.23 -26.47
N ALA A 126 21.93 4.50 -26.30
CA ALA A 126 22.83 5.53 -25.79
C ALA A 126 23.29 5.23 -24.35
N LYS A 127 22.41 4.70 -23.49
CA LYS A 127 22.75 4.33 -22.11
C LYS A 127 23.77 3.19 -22.05
N ASN A 128 23.57 2.14 -22.83
CA ASN A 128 24.52 1.03 -22.93
C ASN A 128 25.87 1.48 -23.50
N GLY A 129 25.85 2.48 -24.39
CA GLY A 129 27.04 3.14 -24.92
C GLY A 129 27.71 4.14 -23.98
N SER A 130 27.16 4.39 -22.78
CA SER A 130 27.64 5.45 -21.87
C SER A 130 27.71 6.84 -22.54
N VAL A 131 26.70 7.16 -23.35
CA VAL A 131 26.64 8.39 -24.16
C VAL A 131 25.94 9.51 -23.38
N ILE A 132 26.54 10.70 -23.36
CA ILE A 132 26.00 11.95 -22.82
C ILE A 132 25.42 12.77 -23.98
N ASP A 133 24.18 13.23 -23.82
CA ASP A 133 23.51 14.05 -24.83
C ASP A 133 23.98 15.52 -24.79
N VAL A 134 24.62 15.99 -25.87
CA VAL A 134 25.17 17.35 -25.99
C VAL A 134 24.07 18.40 -25.89
N LYS A 135 22.90 18.13 -26.47
CA LYS A 135 21.73 19.02 -26.45
C LYS A 135 21.24 19.27 -25.02
N SER A 136 21.07 18.21 -24.23
CA SER A 136 20.56 18.29 -22.86
C SER A 136 21.56 18.95 -21.91
N LEU A 137 22.85 18.62 -22.03
CA LEU A 137 23.89 19.29 -21.26
C LEU A 137 23.94 20.79 -21.58
N THR A 138 23.86 21.15 -22.86
CA THR A 138 23.82 22.57 -23.29
C THR A 138 22.64 23.31 -22.70
N LEU A 139 21.45 22.70 -22.68
CA LEU A 139 20.26 23.31 -22.09
C LEU A 139 20.46 23.59 -20.58
N GLY A 140 21.01 22.64 -19.83
CA GLY A 140 21.36 22.83 -18.42
C GLY A 140 22.37 23.97 -18.20
N LEU A 141 23.45 24.01 -18.99
CA LEU A 141 24.47 25.06 -18.95
C LEU A 141 23.88 26.47 -19.15
N ILE A 142 22.96 26.61 -20.11
CA ILE A 142 22.28 27.87 -20.40
C ILE A 142 21.37 28.26 -19.24
N ILE A 143 20.58 27.33 -18.71
CA ILE A 143 19.66 27.60 -17.59
C ILE A 143 20.44 28.08 -16.35
N ASN A 144 21.60 27.49 -16.06
CA ASN A 144 22.44 27.98 -14.97
C ASN A 144 22.96 29.40 -15.23
N HIS A 145 23.45 29.68 -16.44
CA HIS A 145 23.90 31.02 -16.85
C HIS A 145 22.77 32.03 -17.06
N LEU A 146 21.50 31.62 -16.95
CA LEU A 146 20.35 32.50 -16.84
C LEU A 146 20.02 32.85 -15.38
N GLY A 147 20.67 32.22 -14.39
CA GLY A 147 20.59 32.56 -12.97
C GLY A 147 19.94 31.50 -12.06
N LEU A 148 19.65 30.29 -12.56
CA LEU A 148 19.08 29.19 -11.76
C LEU A 148 20.14 28.21 -11.27
N GLY A 149 19.96 27.69 -10.06
CA GLY A 149 20.84 26.67 -9.47
C GLY A 149 20.12 25.34 -9.28
N ASN A 150 20.90 24.27 -9.14
CA ASN A 150 20.38 22.92 -8.90
C ASN A 150 19.53 22.88 -7.60
N PRO A 151 18.21 22.62 -7.70
CA PRO A 151 17.34 22.59 -6.53
C PRO A 151 17.55 21.34 -5.67
N TYR A 152 18.12 20.27 -6.21
CA TYR A 152 18.42 19.05 -5.45
C TYR A 152 19.73 19.09 -4.68
N ARG A 153 20.38 20.26 -4.69
CA ARG A 153 21.63 20.56 -3.99
C ARG A 153 21.51 21.76 -3.07
N TYR A 154 20.75 22.75 -3.54
CA TYR A 154 20.76 24.08 -2.97
C TYR A 154 19.44 24.46 -2.32
N ALA A 155 18.50 23.50 -2.19
CA ALA A 155 17.25 23.74 -1.50
C ALA A 155 17.49 23.96 -0.01
N TYR A 156 18.29 23.11 0.63
CA TYR A 156 18.63 23.21 2.05
C TYR A 156 20.08 23.58 2.22
N GLY A 157 20.31 24.75 2.82
CA GLY A 157 21.65 25.29 2.92
C GLY A 157 22.06 25.70 4.32
N ILE A 158 23.29 25.39 4.73
CA ILE A 158 23.89 25.92 5.97
C ILE A 158 24.10 27.43 5.80
N HIS A 159 23.45 28.24 6.64
CA HIS A 159 23.60 29.69 6.64
C HIS A 159 24.63 30.18 7.65
N SER A 160 24.68 29.56 8.83
CA SER A 160 25.68 29.88 9.86
C SER A 160 25.78 28.75 10.88
N ILE A 161 26.84 28.78 11.68
CA ILE A 161 27.02 27.88 12.82
C ILE A 161 27.13 28.70 14.10
N SER A 162 26.54 28.17 15.17
CA SER A 162 26.75 28.68 16.52
C SER A 162 27.12 27.54 17.45
N THR A 163 27.97 27.81 18.44
CA THR A 163 28.24 26.88 19.54
C THR A 163 27.31 27.16 20.71
N ASN A 164 26.97 26.12 21.47
CA ASN A 164 26.34 26.33 22.77
C ASN A 164 27.33 27.00 23.74
N SER A 165 26.83 27.57 24.85
CA SER A 165 27.66 28.30 25.82
C SER A 165 28.77 27.45 26.47
N ALA A 166 28.64 26.12 26.43
CA ALA A 166 29.62 25.18 26.97
C ALA A 166 30.64 24.68 25.93
N GLY A 167 30.49 25.03 24.63
CA GLY A 167 31.37 24.56 23.56
C GLY A 167 31.28 23.06 23.26
N THR A 168 30.17 22.42 23.67
CA THR A 168 29.94 20.97 23.57
C THR A 168 28.95 20.56 22.48
N GLN A 169 28.39 21.54 21.75
CA GLN A 169 27.47 21.31 20.64
C GLN A 169 27.66 22.37 19.55
N LEU A 170 27.60 21.93 18.29
CA LEU A 170 27.46 22.77 17.11
C LEU A 170 26.00 22.81 16.67
N ASN A 171 25.47 24.02 16.51
CA ASN A 171 24.15 24.26 15.96
C ASN A 171 24.29 24.81 14.54
N PHE A 172 23.95 24.00 13.55
CA PHE A 172 23.88 24.41 12.15
C PHE A 172 22.54 25.12 11.90
N ASN A 173 22.59 26.40 11.56
CA ASN A 173 21.40 27.15 11.14
C ASN A 173 21.16 26.89 9.64
N VAL A 174 20.21 26.00 9.35
CA VAL A 174 19.84 25.64 7.97
C VAL A 174 18.76 26.57 7.44
N ARG A 175 18.89 26.96 6.19
CA ARG A 175 17.97 27.84 5.48
C ARG A 175 17.44 27.15 4.23
N LEU A 176 16.11 27.19 4.06
CA LEU A 176 15.43 26.71 2.87
C LEU A 176 15.44 27.81 1.80
N ARG A 177 16.18 27.62 0.72
CA ARG A 177 16.38 28.59 -0.39
C ARG A 177 15.74 28.14 -1.71
N ASN A 178 14.72 27.28 -1.61
CA ASN A 178 13.90 26.80 -2.70
C ASN A 178 12.52 27.49 -2.67
N PHE A 179 12.12 28.20 -3.72
CA PHE A 179 10.95 29.08 -3.73
C PHE A 179 9.85 28.67 -4.72
N ASP A 180 8.60 28.72 -4.29
CA ASP A 180 7.46 28.40 -5.15
C ASP A 180 7.24 29.45 -6.27
N PRO A 181 7.10 29.06 -7.56
CA PRO A 181 6.90 29.91 -8.72
C PRO A 181 5.70 30.85 -8.66
N ILE A 182 4.70 30.54 -7.84
CA ILE A 182 3.46 31.32 -7.73
C ILE A 182 3.53 32.22 -6.49
N THR A 183 3.78 31.63 -5.32
CA THR A 183 3.71 32.33 -4.03
C THR A 183 5.03 32.97 -3.60
N TYR A 184 6.15 32.54 -4.17
CA TYR A 184 7.52 32.91 -3.80
C TYR A 184 7.86 32.65 -2.34
N LYS A 185 7.15 31.71 -1.70
CA LYS A 185 7.47 31.27 -0.35
C LYS A 185 8.46 30.10 -0.40
N PRO A 186 9.39 30.01 0.57
CA PRO A 186 10.23 28.84 0.72
C PRO A 186 9.40 27.56 0.84
N THR A 187 9.82 26.49 0.16
CA THR A 187 9.15 25.18 0.17
C THR A 187 10.12 24.04 -0.07
N SER A 188 9.86 22.90 0.56
CA SER A 188 10.65 21.68 0.48
C SER A 188 10.27 20.76 -0.69
N ILE A 189 9.29 21.18 -1.51
CA ILE A 189 8.78 20.37 -2.61
C ILE A 189 9.36 20.88 -3.93
N ILE A 190 10.01 20.00 -4.68
CA ILE A 190 10.59 20.26 -6.00
C ILE A 190 9.83 19.38 -7.00
N ASN A 191 9.30 19.96 -8.08
CA ASN A 191 8.56 19.20 -9.12
C ASN A 191 7.50 18.21 -8.58
N ASN A 192 6.76 18.66 -7.55
CA ASN A 192 5.70 17.90 -6.86
C ASN A 192 6.18 16.69 -6.03
N VAL A 193 7.49 16.58 -5.77
CA VAL A 193 8.12 15.63 -4.85
C VAL A 193 8.62 16.34 -3.60
N ALA A 194 8.38 15.78 -2.42
CA ALA A 194 8.87 16.33 -1.17
C ALA A 194 10.31 15.88 -0.87
N PHE A 195 11.19 16.83 -0.54
CA PHE A 195 12.58 16.59 -0.16
C PHE A 195 12.81 16.93 1.31
N SER A 196 13.62 16.11 1.97
CA SER A 196 14.20 16.37 3.30
C SER A 196 15.71 16.56 3.18
N TYR A 197 16.39 16.87 4.28
CA TYR A 197 17.84 17.05 4.29
C TYR A 197 18.51 16.24 5.41
N ARG A 198 19.76 15.82 5.19
CA ARG A 198 20.62 15.20 6.20
C ARG A 198 21.96 15.93 6.30
N LEU A 199 22.52 15.98 7.51
CA LEU A 199 23.85 16.56 7.73
C LEU A 199 24.93 15.53 7.35
N ILE A 200 25.82 15.90 6.43
CA ILE A 200 27.03 15.16 6.08
C ILE A 200 28.23 15.95 6.62
N HIS A 201 29.14 15.29 7.35
CA HIS A 201 30.34 15.94 7.90
C HIS A 201 31.48 14.93 8.11
N ASP A 202 32.71 15.42 8.24
CA ASP A 202 33.93 14.61 8.43
C ASP A 202 34.49 14.62 9.87
N ALA A 203 33.84 15.34 10.80
CA ALA A 203 34.28 15.38 12.19
C ALA A 203 34.31 13.98 12.85
N PRO A 204 35.40 13.60 13.53
CA PRO A 204 35.48 12.35 14.28
C PRO A 204 34.61 12.41 15.55
N PRO A 205 34.10 11.27 16.07
CA PRO A 205 33.33 11.25 17.30
C PRO A 205 34.14 11.75 18.50
N SER A 206 33.66 12.78 19.21
CA SER A 206 34.32 13.31 20.42
C SER A 206 33.36 13.41 21.61
N VAL A 207 33.89 13.21 22.83
CA VAL A 207 33.15 13.32 24.10
C VAL A 207 33.66 14.55 24.85
N GLY A 208 32.77 15.48 25.23
CA GLY A 208 33.07 16.62 26.10
C GLY A 208 33.41 17.93 25.39
N VAL A 209 34.32 17.94 24.41
CA VAL A 209 34.64 19.12 23.57
C VAL A 209 34.41 18.75 22.11
N THR A 210 33.54 19.50 21.42
CA THR A 210 33.23 19.23 20.01
C THR A 210 34.41 19.64 19.13
N GLN A 211 34.97 18.70 18.37
CA GLN A 211 35.89 19.04 17.28
C GLN A 211 35.09 19.60 16.10
N LEU A 212 35.55 20.73 15.54
CA LEU A 212 34.93 21.31 14.36
C LEU A 212 35.22 20.39 13.16
N PRO A 213 34.22 20.03 12.34
CA PRO A 213 34.47 19.38 11.06
C PRO A 213 35.32 20.28 10.15
N SER A 214 36.12 19.70 9.25
CA SER A 214 36.70 20.47 8.14
C SER A 214 35.65 20.75 7.07
N PHE A 215 34.66 19.85 6.94
CA PHE A 215 33.62 19.90 5.93
C PHE A 215 32.24 19.60 6.54
N ALA A 216 31.22 20.37 6.17
CA ALA A 216 29.84 20.09 6.55
C ALA A 216 28.85 20.46 5.44
N ASP A 217 27.77 19.69 5.31
CA ASP A 217 26.82 19.84 4.22
C ASP A 217 25.41 19.37 4.59
N MET A 218 24.38 19.96 3.98
CA MET A 218 22.98 19.58 4.14
C MET A 218 22.49 18.95 2.85
N GLU A 219 22.73 17.65 2.70
CA GLU A 219 22.38 16.91 1.49
C GLU A 219 20.88 16.62 1.44
N GLU A 220 20.24 16.95 0.31
CA GLU A 220 18.85 16.64 0.03
C GLU A 220 18.63 15.16 -0.28
N PHE A 221 17.54 14.61 0.26
CA PHE A 221 17.10 13.26 -0.08
C PHE A 221 15.57 13.14 -0.10
N THR A 222 15.09 12.14 -0.81
CA THR A 222 13.67 11.77 -0.84
C THR A 222 13.52 10.26 -0.92
N THR A 223 12.44 9.73 -0.33
CA THR A 223 12.05 8.32 -0.48
C THR A 223 11.05 8.10 -1.61
N ASP A 224 10.69 9.18 -2.31
CA ASP A 224 9.76 9.15 -3.43
C ASP A 224 10.45 8.52 -4.65
N THR A 225 9.92 7.39 -5.11
CA THR A 225 10.40 6.66 -6.29
C THR A 225 9.57 6.95 -7.54
N THR A 226 8.71 7.96 -7.52
CA THR A 226 7.99 8.41 -8.72
C THR A 226 8.99 8.99 -9.73
N GLY A 227 8.64 8.93 -11.01
CA GLY A 227 9.47 9.49 -12.08
C GLY A 227 9.61 11.02 -12.07
N ASN A 228 9.18 11.74 -11.02
CA ASN A 228 9.27 13.20 -10.93
C ASN A 228 10.44 13.69 -10.05
N ALA A 229 11.10 12.78 -9.33
CA ALA A 229 12.26 13.13 -8.51
C ALA A 229 13.50 13.32 -9.40
N TRP A 230 14.35 14.30 -9.07
CA TRP A 230 15.65 14.50 -9.72
C TRP A 230 15.58 14.95 -11.19
N THR A 231 14.50 15.61 -11.61
CA THR A 231 14.19 15.93 -13.03
C THR A 231 14.45 17.37 -13.48
N SER A 232 14.99 18.22 -12.61
CA SER A 232 15.24 19.64 -12.90
C SER A 232 16.36 19.77 -13.93
N LEU A 233 16.19 20.64 -14.94
CA LEU A 233 17.24 20.84 -15.94
C LEU A 233 18.44 21.61 -15.40
N SER A 234 18.21 22.50 -14.43
CA SER A 234 19.27 23.24 -13.74
C SER A 234 20.22 22.34 -12.94
N ALA A 235 19.88 21.06 -12.77
CA ALA A 235 20.68 20.03 -12.12
C ALA A 235 21.55 19.20 -13.08
N ILE A 236 21.35 19.30 -14.41
CA ILE A 236 22.02 18.46 -15.41
C ILE A 236 23.54 18.57 -15.34
N THR A 237 24.06 19.78 -15.08
CA THR A 237 25.51 20.01 -15.02
C THR A 237 26.18 19.25 -13.88
N ASP A 238 25.43 18.93 -12.82
CA ASP A 238 25.95 18.31 -11.61
C ASP A 238 25.91 16.76 -11.70
N ALA A 239 25.30 16.20 -12.76
CA ALA A 239 25.26 14.76 -13.02
C ALA A 239 26.53 14.20 -13.63
N PHE A 240 27.23 15.04 -14.38
CA PHE A 240 28.36 14.65 -15.20
C PHE A 240 29.64 15.16 -14.56
N TYR A 241 30.77 14.54 -14.89
CA TYR A 241 32.08 14.86 -14.31
C TYR A 241 32.55 16.28 -14.69
N GLY A 242 31.94 17.32 -14.12
CA GLY A 242 32.32 18.72 -14.29
C GLY A 242 33.48 19.13 -13.38
N ASN A 243 33.83 20.42 -13.38
CA ASN A 243 34.86 20.99 -12.51
C ASN A 243 34.39 21.23 -11.05
N THR A 244 33.17 20.81 -10.70
CA THR A 244 32.59 21.00 -9.37
C THR A 244 33.20 20.04 -8.36
N ALA A 245 33.83 20.58 -7.31
CA ALA A 245 34.41 19.81 -6.20
C ALA A 245 33.39 19.43 -5.11
N ILE A 246 32.12 19.24 -5.51
CA ILE A 246 31.02 18.98 -4.58
C ILE A 246 30.96 17.47 -4.31
N PHE A 247 30.96 17.08 -3.03
CA PHE A 247 30.80 15.69 -2.62
C PHE A 247 29.32 15.28 -2.60
N TRP A 248 29.02 14.09 -3.15
CA TRP A 248 27.66 13.52 -3.21
C TRP A 248 27.67 12.08 -2.75
N THR A 249 26.64 11.65 -2.03
CA THR A 249 26.43 10.23 -1.73
C THR A 249 25.45 9.56 -2.71
N GLU A 250 24.60 10.35 -3.37
CA GLU A 250 23.61 9.92 -4.37
C GLU A 250 23.65 10.87 -5.59
N GLN A 251 23.32 10.36 -6.79
CA GLN A 251 23.39 11.18 -8.02
C GLN A 251 22.31 12.29 -7.99
N PRO A 252 22.68 13.56 -8.18
CA PRO A 252 21.78 14.70 -7.91
C PRO A 252 20.80 15.03 -9.05
N THR A 253 20.71 14.19 -10.06
CA THR A 253 19.75 14.33 -11.17
C THR A 253 19.56 12.98 -11.89
N LEU A 254 18.39 12.80 -12.50
CA LEU A 254 18.04 11.64 -13.33
C LEU A 254 18.73 11.70 -14.70
N PHE A 255 19.15 12.88 -15.14
CA PHE A 255 19.90 13.04 -16.39
C PHE A 255 21.30 12.43 -16.23
N GLY A 256 21.55 11.35 -16.95
CA GLY A 256 22.82 10.63 -16.96
C GLY A 256 23.08 10.05 -18.34
N PHE A 257 23.83 8.94 -18.41
CA PHE A 257 24.08 8.27 -19.69
C PHE A 257 22.80 7.78 -20.36
N GLY A 258 22.64 8.14 -21.64
CA GLY A 258 21.49 7.83 -22.48
C GLY A 258 20.20 8.56 -22.13
N VAL A 259 20.22 9.47 -21.14
CA VAL A 259 19.06 10.27 -20.77
C VAL A 259 19.16 11.64 -21.44
N TYR A 260 18.09 12.07 -22.08
CA TYR A 260 18.00 13.33 -22.81
C TYR A 260 16.66 14.00 -22.51
N TYR A 261 16.53 15.31 -22.76
CA TYR A 261 15.22 15.96 -22.71
C TYR A 261 14.50 15.84 -24.05
N ASP A 262 13.17 15.77 -24.00
CA ASP A 262 12.33 15.86 -25.19
C ASP A 262 11.13 16.80 -24.95
N GLY A 263 11.13 17.93 -25.66
CA GLY A 263 10.04 18.90 -25.63
C GLY A 263 8.74 18.42 -26.31
N GLN A 264 8.81 17.39 -27.17
CA GLN A 264 7.65 16.82 -27.84
C GLN A 264 6.94 15.72 -27.03
N ASN A 265 7.55 15.24 -25.95
CA ASN A 265 6.99 14.18 -25.09
C ASN A 265 6.95 14.59 -23.60
N ALA A 266 6.95 15.89 -23.32
CA ALA A 266 6.86 16.46 -21.98
C ALA A 266 5.54 16.09 -21.24
N MET A 267 5.58 15.85 -19.93
CA MET A 267 4.42 15.37 -19.15
C MET A 267 3.27 16.37 -19.00
N GLY A 268 3.47 17.64 -19.37
CA GLY A 268 2.49 18.73 -19.21
C GLY A 268 1.26 18.71 -20.13
N GLY A 269 1.16 17.75 -21.05
CA GLY A 269 0.04 17.67 -22.03
C GLY A 269 0.11 18.73 -23.14
N GLN A 270 1.20 19.48 -23.22
CA GLN A 270 1.55 20.37 -24.33
C GLN A 270 2.97 20.02 -24.80
N TYR A 271 3.17 20.00 -26.11
CA TYR A 271 4.36 19.42 -26.76
C TYR A 271 5.00 20.46 -27.67
N GLN A 272 5.84 21.32 -27.08
CA GLN A 272 6.48 22.45 -27.76
C GLN A 272 7.92 22.57 -27.22
N PRO A 273 8.86 23.17 -27.96
CA PRO A 273 10.27 23.25 -27.53
C PRO A 273 10.45 23.79 -26.10
N ARG A 274 9.70 24.84 -25.72
CA ARG A 274 9.70 25.39 -24.34
C ARG A 274 9.34 24.41 -23.23
N HIS A 275 8.59 23.34 -23.51
CA HIS A 275 8.21 22.32 -22.51
C HIS A 275 9.33 21.33 -22.22
N ALA A 276 10.53 21.54 -22.77
CA ALA A 276 11.73 20.97 -22.19
C ALA A 276 11.91 21.43 -20.72
N LEU A 277 11.60 22.70 -20.41
CA LEU A 277 11.70 23.28 -19.08
C LEU A 277 10.65 22.68 -18.12
N THR A 278 11.10 22.17 -16.99
CA THR A 278 10.21 21.71 -15.92
C THR A 278 9.58 22.91 -15.18
N TYR A 279 8.55 22.63 -14.39
CA TYR A 279 7.76 23.65 -13.70
C TYR A 279 8.59 24.62 -12.84
N ASP A 280 9.58 24.08 -12.13
CA ASP A 280 10.54 24.83 -11.34
C ASP A 280 11.40 25.75 -12.22
N ASP A 281 12.04 25.22 -13.27
CA ASP A 281 12.89 26.00 -14.17
C ASP A 281 12.12 27.16 -14.82
N ALA A 282 10.94 26.87 -15.39
CA ALA A 282 10.06 27.86 -15.99
C ALA A 282 9.61 28.93 -14.97
N GLY A 283 9.32 28.49 -13.74
CA GLY A 283 8.95 29.36 -12.64
C GLY A 283 10.07 30.30 -12.17
N GLY A 284 11.29 29.79 -12.09
CA GLY A 284 12.48 30.54 -11.71
C GLY A 284 12.85 31.59 -12.74
N LEU A 285 12.91 31.20 -14.02
CA LEU A 285 13.17 32.14 -15.12
C LEU A 285 12.08 33.22 -15.18
N LYS A 286 10.81 32.86 -15.00
CA LYS A 286 9.71 33.83 -14.89
C LYS A 286 9.93 34.79 -13.72
N TYR A 287 10.36 34.31 -12.56
CA TYR A 287 10.62 35.18 -11.41
C TYR A 287 11.76 36.17 -11.68
N LEU A 288 12.86 35.72 -12.29
CA LEU A 288 14.03 36.54 -12.60
C LEU A 288 13.71 37.63 -13.63
N TYR A 289 13.08 37.25 -14.74
CA TYR A 289 12.96 38.11 -15.92
C TYR A 289 11.65 38.88 -16.06
N ARG A 290 10.66 38.67 -15.18
CA ARG A 290 9.43 39.47 -15.16
C ARG A 290 9.70 40.96 -14.91
N THR A 291 8.94 41.81 -15.60
CA THR A 291 9.05 43.28 -15.56
C THR A 291 8.77 43.89 -14.19
N ASN A 292 8.09 43.18 -13.29
CA ASN A 292 7.80 43.65 -11.93
C ASN A 292 8.86 43.23 -10.89
N ASN A 293 9.92 42.53 -11.29
CA ASN A 293 11.03 42.19 -10.40
C ASN A 293 12.12 43.27 -10.44
N TYR A 294 11.92 44.32 -9.65
CA TYR A 294 12.84 45.47 -9.61
C TYR A 294 14.03 45.29 -8.66
N VAL A 295 15.22 45.67 -9.15
CA VAL A 295 16.48 45.85 -8.41
C VAL A 295 17.27 47.01 -9.05
N TYR A 296 18.20 47.62 -8.30
CA TYR A 296 19.17 48.54 -8.88
C TYR A 296 20.26 47.74 -9.60
N GLU A 297 20.44 48.03 -10.88
CA GLU A 297 21.41 47.37 -11.74
C GLU A 297 21.98 48.42 -12.72
N GLY A 298 23.26 48.31 -13.09
CA GLY A 298 23.89 49.09 -14.18
C GLY A 298 23.65 48.46 -15.55
N LEU A 299 24.13 49.09 -16.62
CA LEU A 299 24.18 48.50 -17.97
C LEU A 299 25.57 47.91 -18.25
N ASP A 300 25.67 47.01 -19.23
CA ASP A 300 26.97 46.51 -19.71
C ASP A 300 27.84 47.70 -20.19
N PRO A 301 29.16 47.72 -19.90
CA PRO A 301 30.04 48.81 -20.28
C PRO A 301 30.07 49.15 -21.78
N ASN A 302 29.70 48.20 -22.66
CA ASN A 302 29.63 48.37 -24.11
C ASN A 302 28.30 48.97 -24.59
N VAL A 303 27.40 49.32 -23.66
CA VAL A 303 26.11 49.94 -23.96
C VAL A 303 26.28 51.45 -24.09
N VAL A 304 25.82 51.98 -25.22
CA VAL A 304 25.84 53.40 -25.55
C VAL A 304 24.42 53.96 -25.66
N LEU A 305 24.27 55.24 -25.30
CA LEU A 305 22.99 55.94 -25.40
C LEU A 305 22.69 56.28 -26.86
N MET A 306 21.50 55.94 -27.33
CA MET A 306 20.98 56.35 -28.63
C MET A 306 19.94 57.45 -28.51
N THR A 307 18.96 57.29 -27.62
CA THR A 307 17.93 58.30 -27.35
C THR A 307 17.79 58.48 -25.85
N PRO A 308 18.02 59.69 -25.31
CA PRO A 308 17.92 59.97 -23.89
C PRO A 308 16.52 59.78 -23.32
N ALA A 309 16.44 59.46 -22.03
CA ALA A 309 15.19 59.45 -21.29
C ALA A 309 14.61 60.87 -21.11
N ASN A 310 13.29 60.99 -21.27
CA ASN A 310 12.57 62.24 -21.05
C ASN A 310 12.03 62.31 -19.62
N PHE A 311 12.60 63.21 -18.81
CA PHE A 311 12.18 63.44 -17.41
C PHE A 311 11.03 64.43 -17.24
N LEU A 312 10.53 65.03 -18.34
CA LEU A 312 9.41 65.97 -18.33
C LEU A 312 8.09 65.29 -18.78
N PRO A 313 6.95 65.62 -18.16
CA PRO A 313 5.65 65.14 -18.62
C PRO A 313 5.32 65.66 -20.04
N THR A 314 4.64 64.86 -20.86
CA THR A 314 4.36 65.12 -22.29
C THR A 314 3.64 66.44 -22.55
N PHE A 315 2.76 66.86 -21.63
CA PHE A 315 2.04 68.14 -21.71
C PHE A 315 2.87 69.37 -21.32
N ALA A 316 4.03 69.19 -20.67
CA ALA A 316 4.95 70.27 -20.33
C ALA A 316 5.97 70.57 -21.44
N ILE A 317 6.09 69.69 -22.45
CA ILE A 317 7.01 69.81 -23.60
C ILE A 317 6.83 71.13 -24.37
N PRO A 318 5.61 71.62 -24.66
CA PRO A 318 5.42 72.87 -25.40
C PRO A 318 5.81 74.12 -24.60
N VAL A 319 5.83 74.02 -23.26
CA VAL A 319 6.05 75.15 -22.33
C VAL A 319 7.51 75.21 -21.84
N LEU A 320 8.14 74.05 -21.69
CA LEU A 320 9.53 73.85 -21.30
C LEU A 320 10.16 72.86 -22.29
N PRO A 321 10.56 73.29 -23.49
CA PRO A 321 11.20 72.40 -24.44
C PRO A 321 12.51 71.90 -23.82
N GLY A 322 12.60 70.58 -23.60
CA GLY A 322 13.88 69.90 -23.44
C GLY A 322 14.76 70.19 -24.66
N GLY A 323 16.07 69.99 -24.54
CA GLY A 323 17.14 70.52 -25.42
C GLY A 323 17.09 70.24 -26.94
N SER A 324 15.98 69.82 -27.53
CA SER A 324 15.74 69.87 -28.96
C SER A 324 15.08 71.21 -29.35
N GLY A 325 15.83 72.02 -30.10
CA GLY A 325 15.54 73.33 -30.70
C GLY A 325 14.15 73.97 -30.54
N ARG A 326 14.11 75.18 -29.95
CA ARG A 326 12.97 76.10 -30.07
C ARG A 326 12.78 76.54 -31.53
N ILE A 327 11.52 76.60 -31.98
CA ILE A 327 11.11 77.15 -33.29
C ILE A 327 10.80 78.67 -33.22
N PHE A 328 10.80 79.30 -32.02
CA PHE A 328 10.57 80.75 -31.89
C PHE A 328 11.54 81.43 -30.90
N PRO A 329 12.21 82.54 -31.29
CA PRO A 329 13.07 83.29 -30.39
C PRO A 329 12.25 84.16 -29.42
N ASP A 330 12.66 84.15 -28.15
CA ASP A 330 12.18 85.07 -27.11
C ASP A 330 12.86 86.45 -27.30
N PRO A 331 12.11 87.56 -27.40
CA PRO A 331 12.66 88.90 -27.60
C PRO A 331 13.47 89.48 -26.42
N SER A 332 13.49 88.82 -25.25
CA SER A 332 14.03 89.41 -24.02
C SER A 332 15.48 89.04 -23.69
N GLY A 333 16.09 88.05 -24.35
CA GLY A 333 17.52 87.74 -24.22
C GLY A 333 18.00 87.30 -22.81
N ILE A 334 17.10 87.03 -21.86
CA ILE A 334 17.45 86.61 -20.50
C ILE A 334 17.05 85.14 -20.31
N SER A 335 18.06 84.27 -20.20
CA SER A 335 17.89 82.81 -20.10
C SER A 335 17.38 82.39 -18.72
N GLY A 336 16.21 81.75 -18.67
CA GLY A 336 15.70 81.00 -17.51
C GLY A 336 14.20 81.19 -17.26
N ALA A 337 13.40 80.13 -17.39
CA ALA A 337 12.02 80.12 -16.90
C ALA A 337 12.03 80.10 -15.37
N PHE A 338 11.59 81.19 -14.74
CA PHE A 338 11.54 81.36 -13.28
C PHE A 338 10.28 80.69 -12.69
N ILE A 339 10.45 79.78 -11.72
CA ILE A 339 9.34 79.18 -10.97
C ILE A 339 9.58 79.32 -9.45
N PRO A 340 8.73 80.04 -8.69
CA PRO A 340 8.83 80.12 -7.23
C PRO A 340 8.37 78.82 -6.54
N ARG A 341 9.13 78.32 -5.55
CA ARG A 341 8.72 77.22 -4.65
C ARG A 341 7.97 77.74 -3.42
N ARG A 342 6.80 77.18 -3.11
CA ARG A 342 6.01 77.52 -1.90
C ARG A 342 6.00 76.35 -0.91
N ASN A 343 7.09 76.19 -0.15
CA ASN A 343 7.15 75.51 1.18
C ASN A 343 8.61 75.43 1.69
N ALA A 344 9.19 76.59 2.03
CA ALA A 344 10.56 76.71 2.55
C ALA A 344 10.59 76.86 4.09
N GLY A 345 9.87 76.00 4.82
CA GLY A 345 9.67 76.18 6.25
C GLY A 345 10.58 75.39 7.21
N ILE A 346 11.24 74.30 6.79
CA ILE A 346 11.76 73.33 7.79
C ILE A 346 13.21 72.85 7.55
N ILE A 347 13.89 73.19 6.44
CA ILE A 347 15.30 72.76 6.22
C ILE A 347 16.21 73.99 6.05
N PRO A 348 17.06 74.33 7.04
CA PRO A 348 18.02 75.43 6.93
C PRO A 348 19.16 75.06 5.97
N GLY A 349 19.41 75.88 4.93
CA GLY A 349 20.67 75.83 4.17
C GLY A 349 20.62 75.95 2.64
N LEU A 350 19.45 76.04 1.99
CA LEU A 350 19.36 76.12 0.51
C LEU A 350 18.75 77.45 0.03
N PRO A 351 19.27 78.05 -1.07
CA PRO A 351 18.81 79.34 -1.58
C PRO A 351 17.32 79.34 -1.98
N ILE A 352 16.67 80.49 -1.82
CA ILE A 352 15.23 80.76 -2.04
C ILE A 352 14.86 80.78 -3.55
N THR A 353 15.86 80.67 -4.42
CA THR A 353 15.74 80.73 -5.88
C THR A 353 16.40 79.50 -6.51
N SER A 354 15.66 78.68 -7.27
CA SER A 354 16.26 77.68 -8.17
C SER A 354 16.09 78.10 -9.62
N SER A 355 17.19 78.43 -10.29
CA SER A 355 17.25 78.38 -11.75
C SER A 355 17.09 76.91 -12.18
N LEU A 356 16.23 76.62 -13.17
CA LEU A 356 16.32 75.35 -13.87
C LEU A 356 17.73 75.30 -14.48
N PRO A 357 18.62 74.36 -14.07
CA PRO A 357 19.88 74.21 -14.77
C PRO A 357 19.54 73.96 -16.24
N VAL A 358 20.21 74.67 -17.15
CA VAL A 358 20.27 74.31 -18.56
C VAL A 358 20.64 72.83 -18.57
N GLN A 359 19.68 71.97 -18.91
CA GLN A 359 19.88 70.54 -18.88
C GLN A 359 20.90 70.25 -19.98
N ALA A 360 22.12 69.90 -19.57
CA ALA A 360 23.11 69.31 -20.48
C ALA A 360 22.43 68.17 -21.26
N PRO A 361 22.91 67.81 -22.47
CA PRO A 361 22.38 66.67 -23.22
C PRO A 361 22.20 65.50 -22.25
N PRO A 362 21.00 64.90 -22.15
CA PRO A 362 20.76 63.96 -21.06
C PRO A 362 21.74 62.79 -21.19
N ALA A 363 22.50 62.55 -20.13
CA ALA A 363 23.48 61.47 -20.08
C ALA A 363 22.78 60.10 -20.00
N LEU A 364 23.48 59.05 -20.41
CA LEU A 364 23.04 57.66 -20.23
C LEU A 364 22.67 57.45 -18.77
N VAL A 365 21.45 56.96 -18.51
CA VAL A 365 21.10 56.50 -17.17
C VAL A 365 21.66 55.10 -17.04
N ASP A 366 22.88 55.00 -16.51
CA ASP A 366 23.56 53.73 -16.30
C ASP A 366 22.93 52.97 -15.11
N VAL A 367 23.20 53.37 -13.86
CA VAL A 367 22.62 52.72 -12.67
C VAL A 367 21.22 53.24 -12.39
N ALA A 368 20.21 52.36 -12.44
CA ALA A 368 18.83 52.68 -12.10
C ALA A 368 18.06 51.44 -11.62
N MET A 369 16.88 51.66 -11.05
CA MET A 369 16.00 50.59 -10.63
C MET A 369 15.27 50.02 -11.85
N ARG A 370 15.62 48.80 -12.26
CA ARG A 370 15.08 48.14 -13.46
C ARG A 370 14.30 46.89 -13.13
N GLY A 371 13.21 46.70 -13.87
CA GLY A 371 12.49 45.43 -13.91
C GLY A 371 13.29 44.39 -14.69
N GLY A 372 12.85 43.13 -14.68
CA GLY A 372 13.40 42.16 -15.63
C GLY A 372 13.09 42.57 -17.08
N ILE A 373 13.97 42.18 -18.00
CA ILE A 373 13.90 42.51 -19.43
C ILE A 373 12.76 41.83 -20.20
N ASP A 374 11.99 40.97 -19.53
CA ASP A 374 10.83 40.24 -20.04
C ASP A 374 11.13 39.18 -21.12
N LYS A 375 12.07 39.47 -22.02
CA LYS A 375 12.42 38.67 -23.19
C LYS A 375 13.94 38.60 -23.35
N ILE A 376 14.40 37.42 -23.75
CA ILE A 376 15.77 37.19 -24.21
C ILE A 376 15.69 36.45 -25.54
N GLU A 377 16.52 36.85 -26.49
CA GLU A 377 16.72 36.18 -27.77
C GLU A 377 18.20 35.84 -27.96
N PHE A 378 18.49 34.56 -28.15
CA PHE A 378 19.81 34.05 -28.52
C PHE A 378 19.91 33.93 -30.04
N ARG A 379 20.90 34.58 -30.64
CA ARG A 379 21.15 34.50 -32.09
C ARG A 379 22.51 33.90 -32.39
N GLU A 380 22.50 32.91 -33.26
CA GLU A 380 23.73 32.37 -33.82
C GLU A 380 24.41 33.40 -34.73
N GLN A 381 25.72 33.58 -34.59
CA GLN A 381 26.52 34.33 -35.55
C GLN A 381 27.59 33.46 -36.19
N GLN A 382 27.90 33.78 -37.46
CA GLN A 382 28.99 33.12 -38.17
C GLN A 382 30.32 33.52 -37.54
N PHE A 383 31.02 32.52 -37.03
CA PHE A 383 32.38 32.60 -36.51
C PHE A 383 33.09 31.35 -37.02
N ASP A 384 34.22 31.52 -37.71
CA ASP A 384 35.02 30.41 -38.21
C ASP A 384 36.50 30.75 -38.03
N SER A 385 37.04 30.29 -36.91
CA SER A 385 38.45 30.47 -36.55
C SER A 385 39.41 29.65 -37.41
N PHE A 386 38.92 28.65 -38.17
CA PHE A 386 39.73 27.79 -39.04
C PHE A 386 40.10 28.50 -40.35
N LEU A 387 39.17 29.27 -40.92
CA LEU A 387 39.37 30.03 -42.16
C LEU A 387 39.86 31.46 -41.92
N GLY A 388 40.15 31.84 -40.67
CA GLY A 388 40.55 33.21 -40.30
C GLY A 388 39.44 34.25 -40.50
N ILE A 389 38.17 33.82 -40.53
CA ILE A 389 37.01 34.70 -40.66
C ILE A 389 36.73 35.30 -39.29
N ASN A 390 37.08 36.59 -39.13
CA ASN A 390 36.79 37.34 -37.92
C ASN A 390 35.27 37.48 -37.71
N PHE A 391 34.85 37.50 -36.44
CA PHE A 391 33.48 37.79 -36.02
C PHE A 391 32.96 39.06 -36.72
N THR A 392 31.78 38.97 -37.34
CA THR A 392 31.16 40.14 -37.99
C THR A 392 30.50 41.02 -36.93
N ALA A 393 31.09 42.18 -36.64
CA ALA A 393 30.57 43.08 -35.62
C ALA A 393 29.10 43.45 -35.88
N ALA A 394 28.26 43.30 -34.86
CA ALA A 394 26.84 43.61 -34.92
C ALA A 394 26.49 44.67 -33.87
N THR A 395 25.51 45.52 -34.18
CA THR A 395 24.94 46.48 -33.22
C THR A 395 23.53 46.03 -32.87
N HIS A 396 23.27 45.87 -31.57
CA HIS A 396 21.95 45.55 -31.06
C HIS A 396 21.33 46.78 -30.38
N GLU A 397 20.08 47.11 -30.70
CA GLU A 397 19.37 48.26 -30.15
C GLU A 397 18.11 47.81 -29.40
N TRP A 398 17.86 48.37 -28.22
CA TRP A 398 16.63 48.11 -27.47
C TRP A 398 16.17 49.33 -26.66
N THR A 399 14.94 49.23 -26.13
CA THR A 399 14.38 50.24 -25.22
C THR A 399 14.61 49.78 -23.79
N ASP A 400 15.45 50.51 -23.06
CA ASP A 400 15.69 50.31 -21.63
C ASP A 400 14.62 51.06 -20.82
N VAL A 401 13.92 50.35 -19.95
CA VAL A 401 12.85 50.89 -19.10
C VAL A 401 13.27 50.79 -17.64
N PHE A 402 13.31 51.93 -16.96
CA PHE A 402 13.76 52.02 -15.58
C PHE A 402 12.86 52.94 -14.75
N VAL A 403 12.93 52.80 -13.44
CA VAL A 403 12.25 53.65 -12.47
C VAL A 403 13.25 54.63 -11.87
N SER A 404 12.87 55.90 -11.83
CA SER A 404 13.70 56.95 -11.23
C SER A 404 12.85 57.98 -10.49
N THR A 405 13.47 58.66 -9.53
CA THR A 405 12.94 59.87 -8.87
C THR A 405 13.40 61.15 -9.56
N ASN A 406 14.26 61.08 -10.57
CA ASN A 406 14.82 62.26 -11.25
C ASN A 406 13.80 63.06 -12.08
N GLY A 407 12.56 62.57 -12.22
CA GLY A 407 11.48 63.28 -12.89
C GLY A 407 10.91 64.44 -12.07
N GLN A 408 10.69 65.60 -12.71
CA GLN A 408 10.02 66.73 -12.06
C GLN A 408 8.51 66.54 -12.08
N ASN A 409 7.89 66.53 -10.89
CA ASN A 409 6.45 66.58 -10.77
C ASN A 409 6.00 68.04 -10.77
N VAL A 410 5.35 68.51 -11.83
CA VAL A 410 4.91 69.91 -11.93
C VAL A 410 3.40 69.99 -11.73
N VAL A 411 2.98 70.71 -10.68
CA VAL A 411 1.59 70.84 -10.24
C VAL A 411 0.99 72.14 -10.80
N ASN A 412 -0.30 72.14 -11.12
CA ASN A 412 -1.08 73.26 -11.66
C ASN A 412 -0.79 73.68 -13.12
N LEU A 413 -0.16 72.82 -13.94
CA LEU A 413 0.04 73.10 -15.39
C LEU A 413 -1.26 73.21 -16.20
N ASN A 414 -2.34 72.60 -15.72
CA ASN A 414 -3.68 72.62 -16.32
C ASN A 414 -4.57 73.74 -15.75
N ASN A 415 -4.06 74.57 -14.84
CA ASN A 415 -4.82 75.67 -14.27
C ASN A 415 -4.76 76.87 -15.22
N THR A 416 -5.87 77.17 -15.89
CA THR A 416 -5.98 78.28 -16.84
C THR A 416 -6.42 79.60 -16.19
N THR A 417 -6.55 79.62 -14.85
CA THR A 417 -6.94 80.83 -14.11
C THR A 417 -5.84 81.89 -14.21
N PRO A 418 -6.12 83.11 -14.72
CA PRO A 418 -5.14 84.19 -14.78
C PRO A 418 -4.51 84.45 -13.40
N GLY A 419 -3.18 84.37 -13.31
CA GLY A 419 -2.43 84.53 -12.06
C GLY A 419 -2.10 83.23 -11.32
N SER A 420 -2.51 82.05 -11.82
CA SER A 420 -2.10 80.77 -11.21
C SER A 420 -0.63 80.45 -11.50
N SER A 421 0.15 80.14 -10.46
CA SER A 421 1.54 79.69 -10.58
C SER A 421 1.64 78.17 -10.63
N ALA A 422 2.39 77.63 -11.60
CA ALA A 422 2.87 76.25 -11.55
C ALA A 422 4.00 76.11 -10.52
N PHE A 423 4.13 74.96 -9.87
CA PHE A 423 5.23 74.71 -8.93
C PHE A 423 5.76 73.28 -9.02
N ILE A 424 7.05 73.12 -8.70
CA ILE A 424 7.72 71.82 -8.66
C ILE A 424 7.37 71.12 -7.34
N GLY A 425 6.57 70.06 -7.42
CA GLY A 425 6.21 69.19 -6.31
C GLY A 425 7.34 68.25 -5.88
N VAL A 426 7.05 67.41 -4.89
CA VAL A 426 7.98 66.38 -4.39
C VAL A 426 8.22 65.36 -5.52
N PRO A 427 9.48 64.94 -5.76
CA PRO A 427 9.76 63.88 -6.73
C PRO A 427 9.02 62.59 -6.37
N THR A 428 8.40 61.96 -7.37
CA THR A 428 7.68 60.69 -7.22
C THR A 428 8.33 59.67 -8.15
N LEU A 429 8.41 58.40 -7.71
CA LEU A 429 8.85 57.30 -8.58
C LEU A 429 7.96 57.21 -9.82
N LYS A 430 8.56 57.25 -11.01
CA LYS A 430 7.90 57.08 -12.31
C LYS A 430 8.77 56.23 -13.23
N HIS A 431 8.13 55.56 -14.18
CA HIS A 431 8.81 54.87 -15.27
C HIS A 431 9.32 55.87 -16.30
N PHE A 432 10.57 55.66 -16.72
CA PHE A 432 11.24 56.36 -17.80
C PHE A 432 11.82 55.33 -18.77
N SER A 433 11.99 55.74 -20.02
CA SER A 433 12.58 54.89 -21.06
C SER A 433 13.65 55.63 -21.83
N GLN A 434 14.75 54.96 -22.12
CA GLN A 434 15.79 55.42 -23.03
C GLN A 434 16.01 54.38 -24.13
N LYS A 435 16.49 54.79 -25.31
CA LYS A 435 16.96 53.83 -26.33
C LYS A 435 18.47 53.70 -26.21
N VAL A 436 18.95 52.47 -26.17
CA VAL A 436 20.36 52.14 -26.03
C VAL A 436 20.78 51.16 -27.12
N GLY A 437 22.07 51.17 -27.44
CA GLY A 437 22.67 50.23 -28.36
C GLY A 437 23.90 49.57 -27.75
N ARG A 438 24.18 48.31 -28.08
CA ARG A 438 25.39 47.58 -27.70
C ARG A 438 26.14 47.16 -28.96
N ALA A 439 27.43 47.50 -29.02
CA ALA A 439 28.31 47.00 -30.07
C ALA A 439 28.90 45.66 -29.62
N ILE A 440 28.75 44.63 -30.45
CA ILE A 440 29.20 43.27 -30.18
C ILE A 440 30.41 43.01 -31.11
N PHE A 441 31.57 42.74 -30.52
CA PHE A 441 32.83 42.50 -31.24
C PHE A 441 33.34 41.06 -31.15
N GLN A 442 32.73 40.26 -30.29
CA GLN A 442 32.97 38.84 -30.07
C GLN A 442 31.64 38.21 -29.60
N PRO A 443 31.43 36.90 -29.78
CA PRO A 443 30.19 36.26 -29.33
C PRO A 443 30.06 36.33 -27.80
N ASP A 444 28.84 36.45 -27.30
CA ASP A 444 28.55 36.42 -25.86
C ASP A 444 28.74 35.02 -25.28
N ILE A 445 28.50 33.97 -26.09
CA ILE A 445 28.70 32.57 -25.74
C ILE A 445 29.51 31.87 -26.85
N LEU A 446 30.62 31.23 -26.49
CA LEU A 446 31.47 30.47 -27.41
C LEU A 446 31.51 28.98 -27.05
N PHE A 447 31.22 28.11 -28.01
CA PHE A 447 31.33 26.66 -27.89
C PHE A 447 32.70 26.18 -28.41
N VAL A 448 33.42 25.44 -27.57
CA VAL A 448 34.79 24.97 -27.82
C VAL A 448 34.88 23.49 -27.49
N ALA A 449 35.78 22.76 -28.16
CA ALA A 449 36.15 21.41 -27.74
C ALA A 449 37.65 21.34 -27.44
N ASP A 450 38.04 20.84 -26.28
CA ASP A 450 39.45 20.79 -25.86
C ASP A 450 39.74 19.56 -24.98
N GLU A 451 41.00 19.27 -24.67
CA GLU A 451 41.36 18.20 -23.73
C GLU A 451 41.37 18.73 -22.28
N LEU A 452 40.29 18.48 -21.54
CA LEU A 452 40.11 19.04 -20.19
C LEU A 452 40.86 18.28 -19.08
N GLY A 453 41.40 17.10 -19.37
CA GLY A 453 42.16 16.29 -18.41
C GLY A 453 41.31 15.72 -17.28
N VAL A 454 41.91 15.61 -16.09
CA VAL A 454 41.28 15.11 -14.86
C VAL A 454 41.28 16.19 -13.79
N SER A 455 40.28 16.16 -12.91
CA SER A 455 40.21 16.97 -11.69
C SER A 455 41.35 16.62 -10.71
N PRO A 456 41.61 17.46 -9.68
CA PRO A 456 42.60 17.16 -8.64
C PRO A 456 42.43 15.80 -7.94
N ASP A 457 41.20 15.28 -7.90
CA ASP A 457 40.85 13.97 -7.33
C ASP A 457 41.01 12.81 -8.33
N GLY A 458 41.48 13.09 -9.54
CA GLY A 458 41.76 12.08 -10.59
C GLY A 458 40.54 11.69 -11.43
N ILE A 459 39.41 12.39 -11.32
CA ILE A 459 38.19 12.12 -12.08
C ILE A 459 38.25 12.87 -13.43
N PRO A 460 38.02 12.21 -14.60
CA PRO A 460 38.00 12.86 -15.91
C PRO A 460 37.00 14.00 -16.00
N ILE A 461 37.37 15.15 -16.56
CA ILE A 461 36.47 16.30 -16.73
C ILE A 461 35.76 16.18 -18.09
N ALA A 462 34.44 16.03 -18.07
CA ALA A 462 33.61 15.96 -19.27
C ALA A 462 33.42 17.34 -19.90
N PHE A 463 33.06 18.35 -19.13
CA PHE A 463 32.84 19.71 -19.63
C PHE A 463 33.35 20.75 -18.63
N ASN A 464 33.60 21.96 -19.14
CA ASN A 464 33.93 23.14 -18.35
C ASN A 464 33.11 24.35 -18.83
N ARG A 465 32.81 25.29 -17.93
CA ARG A 465 32.06 26.51 -18.21
C ARG A 465 32.75 27.72 -17.55
N THR A 466 32.59 28.91 -18.11
CA THR A 466 33.09 30.14 -17.48
C THR A 466 32.45 30.36 -16.09
N ASP A 467 33.27 30.77 -15.14
CA ASP A 467 32.87 31.01 -13.75
C ASP A 467 32.18 32.38 -13.56
N PHE A 468 31.82 32.71 -12.32
CA PHE A 468 31.18 33.98 -11.99
C PHE A 468 32.13 35.20 -11.99
N SER A 469 33.41 35.07 -12.36
CA SER A 469 34.43 36.13 -12.19
C SER A 469 34.09 37.44 -12.92
N ALA A 470 33.36 37.36 -14.04
CA ALA A 470 32.90 38.52 -14.82
C ALA A 470 31.58 39.12 -14.32
N TRP A 471 30.89 38.49 -13.35
CA TRP A 471 29.58 38.93 -12.89
C TRP A 471 29.71 40.17 -12.00
N ILE A 472 28.77 41.10 -12.13
CA ILE A 472 28.82 42.40 -11.45
C ILE A 472 27.88 42.38 -10.25
N ASP A 473 28.43 42.56 -9.05
CA ASP A 473 27.64 42.71 -7.82
C ASP A 473 27.14 44.16 -7.65
N ASN A 474 25.82 44.32 -7.55
CA ASN A 474 25.16 45.61 -7.32
C ASN A 474 24.61 45.76 -5.90
N TYR A 475 25.06 44.96 -4.93
CA TYR A 475 24.62 45.03 -3.53
C TYR A 475 24.64 46.46 -2.98
N THR A 476 25.76 47.19 -3.13
CA THR A 476 25.93 48.56 -2.61
C THR A 476 24.88 49.54 -3.17
N ASN A 477 24.46 49.34 -4.42
CA ASN A 477 23.44 50.17 -5.08
C ASN A 477 22.02 49.88 -4.59
N ASN A 478 21.80 48.74 -3.91
CA ASN A 478 20.52 48.29 -3.40
C ASN A 478 20.36 48.52 -1.88
N LEU A 479 21.29 49.24 -1.24
CA LEU A 479 21.23 49.56 0.18
C LEU A 479 20.15 50.61 0.49
N GLY A 480 19.21 50.25 1.37
CA GLY A 480 18.28 51.19 1.99
C GLY A 480 18.88 51.89 3.21
N PRO A 481 18.20 52.93 3.76
CA PRO A 481 18.62 53.60 5.00
C PRO A 481 18.60 52.68 6.24
N ALA A 482 17.92 51.53 6.16
CA ALA A 482 18.05 50.42 7.11
C ALA A 482 18.49 49.17 6.32
N GLN A 483 19.54 48.50 6.80
CA GLN A 483 20.06 47.29 6.19
C GLN A 483 19.10 46.12 6.49
N LEU A 484 18.23 45.79 5.52
CA LEU A 484 17.21 44.74 5.63
C LEU A 484 17.68 43.39 5.06
N LEU A 485 18.75 43.39 4.26
CA LEU A 485 19.37 42.19 3.70
C LEU A 485 20.59 41.80 4.55
N THR A 486 20.65 40.53 4.95
CA THR A 486 21.72 39.98 5.80
C THR A 486 22.97 39.59 5.01
N THR A 487 22.88 39.53 3.67
CA THR A 487 23.93 39.04 2.77
C THR A 487 24.54 40.21 1.99
N ASN A 488 25.86 40.34 2.02
CA ASN A 488 26.59 41.45 1.39
C ASN A 488 26.91 41.24 -0.11
N VAL A 489 26.25 40.30 -0.80
CA VAL A 489 26.51 39.98 -2.20
C VAL A 489 25.21 39.69 -2.95
N GLY A 490 24.94 40.45 -4.00
CA GLY A 490 23.69 40.45 -4.76
C GLY A 490 22.66 41.47 -4.23
N PRO A 491 21.69 41.90 -5.06
CA PRO A 491 21.46 41.46 -6.43
C PRO A 491 22.50 42.00 -7.41
N GLY A 492 22.69 41.33 -8.54
CA GLY A 492 23.73 41.64 -9.53
C GLY A 492 23.38 41.27 -10.97
N ILE A 493 24.34 41.44 -11.88
CA ILE A 493 24.19 41.21 -13.33
C ILE A 493 25.16 40.12 -13.78
N ILE A 494 24.67 39.22 -14.63
CA ILE A 494 25.48 38.24 -15.36
C ILE A 494 26.07 38.93 -16.60
N SER A 495 27.38 38.82 -16.80
CA SER A 495 28.11 39.43 -17.92
C SER A 495 29.10 38.43 -18.54
N GLY A 496 29.30 38.55 -19.85
CA GLY A 496 30.18 37.70 -20.65
C GLY A 496 31.51 38.37 -21.05
N PRO A 497 32.30 37.73 -21.93
CA PRO A 497 31.96 36.53 -22.72
C PRO A 497 31.97 35.23 -21.88
N ILE A 498 31.08 34.30 -22.20
CA ILE A 498 31.01 32.95 -21.65
C ILE A 498 31.60 31.96 -22.66
N GLN A 499 32.33 30.98 -22.17
CA GLN A 499 32.85 29.86 -22.95
C GLN A 499 32.33 28.54 -22.35
N TYR A 500 31.81 27.67 -23.21
CA TYR A 500 31.49 26.28 -22.87
C TYR A 500 32.48 25.37 -23.60
N THR A 501 33.23 24.58 -22.84
CA THR A 501 34.27 23.69 -23.36
C THR A 501 33.90 22.25 -23.10
N PHE A 502 33.88 21.44 -24.15
CA PHE A 502 33.56 20.01 -24.09
C PHE A 502 34.84 19.19 -24.29
N THR A 503 35.01 18.12 -23.52
CA THR A 503 36.23 17.31 -23.58
C THR A 503 36.32 16.53 -24.90
N LYS A 504 37.50 16.50 -25.50
CA LYS A 504 37.83 15.61 -26.63
C LYS A 504 38.35 14.29 -26.08
N LEU A 505 37.60 13.20 -26.29
CA LEU A 505 38.00 11.86 -25.81
C LEU A 505 38.65 10.97 -26.87
N GLY A 506 39.06 11.54 -28.01
CA GLY A 506 39.39 10.75 -29.18
C GLY A 506 40.75 11.07 -29.75
N GLN A 507 41.84 10.62 -29.10
CA GLN A 507 43.11 10.20 -29.74
C GLN A 507 43.91 9.13 -28.96
N GLY A 508 43.46 8.66 -27.77
CA GLY A 508 44.25 7.77 -26.91
C GLY A 508 43.45 6.63 -26.25
N PHE A 509 44.17 5.62 -25.77
CA PHE A 509 43.65 4.51 -24.97
C PHE A 509 43.94 4.78 -23.49
N GLU A 510 42.91 4.78 -22.64
CA GLU A 510 43.09 5.05 -21.21
C GLU A 510 43.68 3.86 -20.47
N VAL A 511 44.66 4.12 -19.61
CA VAL A 511 45.21 3.17 -18.64
C VAL A 511 45.12 3.80 -17.26
N ILE A 512 44.16 3.34 -16.46
CA ILE A 512 44.05 3.74 -15.05
C ILE A 512 45.07 2.92 -14.26
N TRP A 513 46.08 3.58 -13.71
CA TRP A 513 47.16 2.94 -12.95
C TRP A 513 47.13 3.39 -11.49
N SER A 514 47.00 2.43 -10.56
CA SER A 514 46.91 2.70 -9.11
C SER A 514 48.14 2.18 -8.35
N GLY A 515 49.27 2.00 -9.04
CA GLY A 515 50.56 1.59 -8.45
C GLY A 515 50.94 0.12 -8.69
N GLU A 516 50.21 -0.61 -9.53
CA GLU A 516 50.52 -1.99 -9.91
C GLU A 516 51.79 -2.09 -10.78
N ALA A 517 52.53 -3.19 -10.75
CA ALA A 517 53.75 -3.32 -11.58
C ALA A 517 53.48 -3.35 -13.10
N SER A 518 52.24 -3.67 -13.50
CA SER A 518 51.77 -3.69 -14.89
C SER A 518 50.23 -3.68 -14.91
N VAL A 519 49.63 -2.90 -15.81
CA VAL A 519 48.18 -2.84 -16.04
C VAL A 519 47.92 -3.00 -17.54
N VAL A 520 46.99 -3.88 -17.90
CA VAL A 520 46.59 -4.09 -19.29
C VAL A 520 45.71 -2.91 -19.72
N GLY A 521 46.17 -2.15 -20.72
CA GLY A 521 45.40 -1.05 -21.29
C GLY A 521 44.19 -1.51 -22.09
N ASN A 522 43.13 -0.72 -22.09
CA ASN A 522 41.92 -0.99 -22.85
C ASN A 522 42.09 -0.57 -24.32
N THR A 523 41.65 -1.41 -25.26
CA THR A 523 41.75 -1.13 -26.71
C THR A 523 40.45 -0.59 -27.31
N ASN A 524 39.40 -0.40 -26.52
CA ASN A 524 38.13 0.11 -27.01
C ASN A 524 38.12 1.64 -26.99
N SER A 525 37.82 2.26 -28.12
CA SER A 525 37.51 3.69 -28.21
C SER A 525 36.13 3.93 -27.59
N TYR A 526 36.08 4.65 -26.47
CA TYR A 526 34.82 5.11 -25.88
C TYR A 526 34.41 6.42 -26.55
N SER A 527 33.18 6.49 -27.01
CA SER A 527 32.55 7.78 -27.27
C SER A 527 31.65 8.13 -26.09
N MET A 528 31.97 9.25 -25.44
CA MET A 528 31.18 9.78 -24.34
C MET A 528 30.06 10.69 -24.83
N TRP A 529 30.08 11.16 -26.08
CA TRP A 529 29.18 12.21 -26.55
C TRP A 529 28.23 11.73 -27.63
N GLY A 530 26.99 12.23 -27.59
CA GLY A 530 26.04 12.00 -28.66
C GLY A 530 24.98 13.08 -28.78
N HIS A 531 24.24 13.01 -29.88
CA HIS A 531 23.02 13.75 -30.11
C HIS A 531 21.86 12.75 -30.14
N ILE A 532 21.03 12.77 -29.10
CA ILE A 532 19.87 11.88 -28.96
C ILE A 532 18.61 12.64 -29.40
N LYS A 533 17.97 12.15 -30.46
CA LYS A 533 16.78 12.75 -31.09
C LYS A 533 15.48 12.07 -30.69
N GLY A 534 15.56 10.87 -30.12
CA GLY A 534 14.41 10.02 -29.87
C GLY A 534 14.79 8.76 -29.07
N PRO A 535 13.80 7.95 -28.68
CA PRO A 535 14.02 6.76 -27.86
C PRO A 535 14.56 5.57 -28.66
N GLY A 536 14.50 5.60 -30.00
CA GLY A 536 14.85 4.47 -30.84
C GLY A 536 16.37 4.26 -30.98
N PRO A 537 16.82 3.02 -31.29
CA PRO A 537 18.25 2.72 -31.47
C PRO A 537 18.94 3.49 -32.59
N LYS A 538 18.18 3.98 -33.58
CA LYS A 538 18.67 4.79 -34.72
C LYS A 538 18.61 6.30 -34.45
N ASP A 539 18.07 6.71 -33.31
CA ASP A 539 17.88 8.12 -32.97
C ASP A 539 19.08 8.72 -32.22
N VAL A 540 20.24 8.03 -32.26
CA VAL A 540 21.46 8.43 -31.57
C VAL A 540 22.57 8.59 -32.60
N VAL A 541 23.16 9.79 -32.64
CA VAL A 541 24.43 10.03 -33.33
C VAL A 541 25.51 10.18 -32.27
N VAL A 542 26.67 9.55 -32.47
CA VAL A 542 27.75 9.43 -31.48
C VAL A 542 29.00 10.15 -32.01
N PHE A 543 29.79 10.81 -31.14
CA PHE A 543 30.92 11.68 -31.53
C PHE A 543 32.27 11.24 -30.92
N PRO A 544 33.40 11.32 -31.65
CA PRO A 544 33.53 11.80 -33.02
C PRO A 544 33.08 10.72 -34.02
N ASN A 545 32.66 11.14 -35.22
CA ASN A 545 32.33 10.25 -36.33
C ASN A 545 33.30 10.51 -37.51
N ASP A 546 33.98 9.46 -37.98
CA ASP A 546 35.04 9.54 -39.01
C ASP A 546 34.55 10.20 -40.32
N ALA A 547 33.26 10.07 -40.65
CA ALA A 547 32.66 10.71 -41.83
C ALA A 547 32.73 12.25 -41.75
N GLN A 548 32.69 12.84 -40.54
CA GLN A 548 32.64 14.29 -40.34
C GLN A 548 33.97 14.99 -40.58
N MET A 549 35.10 14.32 -40.35
CA MET A 549 36.43 14.82 -40.74
C MET A 549 36.52 15.00 -42.27
N SER A 550 36.00 14.03 -43.03
CA SER A 550 35.94 14.15 -44.50
C SER A 550 35.00 15.28 -44.93
N ILE A 551 33.88 15.49 -44.23
CA ILE A 551 32.91 16.58 -44.52
C ILE A 551 33.55 17.96 -44.24
N LEU A 552 34.31 18.11 -43.16
CA LEU A 552 35.08 19.33 -42.87
C LEU A 552 36.15 19.59 -43.93
N GLU A 553 36.90 18.56 -44.35
CA GLU A 553 37.88 18.66 -45.44
C GLU A 553 37.22 19.08 -46.78
N ASN A 554 35.97 18.70 -47.02
CA ASN A 554 35.20 19.14 -48.19
C ASN A 554 34.55 20.53 -48.04
N ALA A 555 34.21 20.96 -46.83
CA ALA A 555 33.72 22.31 -46.58
C ALA A 555 34.81 23.38 -46.84
N ILE A 556 36.07 23.02 -46.62
CA ILE A 556 37.24 23.90 -46.81
C ILE A 556 37.88 23.79 -48.20
N SER A 557 37.58 22.73 -48.96
CA SER A 557 38.05 22.54 -50.33
C SER A 557 36.92 22.84 -51.32
N PRO A 558 36.94 24.00 -52.01
CA PRO A 558 35.91 24.31 -52.99
C PRO A 558 35.88 23.21 -54.05
N ALA A 559 34.72 22.57 -54.25
CA ALA A 559 34.53 21.65 -55.36
C ALA A 559 34.84 22.40 -56.67
N THR A 560 35.78 21.90 -57.47
CA THR A 560 36.20 22.54 -58.72
C THR A 560 35.54 21.94 -59.96
N THR A 561 34.89 20.78 -59.81
CA THR A 561 34.20 20.04 -60.88
C THR A 561 32.94 19.36 -60.33
N THR A 562 32.00 18.98 -61.22
CA THR A 562 30.80 18.23 -60.84
C THR A 562 31.15 16.81 -60.39
N PRO A 563 30.31 16.14 -59.57
CA PRO A 563 30.53 14.75 -59.17
C PRO A 563 30.52 13.83 -60.39
N VAL A 564 31.29 12.74 -60.36
CA VAL A 564 31.28 11.72 -61.42
C VAL A 564 30.92 10.38 -60.81
N ILE A 565 29.84 9.77 -61.30
CA ILE A 565 29.44 8.42 -60.91
C ILE A 565 30.14 7.45 -61.86
N THR A 566 30.99 6.57 -61.33
CA THR A 566 31.65 5.52 -62.12
C THR A 566 30.87 4.22 -62.09
N ARG A 567 30.19 3.93 -60.98
CA ARG A 567 29.41 2.70 -60.80
C ARG A 567 28.33 2.86 -59.72
N ILE A 568 27.23 2.15 -59.90
CA ILE A 568 26.24 1.92 -58.85
C ILE A 568 26.14 0.42 -58.57
N ILE A 569 25.99 0.05 -57.31
CA ILE A 569 25.96 -1.33 -56.85
C ILE A 569 24.85 -1.46 -55.82
N ASP A 570 23.93 -2.39 -56.02
CA ASP A 570 23.08 -2.89 -54.95
C ASP A 570 23.85 -3.96 -54.16
N SER A 571 23.67 -4.01 -52.84
CA SER A 571 24.37 -5.01 -52.02
C SER A 571 24.01 -6.48 -52.36
N GLY A 572 22.92 -6.73 -53.10
CA GLY A 572 22.54 -8.05 -53.64
C GLY A 572 23.29 -8.43 -54.92
N GLN A 573 23.95 -7.48 -55.58
CA GLN A 573 24.66 -7.57 -56.85
C GLN A 573 23.82 -8.08 -58.03
N ASP A 574 22.52 -7.77 -58.06
CA ASP A 574 21.59 -8.21 -59.12
C ASP A 574 21.05 -7.05 -59.98
N ASN A 575 21.55 -5.83 -59.78
CA ASN A 575 21.09 -4.59 -60.41
C ASN A 575 19.61 -4.27 -60.10
N ARG A 576 19.11 -4.75 -58.96
CA ARG A 576 17.73 -4.55 -58.51
C ARG A 576 17.69 -4.34 -56.98
N LEU A 577 17.78 -3.07 -56.58
CA LEU A 577 17.75 -2.68 -55.17
C LEU A 577 16.41 -2.99 -54.47
N ALA A 578 16.45 -3.76 -53.39
CA ALA A 578 15.37 -3.88 -52.40
C ALA A 578 15.49 -2.76 -51.35
N ARG A 579 14.72 -1.67 -51.49
CA ARG A 579 14.90 -0.44 -50.70
C ARG A 579 14.75 -0.62 -49.17
N THR A 580 14.09 -1.68 -48.71
CA THR A 580 13.97 -2.00 -47.28
C THR A 580 15.05 -2.94 -46.74
N GLN A 581 15.81 -3.63 -47.59
CA GLN A 581 16.74 -4.70 -47.19
C GLN A 581 18.19 -4.47 -47.63
N GLU A 582 18.39 -3.72 -48.71
CA GLU A 582 19.69 -3.58 -49.36
C GLU A 582 20.23 -2.16 -49.30
N LYS A 583 21.56 -2.06 -49.31
CA LYS A 583 22.27 -0.78 -49.41
C LYS A 583 22.48 -0.45 -50.88
N LEU A 584 22.28 0.82 -51.23
CA LEU A 584 22.68 1.36 -52.52
C LEU A 584 24.06 2.00 -52.38
N ILE A 585 25.05 1.41 -53.02
CA ILE A 585 26.43 1.88 -53.03
C ILE A 585 26.66 2.62 -54.34
N VAL A 586 27.10 3.88 -54.25
CA VAL A 586 27.48 4.71 -55.39
C VAL A 586 28.96 4.96 -55.31
N GLU A 587 29.69 4.59 -56.35
CA GLU A 587 31.14 4.80 -56.47
C GLU A 587 31.43 5.81 -57.57
N GLY A 588 32.49 6.59 -57.37
CA GLY A 588 32.78 7.72 -58.22
C GLY A 588 34.01 8.52 -57.82
N SER A 589 34.03 9.77 -58.25
CA SER A 589 34.98 10.79 -57.79
C SER A 589 34.22 12.09 -57.49
N ASN A 590 34.79 12.94 -56.62
CA ASN A 590 34.15 14.15 -56.09
C ASN A 590 32.82 13.90 -55.35
N LEU A 591 32.58 12.68 -54.88
CA LEU A 591 31.32 12.32 -54.23
C LEU A 591 31.17 12.96 -52.84
N ALA A 592 32.28 13.24 -52.15
CA ALA A 592 32.22 13.87 -50.85
C ALA A 592 31.82 15.37 -50.88
N SER A 593 31.72 15.96 -52.08
CA SER A 593 31.11 17.27 -52.29
C SER A 593 29.59 17.21 -52.49
N ALA A 594 28.97 16.04 -52.38
CA ALA A 594 27.55 15.84 -52.63
C ALA A 594 26.68 16.67 -51.65
N THR A 595 25.73 17.40 -52.22
CA THR A 595 24.72 18.23 -51.52
C THR A 595 23.32 17.63 -51.65
N ALA A 596 23.07 16.85 -52.71
CA ALA A 596 21.86 16.08 -52.90
C ALA A 596 22.09 14.86 -53.80
N VAL A 597 21.31 13.82 -53.58
CA VAL A 597 21.14 12.67 -54.47
C VAL A 597 19.71 12.66 -54.99
N GLN A 598 19.55 12.62 -56.30
CA GLN A 598 18.26 12.54 -56.97
C GLN A 598 18.09 11.17 -57.63
N ILE A 599 16.92 10.58 -57.44
CA ILE A 599 16.48 9.38 -58.16
C ILE A 599 15.52 9.83 -59.25
N LEU A 600 15.82 9.46 -60.50
CA LEU A 600 15.08 9.88 -61.68
C LEU A 600 14.44 8.70 -62.42
N ASP A 601 13.31 8.97 -63.07
CA ASP A 601 12.73 8.15 -64.13
C ASP A 601 12.77 8.96 -65.43
N GLY A 602 13.68 8.59 -66.33
CA GLY A 602 14.05 9.46 -67.46
C GLY A 602 14.59 10.81 -66.97
N ASP A 603 13.88 11.89 -67.27
CA ASP A 603 14.21 13.26 -66.86
C ASP A 603 13.40 13.75 -65.64
N VAL A 604 12.47 12.94 -65.13
CA VAL A 604 11.59 13.31 -64.00
C VAL A 604 12.26 12.91 -62.68
N VAL A 605 12.38 13.86 -61.75
CA VAL A 605 12.88 13.59 -60.40
C VAL A 605 11.75 12.97 -59.56
N LEU A 606 11.97 11.75 -59.08
CA LEU A 606 11.02 11.01 -58.24
C LEU A 606 11.28 11.25 -56.75
N GLU A 607 12.55 11.33 -56.36
CA GLU A 607 12.97 11.54 -54.98
C GLU A 607 14.26 12.36 -54.93
N THR A 608 14.41 13.19 -53.90
CA THR A 608 15.63 13.96 -53.63
C THR A 608 16.02 13.76 -52.18
N ILE A 609 17.17 13.13 -51.95
CA ILE A 609 17.82 13.00 -50.65
C ILE A 609 18.81 14.15 -50.53
N GLN A 610 18.60 15.06 -49.58
CA GLN A 610 19.37 16.31 -49.46
C GLN A 610 19.50 16.72 -47.99
N GLY A 611 20.28 17.77 -47.73
CA GLY A 611 20.49 18.29 -46.37
C GLY A 611 21.46 17.43 -45.56
N SER A 612 21.24 17.33 -44.25
CA SER A 612 22.10 16.54 -43.36
C SER A 612 22.06 15.04 -43.64
N ILE A 613 20.94 14.52 -44.16
CA ILE A 613 20.75 13.08 -44.42
C ILE A 613 21.76 12.55 -45.43
N ILE A 614 21.95 13.23 -46.58
CA ILE A 614 22.92 12.75 -47.58
C ILE A 614 24.36 12.79 -47.05
N GLN A 615 24.68 13.73 -46.16
CA GLN A 615 26.01 13.81 -45.55
C GLN A 615 26.33 12.57 -44.71
N THR A 616 25.32 11.96 -44.07
CA THR A 616 25.50 10.72 -43.30
C THR A 616 25.80 9.49 -44.16
N PHE A 617 25.58 9.58 -45.49
CA PHE A 617 25.80 8.48 -46.43
C PHE A 617 27.14 8.60 -47.16
N ILE A 618 27.87 9.71 -46.98
CA ILE A 618 29.18 9.92 -47.61
C ILE A 618 30.23 9.19 -46.77
N GLU A 619 30.82 8.14 -47.33
CA GLU A 619 31.91 7.39 -46.70
C GLU A 619 33.27 7.99 -47.06
N SER A 620 33.42 8.46 -48.30
CA SER A 620 34.67 9.06 -48.78
C SER A 620 34.47 9.89 -50.05
N HIS A 621 35.55 10.50 -50.53
CA HIS A 621 35.58 11.19 -51.83
C HIS A 621 35.13 10.30 -53.01
N ASN A 622 35.21 8.98 -52.86
CA ASN A 622 34.95 8.03 -53.92
C ASN A 622 33.69 7.17 -53.71
N GLN A 623 33.01 7.29 -52.56
CA GLN A 623 31.91 6.39 -52.24
C GLN A 623 30.82 7.04 -51.38
N ILE A 624 29.56 6.79 -51.76
CA ILE A 624 28.36 7.07 -50.98
C ILE A 624 27.60 5.76 -50.79
N ILE A 625 27.16 5.48 -49.56
CA ILE A 625 26.37 4.29 -49.22
C ILE A 625 25.04 4.75 -48.62
N ILE A 626 23.95 4.58 -49.36
CA ILE A 626 22.59 4.83 -48.89
C ILE A 626 22.07 3.55 -48.24
N PRO A 627 21.80 3.53 -46.92
CA PRO A 627 21.28 2.36 -46.24
C PRO A 627 19.78 2.14 -46.54
N PRO A 628 19.26 0.92 -46.27
CA PRO A 628 17.85 0.63 -46.47
C PRO A 628 16.94 1.53 -45.63
N GLY A 629 15.77 1.89 -46.18
CA GLY A 629 14.75 2.71 -45.53
C GLY A 629 14.80 4.21 -45.81
N HIS A 630 15.82 4.68 -46.54
CA HIS A 630 15.96 6.09 -46.93
C HIS A 630 15.51 6.41 -48.36
N ILE A 631 15.03 5.39 -49.08
CA ILE A 631 14.41 5.52 -50.40
C ILE A 631 12.94 5.16 -50.23
N THR A 632 12.06 6.07 -50.67
CA THR A 632 10.61 5.97 -50.52
C THR A 632 9.96 5.12 -51.61
N GLU A 633 8.66 4.84 -51.47
CA GLU A 633 7.87 4.15 -52.49
C GLU A 633 7.79 4.94 -53.80
N ALA A 634 8.03 6.26 -53.76
CA ALA A 634 7.96 7.11 -54.94
C ALA A 634 9.04 6.78 -55.98
N ALA A 635 10.20 6.30 -55.53
CA ALA A 635 11.35 5.95 -56.36
C ALA A 635 11.29 4.52 -56.97
N GLU A 636 10.29 3.71 -56.61
CA GLU A 636 10.15 2.33 -57.10
C GLU A 636 9.93 2.27 -58.62
N GLY A 637 10.51 1.27 -59.27
CA GLY A 637 10.43 1.05 -60.72
C GLY A 637 11.06 -0.24 -61.20
N ASP A 638 10.68 -0.65 -62.41
CA ASP A 638 11.17 -1.88 -63.05
C ASP A 638 12.69 -1.84 -63.28
N PRO A 639 13.36 -3.01 -63.38
CA PRO A 639 14.79 -3.10 -63.67
C PRO A 639 15.21 -2.24 -64.88
N GLY A 640 16.24 -1.40 -64.68
CA GLY A 640 16.80 -0.56 -65.74
C GLY A 640 16.05 0.75 -66.01
N THR A 641 15.14 1.17 -65.12
CA THR A 641 14.36 2.42 -65.31
C THR A 641 14.84 3.60 -64.46
N ARG A 642 15.43 3.35 -63.28
CA ARG A 642 15.82 4.41 -62.33
C ARG A 642 17.26 4.82 -62.54
N LYS A 643 17.52 6.12 -62.66
CA LYS A 643 18.88 6.67 -62.73
C LYS A 643 19.16 7.53 -61.51
N ILE A 644 20.39 7.54 -61.04
CA ILE A 644 20.84 8.31 -59.89
C ILE A 644 21.68 9.47 -60.41
N VAL A 645 21.48 10.64 -59.83
CA VAL A 645 22.30 11.81 -60.08
C VAL A 645 22.69 12.47 -58.77
N ILE A 646 23.94 12.94 -58.71
CA ILE A 646 24.50 13.61 -57.55
C ILE A 646 24.72 15.08 -57.87
N TRP A 647 24.32 15.96 -56.95
CA TRP A 647 24.53 17.39 -57.04
C TRP A 647 25.63 17.84 -56.09
N ASN A 648 26.48 18.75 -56.52
CA ASN A 648 27.29 19.58 -55.63
C ASN A 648 27.04 21.07 -55.89
N THR A 649 27.80 21.95 -55.24
CA THR A 649 27.71 23.41 -55.40
C THR A 649 28.06 23.92 -56.80
N ILE A 650 28.72 23.10 -57.63
CA ILE A 650 29.09 23.44 -59.03
C ILE A 650 28.01 22.98 -60.00
N GLY A 651 27.40 21.81 -59.78
CA GLY A 651 26.31 21.34 -60.61
C GLY A 651 25.98 19.86 -60.47
N LYS A 652 25.14 19.42 -61.42
CA LYS A 652 24.57 18.07 -61.52
C LYS A 652 25.57 17.11 -62.21
N SER A 653 25.77 15.91 -61.68
CA SER A 653 26.53 14.85 -62.36
C SER A 653 25.81 14.34 -63.62
N ASP A 654 26.53 13.64 -64.49
CA ASP A 654 25.88 12.79 -65.49
C ASP A 654 25.07 11.69 -64.77
N PRO A 655 23.91 11.26 -65.33
CA PRO A 655 23.12 10.18 -64.77
C PRO A 655 23.88 8.85 -64.74
N SER A 656 23.72 8.11 -63.64
CA SER A 656 24.25 6.76 -63.50
C SER A 656 23.69 5.81 -64.56
N GLU A 657 24.27 4.60 -64.63
CA GLU A 657 23.59 3.45 -65.22
C GLU A 657 22.23 3.21 -64.54
N ALA A 658 21.29 2.60 -65.26
CA ALA A 658 19.95 2.45 -64.76
C ALA A 658 19.79 1.18 -63.90
N ILE A 659 19.08 1.31 -62.77
CA ILE A 659 18.83 0.26 -61.78
C ILE A 659 17.32 0.06 -61.57
N GLY A 660 16.91 -1.13 -61.14
CA GLY A 660 15.56 -1.36 -60.62
C GLY A 660 15.46 -1.03 -59.14
N ILE A 661 14.34 -0.46 -58.69
CA ILE A 661 14.09 -0.21 -57.26
C ILE A 661 12.75 -0.85 -56.90
N HIS A 662 12.75 -1.72 -55.90
CA HIS A 662 11.54 -2.35 -55.39
C HIS A 662 11.47 -2.30 -53.87
N THR A 663 10.29 -2.53 -53.31
CA THR A 663 10.05 -2.32 -51.88
C THR A 663 10.88 -3.26 -51.00
N GLY A 664 10.84 -4.58 -51.21
CA GLY A 664 11.33 -5.56 -50.24
C GLY A 664 10.36 -5.76 -49.07
N ILE A 665 10.69 -6.62 -48.09
CA ILE A 665 9.81 -6.85 -46.92
C ILE A 665 9.71 -5.59 -46.03
N PRO A 666 8.56 -5.29 -45.41
CA PRO A 666 8.47 -4.18 -44.46
C PRO A 666 9.46 -4.34 -43.31
N VAL A 667 9.95 -3.25 -42.74
CA VAL A 667 10.78 -3.28 -41.53
C VAL A 667 10.12 -2.44 -40.45
N ILE A 668 10.02 -3.00 -39.25
CA ILE A 668 9.57 -2.27 -38.05
C ILE A 668 10.83 -1.82 -37.32
N THR A 669 10.84 -0.57 -36.88
CA THR A 669 11.92 0.00 -36.05
C THR A 669 11.48 0.29 -34.62
N GLY A 670 10.18 0.26 -34.36
CA GLY A 670 9.63 0.38 -33.02
C GLY A 670 8.11 0.55 -33.03
N THR A 671 7.52 0.54 -31.84
CA THR A 671 6.11 0.83 -31.59
C THR A 671 5.97 1.89 -30.50
N SER A 672 4.80 2.52 -30.41
CA SER A 672 4.47 3.43 -29.30
C SER A 672 4.47 2.78 -27.91
N ARG A 673 4.63 1.44 -27.83
CA ARG A 673 4.49 0.64 -26.60
C ARG A 673 5.66 -0.30 -26.33
N ASP A 674 6.80 -0.03 -26.95
CA ASP A 674 8.04 -0.77 -26.66
C ASP A 674 8.40 -0.61 -25.17
N GLU A 675 8.74 -1.73 -24.52
CA GLU A 675 9.03 -1.86 -23.09
C GLU A 675 7.90 -1.34 -22.15
N LYS A 676 6.70 -1.14 -22.68
CA LYS A 676 5.54 -0.61 -21.93
C LYS A 676 4.37 -1.59 -21.94
N THR A 677 3.46 -1.40 -21.00
CA THR A 677 2.17 -2.10 -21.02
C THR A 677 1.29 -1.51 -22.11
N TYR A 678 0.75 -2.37 -22.97
CA TYR A 678 -0.19 -2.03 -24.03
C TYR A 678 -1.59 -2.54 -23.68
N ASP A 679 -2.52 -1.59 -23.50
CA ASP A 679 -3.95 -1.90 -23.43
C ASP A 679 -4.54 -2.01 -24.83
N ARG A 680 -4.78 -3.26 -25.26
CA ARG A 680 -5.33 -3.56 -26.59
C ARG A 680 -6.78 -3.13 -26.79
N ALA A 681 -7.52 -2.80 -25.72
CA ALA A 681 -8.93 -2.44 -25.79
C ALA A 681 -9.16 -0.92 -25.90
N GLU A 682 -8.29 -0.11 -25.29
CA GLU A 682 -8.45 1.36 -25.23
C GLU A 682 -7.43 2.13 -26.07
N HIS A 683 -6.25 1.57 -26.37
CA HIS A 683 -5.21 2.27 -27.12
C HIS A 683 -5.01 1.70 -28.52
N ASN A 684 -4.85 2.59 -29.51
CA ASN A 684 -4.26 2.21 -30.79
C ASN A 684 -2.76 1.92 -30.60
N LEU A 685 -2.20 1.11 -31.50
CA LEU A 685 -0.75 0.87 -31.56
C LEU A 685 -0.16 1.56 -32.78
N ASP A 686 0.56 2.66 -32.55
CA ASP A 686 1.41 3.26 -33.58
C ASP A 686 2.64 2.40 -33.83
N ILE A 687 2.90 2.12 -35.10
CA ILE A 687 4.01 1.30 -35.59
C ILE A 687 4.87 2.19 -36.49
N TYR A 688 6.17 2.21 -36.19
CA TYR A 688 7.19 2.98 -36.89
C TYR A 688 8.12 2.04 -37.65
N GLY A 689 8.54 2.46 -38.83
CA GLY A 689 9.38 1.63 -39.69
C GLY A 689 9.55 2.22 -41.08
N TYR A 690 9.68 1.35 -42.08
CA TYR A 690 9.74 1.74 -43.50
C TYR A 690 9.31 0.58 -44.40
N GLY A 691 8.89 0.90 -45.63
CA GLY A 691 8.34 -0.08 -46.57
C GLY A 691 6.88 -0.44 -46.30
N PHE A 692 6.11 0.46 -45.68
CA PHE A 692 4.69 0.22 -45.42
C PHE A 692 3.83 0.38 -46.67
N LYS A 693 4.34 1.08 -47.69
CA LYS A 693 3.70 1.26 -49.01
C LYS A 693 4.53 0.61 -50.12
N SER A 694 3.86 0.17 -51.19
CA SER A 694 4.45 -0.44 -52.40
C SER A 694 3.69 0.02 -53.63
N ARG A 695 4.42 0.33 -54.70
CA ARG A 695 3.90 0.67 -56.04
C ARG A 695 4.08 -0.46 -57.06
N GLN A 696 4.61 -1.62 -56.66
CA GLN A 696 4.84 -2.72 -57.59
C GLN A 696 3.55 -3.32 -58.14
N ILE A 697 3.53 -3.55 -59.46
CA ILE A 697 2.42 -4.24 -60.14
C ILE A 697 2.55 -5.74 -59.86
N GLY A 698 1.71 -6.27 -58.96
CA GLY A 698 1.69 -7.69 -58.58
C GLY A 698 1.73 -7.95 -57.07
N ASP A 699 2.13 -6.96 -56.26
CA ASP A 699 1.89 -6.95 -54.81
C ASP A 699 0.37 -6.79 -54.62
N ILE A 700 -0.30 -7.80 -54.05
CA ILE A 700 -1.77 -7.89 -54.08
C ILE A 700 -2.44 -6.75 -53.28
N LYS A 701 -1.67 -6.03 -52.46
CA LYS A 701 -2.07 -4.79 -51.78
C LYS A 701 -0.89 -3.81 -51.66
N SER A 702 -1.12 -2.56 -52.03
CA SER A 702 -0.13 -1.47 -52.03
C SER A 702 0.25 -0.96 -50.62
N GLU A 703 -0.39 -1.46 -49.57
CA GLU A 703 -0.22 -1.01 -48.18
C GLU A 703 -0.26 -2.20 -47.20
N LEU A 704 0.27 -2.02 -45.98
CA LEU A 704 0.19 -3.03 -44.90
C LEU A 704 -1.24 -3.53 -44.70
N SER A 705 -1.39 -4.85 -44.56
CA SER A 705 -2.70 -5.49 -44.45
C SER A 705 -2.72 -6.70 -43.53
N PHE A 706 -1.56 -7.27 -43.20
CA PHE A 706 -1.46 -8.45 -42.37
C PHE A 706 -0.50 -8.21 -41.21
N PHE A 707 -0.77 -8.87 -40.09
CA PHE A 707 0.12 -8.85 -38.95
C PHE A 707 0.05 -10.14 -38.16
N ARG A 708 1.02 -10.31 -37.26
CA ARG A 708 1.00 -11.34 -36.23
C ARG A 708 1.69 -10.86 -34.97
N VAL A 709 1.42 -11.53 -33.86
CA VAL A 709 2.09 -11.37 -32.58
C VAL A 709 2.93 -12.60 -32.31
N GLU A 710 4.19 -12.40 -31.97
CA GLU A 710 5.12 -13.44 -31.54
C GLU A 710 5.56 -13.22 -30.09
N ASP A 711 6.00 -14.29 -29.44
CA ASP A 711 6.72 -14.23 -28.16
C ASP A 711 8.22 -13.90 -28.34
N GLU A 712 8.96 -13.78 -27.24
CA GLU A 712 10.41 -13.51 -27.22
C GLU A 712 11.24 -14.57 -28.00
N ASN A 713 10.74 -15.81 -28.09
CA ASN A 713 11.38 -16.91 -28.79
C ASN A 713 10.99 -16.98 -30.28
N GLY A 714 10.06 -16.13 -30.73
CA GLY A 714 9.53 -16.12 -32.09
C GLY A 714 8.44 -17.12 -32.39
N THR A 715 7.84 -17.72 -31.36
CA THR A 715 6.63 -18.52 -31.49
C THR A 715 5.45 -17.62 -31.82
N VAL A 716 4.64 -18.00 -32.79
CA VAL A 716 3.40 -17.25 -33.11
C VAL A 716 2.39 -17.44 -31.98
N VAL A 717 1.98 -16.34 -31.36
CA VAL A 717 0.96 -16.31 -30.31
C VAL A 717 -0.41 -15.95 -30.89
N PHE A 718 -0.43 -15.02 -31.85
CA PHE A 718 -1.64 -14.60 -32.55
C PHE A 718 -1.35 -14.37 -34.03
N PRO A 719 -2.13 -14.93 -34.97
CA PRO A 719 -3.38 -15.67 -34.78
C PRO A 719 -3.21 -17.11 -34.27
N ALA A 720 -4.26 -17.70 -33.67
CA ALA A 720 -4.24 -19.08 -33.18
C ALA A 720 -4.08 -20.14 -34.29
N SER A 721 -4.45 -19.81 -35.53
CA SER A 721 -4.31 -20.68 -36.69
C SER A 721 -3.86 -19.86 -37.89
N GLY A 722 -2.92 -20.40 -38.67
CA GLY A 722 -2.33 -19.71 -39.82
C GLY A 722 -1.06 -18.94 -39.46
N ASN A 723 -0.54 -18.20 -40.45
CA ASN A 723 0.75 -17.53 -40.32
C ASN A 723 0.63 -16.06 -39.88
N SER A 724 -0.37 -15.34 -40.39
CA SER A 724 -0.70 -13.96 -40.08
C SER A 724 -2.21 -13.73 -40.24
N THR A 725 -2.74 -12.67 -39.64
CA THR A 725 -4.15 -12.30 -39.75
C THR A 725 -4.31 -10.98 -40.49
N LEU A 726 -5.44 -10.80 -41.17
CA LEU A 726 -5.82 -9.55 -41.84
C LEU A 726 -6.14 -8.47 -40.79
N ALA A 727 -5.71 -7.24 -41.01
CA ALA A 727 -6.05 -6.05 -40.23
C ALA A 727 -6.28 -4.82 -41.10
N GLU A 728 -7.12 -3.92 -40.62
CA GLU A 728 -7.37 -2.61 -41.23
C GLU A 728 -6.39 -1.57 -40.66
N PHE A 729 -5.16 -1.56 -41.18
CA PHE A 729 -4.19 -0.53 -40.83
C PHE A 729 -4.62 0.85 -41.32
N GLN A 730 -4.41 1.89 -40.52
CA GLN A 730 -4.39 3.26 -41.01
C GLN A 730 -2.94 3.63 -41.37
N VAL A 731 -2.54 3.41 -42.63
CA VAL A 731 -1.19 3.70 -43.10
C VAL A 731 -1.07 5.20 -43.44
N ARG A 732 -0.42 5.97 -42.57
CA ARG A 732 -0.29 7.43 -42.69
C ARG A 732 0.81 7.82 -43.68
N SER A 733 1.93 7.11 -43.67
CA SER A 733 3.08 7.31 -44.56
C SER A 733 3.76 5.96 -44.86
N ASP A 734 4.83 5.95 -45.66
CA ASP A 734 5.66 4.76 -45.87
C ASP A 734 6.40 4.30 -44.60
N SER A 735 6.43 5.13 -43.55
CA SER A 735 7.15 4.89 -42.30
C SER A 735 6.29 4.88 -41.03
N HIS A 736 4.99 5.16 -41.13
CA HIS A 736 4.08 5.21 -39.99
C HIS A 736 2.71 4.59 -40.33
N ALA A 737 2.32 3.61 -39.52
CA ALA A 737 1.01 2.95 -39.60
C ALA A 737 0.41 2.79 -38.21
N ILE A 738 -0.93 2.85 -38.14
CA ILE A 738 -1.66 2.67 -36.89
C ILE A 738 -2.47 1.38 -36.97
N LEU A 739 -2.26 0.48 -36.00
CA LEU A 739 -3.11 -0.68 -35.78
C LEU A 739 -4.22 -0.28 -34.79
N PRO A 740 -5.51 -0.38 -35.17
CA PRO A 740 -6.61 0.10 -34.35
C PRO A 740 -6.85 -0.75 -33.09
N ILE A 741 -7.51 -0.16 -32.10
CA ILE A 741 -8.00 -0.88 -30.90
C ILE A 741 -8.73 -2.17 -31.28
N ASN A 742 -8.64 -3.20 -30.44
CA ASN A 742 -9.26 -4.52 -30.62
C ASN A 742 -8.82 -5.32 -31.86
N ALA A 743 -7.83 -4.85 -32.64
CA ALA A 743 -7.25 -5.66 -33.71
C ALA A 743 -6.48 -6.87 -33.13
N ILE A 744 -5.83 -6.69 -31.98
CA ILE A 744 -5.21 -7.75 -31.19
C ILE A 744 -6.25 -8.32 -30.22
N THR A 745 -6.34 -9.64 -30.14
CA THR A 745 -7.29 -10.35 -29.26
C THR A 745 -6.62 -10.83 -27.96
N ALA A 746 -7.43 -11.31 -27.02
CA ALA A 746 -6.97 -11.85 -25.73
C ALA A 746 -5.95 -13.00 -25.84
N LEU A 747 -5.88 -13.68 -27.00
CA LEU A 747 -4.89 -14.73 -27.25
C LEU A 747 -3.45 -14.22 -27.20
N ALA A 748 -3.25 -12.94 -27.52
CA ALA A 748 -1.94 -12.30 -27.51
C ALA A 748 -1.54 -11.77 -26.13
N ASP A 749 -2.42 -11.83 -25.12
CA ASP A 749 -2.14 -11.35 -23.77
C ASP A 749 -0.88 -12.05 -23.22
N GLY A 750 -0.04 -11.29 -22.53
CA GLY A 750 1.15 -11.79 -21.85
C GLY A 750 2.39 -10.94 -22.04
N LYS A 751 3.51 -11.42 -21.49
CA LYS A 751 4.76 -10.64 -21.41
C LYS A 751 5.57 -10.69 -22.70
N HIS A 752 6.41 -9.69 -22.94
CA HIS A 752 7.45 -9.73 -23.96
C HIS A 752 6.92 -10.13 -25.36
N ARG A 753 5.97 -9.36 -25.88
CA ARG A 753 5.34 -9.63 -27.17
C ARG A 753 5.93 -8.73 -28.25
N ARG A 754 6.08 -9.24 -29.47
CA ARG A 754 6.45 -8.43 -30.63
C ARG A 754 5.43 -8.52 -31.74
N ILE A 755 5.28 -7.42 -32.47
CA ILE A 755 4.43 -7.35 -33.65
C ILE A 755 5.29 -7.53 -34.91
N ARG A 756 4.78 -8.30 -35.87
CA ARG A 756 5.30 -8.33 -37.24
C ARG A 756 4.21 -7.97 -38.21
N VAL A 757 4.56 -7.21 -39.25
CA VAL A 757 3.62 -6.71 -40.25
C VAL A 757 4.02 -7.17 -41.65
N ALA A 758 3.03 -7.29 -42.54
CA ALA A 758 3.19 -7.67 -43.93
C ALA A 758 2.13 -6.99 -44.81
N ARG A 759 2.41 -6.91 -46.11
CA ARG A 759 1.44 -6.50 -47.14
C ARG A 759 0.60 -7.69 -47.65
N ASP A 760 1.11 -8.91 -47.53
CA ASP A 760 0.43 -10.16 -47.88
C ASP A 760 0.37 -11.17 -46.69
N SER A 761 -0.28 -12.32 -46.89
CA SER A 761 -0.46 -13.34 -45.86
C SER A 761 0.72 -14.32 -45.68
N ALA A 762 1.73 -14.28 -46.55
CA ALA A 762 2.83 -15.23 -46.58
C ALA A 762 3.85 -14.99 -45.45
N ALA A 763 4.49 -16.07 -44.99
CA ALA A 763 5.48 -16.01 -43.91
C ALA A 763 6.75 -15.23 -44.31
N ALA A 764 7.16 -15.35 -45.57
CA ALA A 764 8.33 -14.69 -46.11
C ALA A 764 8.18 -13.17 -46.22
N SER A 765 6.94 -12.65 -46.24
CA SER A 765 6.63 -11.23 -46.43
C SER A 765 6.50 -10.44 -45.12
N LEU A 766 6.66 -11.11 -43.96
CA LEU A 766 6.59 -10.50 -42.64
C LEU A 766 7.90 -9.80 -42.27
N SER A 767 7.78 -8.65 -41.61
CA SER A 767 8.92 -7.84 -41.17
C SER A 767 9.95 -8.60 -40.35
N SER A 768 11.23 -8.20 -40.38
CA SER A 768 12.29 -8.90 -39.64
C SER A 768 12.12 -8.79 -38.11
N THR A 769 12.78 -9.69 -37.37
CA THR A 769 12.65 -9.81 -35.90
C THR A 769 13.82 -9.21 -35.12
N ASN A 770 14.86 -8.71 -35.79
CA ASN A 770 16.19 -8.55 -35.20
C ASN A 770 16.45 -7.16 -34.59
N ALA A 771 15.46 -6.25 -34.60
CA ALA A 771 15.67 -4.84 -34.27
C ALA A 771 14.42 -4.16 -33.69
N VAL A 772 13.54 -4.92 -33.03
CA VAL A 772 12.31 -4.38 -32.41
C VAL A 772 12.30 -4.77 -30.95
N ASP A 773 12.19 -3.77 -30.08
CA ASP A 773 12.02 -3.99 -28.65
C ASP A 773 10.66 -4.65 -28.38
N LEU A 774 10.58 -5.42 -27.29
CA LEU A 774 9.38 -6.16 -26.96
C LEU A 774 8.40 -5.24 -26.22
N ILE A 775 7.11 -5.38 -26.52
CA ILE A 775 6.05 -4.83 -25.70
C ILE A 775 6.06 -5.61 -24.38
N GLU A 776 6.30 -4.91 -23.28
CA GLU A 776 6.50 -5.51 -21.95
C GLU A 776 5.31 -6.38 -21.55
N PHE A 777 4.08 -5.85 -21.69
CA PHE A 777 2.86 -6.62 -21.52
C PHE A 777 1.79 -6.22 -22.55
N ILE A 778 1.20 -7.19 -23.25
CA ILE A 778 -0.10 -7.00 -23.90
C ILE A 778 -1.18 -7.45 -22.92
N THR A 779 -2.15 -6.58 -22.65
CA THR A 779 -3.24 -6.86 -21.69
C THR A 779 -4.44 -5.93 -21.95
N SER A 780 -5.48 -6.00 -21.11
CA SER A 780 -6.62 -5.08 -21.09
C SER A 780 -7.28 -5.08 -19.70
N THR A 781 -8.45 -4.48 -19.51
CA THR A 781 -9.22 -4.66 -18.25
C THR A 781 -9.50 -6.17 -18.05
N PRO A 782 -9.21 -6.74 -16.86
CA PRO A 782 -9.28 -8.18 -16.65
C PRO A 782 -10.73 -8.64 -16.78
N LYS A 783 -10.98 -9.83 -17.32
CA LYS A 783 -12.33 -10.38 -17.43
C LYS A 783 -12.35 -11.80 -16.88
N ILE A 784 -13.17 -12.05 -15.86
CA ILE A 784 -13.34 -13.38 -15.28
C ILE A 784 -14.39 -14.13 -16.11
N THR A 785 -14.00 -15.24 -16.73
CA THR A 785 -14.89 -16.09 -17.53
C THR A 785 -15.30 -17.36 -16.80
N GLY A 786 -14.56 -17.76 -15.77
CA GLY A 786 -14.93 -18.90 -14.93
C GLY A 786 -14.14 -18.97 -13.62
N LEU A 787 -14.76 -19.56 -12.60
CA LEU A 787 -14.18 -19.72 -11.28
C LEU A 787 -14.44 -21.16 -10.80
N PHE A 788 -13.38 -21.92 -10.55
CA PHE A 788 -13.45 -23.37 -10.34
C PHE A 788 -12.67 -23.81 -9.11
N ARG A 789 -13.13 -24.86 -8.42
CA ARG A 789 -12.38 -25.53 -7.34
C ARG A 789 -11.43 -26.58 -7.90
N GLY A 790 -10.29 -26.79 -7.27
CA GLY A 790 -9.23 -27.68 -7.73
C GLY A 790 -8.36 -27.05 -8.82
N SER A 791 -7.38 -27.81 -9.30
CA SER A 791 -6.37 -27.37 -10.27
C SER A 791 -6.85 -27.39 -11.73
N THR A 792 -7.99 -28.02 -12.02
CA THR A 792 -8.50 -28.21 -13.39
C THR A 792 -9.92 -27.68 -13.48
N ALA A 793 -10.18 -26.75 -14.39
CA ALA A 793 -11.54 -26.26 -14.64
C ALA A 793 -12.41 -27.33 -15.32
N ASN A 794 -13.55 -27.67 -14.72
CA ASN A 794 -14.54 -28.57 -15.29
C ASN A 794 -15.96 -27.99 -15.12
N PRO A 795 -16.45 -27.23 -16.11
CA PRO A 795 -17.77 -26.61 -16.07
C PRO A 795 -18.88 -27.61 -15.70
N GLY A 796 -19.65 -27.29 -14.66
CA GLY A 796 -20.72 -28.15 -14.14
C GLY A 796 -20.32 -29.15 -13.05
N VAL A 797 -19.03 -29.40 -12.82
CA VAL A 797 -18.55 -30.31 -11.76
C VAL A 797 -17.96 -29.54 -10.58
N ASN A 798 -17.07 -28.58 -10.84
CA ASN A 798 -16.36 -27.82 -9.81
C ASN A 798 -16.49 -26.30 -9.96
N ASP A 799 -17.50 -25.86 -10.70
CA ASP A 799 -17.82 -24.46 -10.93
C ASP A 799 -18.39 -23.79 -9.67
N ILE A 800 -17.69 -22.76 -9.19
CA ILE A 800 -18.08 -21.98 -8.02
C ILE A 800 -19.29 -21.08 -8.34
N ASN A 801 -19.43 -20.63 -9.58
CA ASN A 801 -20.52 -19.73 -9.98
C ASN A 801 -21.87 -20.46 -10.09
N ALA A 802 -21.86 -21.76 -10.43
CA ALA A 802 -23.08 -22.52 -10.71
C ALA A 802 -23.58 -23.40 -9.54
N THR A 803 -22.70 -24.05 -8.78
CA THR A 803 -23.11 -25.19 -7.93
C THR A 803 -22.44 -25.26 -6.56
N SER A 804 -21.54 -24.34 -6.19
CA SER A 804 -20.73 -24.51 -4.97
C SER A 804 -20.14 -23.25 -4.38
N ALA A 805 -20.01 -23.21 -3.05
CA ALA A 805 -19.27 -22.16 -2.36
C ALA A 805 -17.77 -22.19 -2.73
N PHE A 806 -17.16 -21.00 -2.74
CA PHE A 806 -15.71 -20.81 -2.74
C PHE A 806 -15.13 -21.41 -1.45
N ARG A 807 -14.14 -22.29 -1.59
CA ARG A 807 -13.50 -22.99 -0.47
C ARG A 807 -12.11 -22.40 -0.25
N ARG A 808 -11.89 -21.67 0.85
CA ARG A 808 -10.59 -21.05 1.14
C ARG A 808 -9.48 -22.09 1.40
N ASP A 809 -9.88 -23.27 1.87
CA ASP A 809 -9.03 -24.41 2.21
C ASP A 809 -8.82 -25.40 1.04
N ASP A 810 -9.18 -25.00 -0.18
CA ASP A 810 -9.03 -25.80 -1.40
C ASP A 810 -8.31 -24.99 -2.48
N ILE A 811 -7.79 -25.66 -3.50
CA ILE A 811 -7.20 -24.99 -4.66
C ILE A 811 -8.32 -24.28 -5.43
N VAL A 812 -8.07 -23.10 -5.96
CA VAL A 812 -9.02 -22.37 -6.81
C VAL A 812 -8.36 -22.00 -8.13
N THR A 813 -9.04 -22.30 -9.23
CA THR A 813 -8.64 -21.95 -10.58
C THR A 813 -9.56 -20.87 -11.11
N ILE A 814 -8.98 -19.74 -11.51
CA ILE A 814 -9.65 -18.60 -12.13
C ILE A 814 -9.31 -18.63 -13.61
N GLN A 815 -10.33 -18.65 -14.47
CA GLN A 815 -10.18 -18.50 -15.91
C GLN A 815 -10.69 -17.13 -16.35
N GLY A 816 -10.01 -16.56 -17.35
CA GLY A 816 -10.33 -15.22 -17.80
C GLY A 816 -9.55 -14.76 -19.02
N GLU A 817 -9.57 -13.46 -19.22
CA GLU A 817 -8.74 -12.72 -20.18
C GLU A 817 -8.00 -11.60 -19.43
N ALA A 818 -6.84 -11.18 -19.95
CA ALA A 818 -6.01 -10.12 -19.37
C ALA A 818 -5.61 -10.29 -17.89
N LEU A 819 -5.43 -11.54 -17.45
CA LEU A 819 -5.02 -11.87 -16.08
C LEU A 819 -3.50 -11.76 -15.84
N ASN A 820 -2.70 -11.59 -16.90
CA ASN A 820 -1.23 -11.65 -16.89
C ASN A 820 -0.55 -10.53 -16.08
N THR A 821 -1.21 -9.39 -15.92
CA THR A 821 -0.70 -8.21 -15.19
C THR A 821 -1.41 -8.00 -13.84
N THR A 822 -2.05 -9.05 -13.31
CA THR A 822 -2.78 -8.98 -12.04
C THR A 822 -1.82 -8.73 -10.88
N TYR A 823 -2.04 -7.64 -10.14
CA TYR A 823 -1.28 -7.33 -8.93
C TYR A 823 -2.09 -7.55 -7.65
N ARG A 824 -3.43 -7.63 -7.72
CA ARG A 824 -4.28 -7.84 -6.54
C ARG A 824 -5.53 -8.68 -6.84
N ILE A 825 -5.82 -9.61 -5.94
CA ILE A 825 -7.07 -10.39 -5.90
C ILE A 825 -7.72 -10.17 -4.53
N GLU A 826 -8.98 -9.74 -4.51
CA GLU A 826 -9.69 -9.37 -3.30
C GLU A 826 -11.05 -10.05 -3.23
N ILE A 827 -11.47 -10.51 -2.05
CA ILE A 827 -12.84 -10.90 -1.79
C ILE A 827 -13.58 -9.66 -1.28
N VAL A 828 -14.56 -9.20 -2.06
CA VAL A 828 -15.36 -8.00 -1.79
C VAL A 828 -16.80 -8.38 -1.44
N ASP A 829 -17.51 -7.45 -0.82
CA ASP A 829 -18.93 -7.62 -0.50
C ASP A 829 -19.81 -7.65 -1.75
N ILE A 830 -21.08 -8.05 -1.60
CA ILE A 830 -22.04 -8.20 -2.72
C ILE A 830 -22.29 -6.93 -3.53
N ASN A 831 -21.98 -5.76 -2.95
CA ASN A 831 -22.05 -4.44 -3.59
C ASN A 831 -20.72 -3.99 -4.24
N GLY A 832 -19.66 -4.81 -4.17
CA GLY A 832 -18.33 -4.52 -4.70
C GLY A 832 -17.39 -3.75 -3.75
N SER A 833 -17.84 -3.41 -2.53
CA SER A 833 -17.02 -2.72 -1.53
C SER A 833 -16.08 -3.68 -0.82
N SER A 834 -14.89 -3.20 -0.43
CA SER A 834 -13.94 -3.96 0.39
C SER A 834 -14.55 -4.35 1.74
N LEU A 835 -14.18 -5.54 2.23
CA LEU A 835 -14.54 -5.99 3.57
C LEU A 835 -13.74 -5.23 4.65
N ASP A 836 -14.21 -5.26 5.89
CA ASP A 836 -13.49 -4.71 7.05
C ASP A 836 -13.19 -5.83 8.07
N PRO A 837 -11.92 -6.24 8.24
CA PRO A 837 -10.75 -5.84 7.45
C PRO A 837 -10.77 -6.41 6.02
N ALA A 838 -10.03 -5.76 5.10
CA ALA A 838 -10.00 -6.15 3.68
C ALA A 838 -9.32 -7.51 3.47
N VAL A 839 -10.00 -8.42 2.75
CA VAL A 839 -9.51 -9.77 2.46
C VAL A 839 -8.93 -9.80 1.05
N HIS A 840 -7.62 -9.56 0.92
CA HIS A 840 -6.93 -9.47 -0.36
C HIS A 840 -5.61 -10.24 -0.37
N ILE A 841 -5.13 -10.49 -1.59
CA ILE A 841 -3.85 -11.08 -1.91
C ILE A 841 -3.16 -10.13 -2.89
N ASP A 842 -1.97 -9.67 -2.52
CA ASP A 842 -1.08 -8.92 -3.42
C ASP A 842 -0.12 -9.89 -4.12
N ILE A 843 0.07 -9.69 -5.42
CA ILE A 843 0.87 -10.55 -6.31
C ILE A 843 2.11 -9.75 -6.76
N PRO A 844 3.31 -10.37 -6.84
CA PRO A 844 3.58 -11.79 -6.66
C PRO A 844 3.61 -12.22 -5.18
N THR A 845 2.99 -13.36 -4.87
CA THR A 845 3.09 -14.01 -3.56
C THR A 845 3.13 -15.53 -3.72
N VAL A 846 3.63 -16.22 -2.70
CA VAL A 846 3.67 -17.69 -2.68
C VAL A 846 2.26 -18.27 -2.70
N GLY A 847 2.07 -19.36 -3.44
CA GLY A 847 0.78 -20.03 -3.56
C GLY A 847 -0.14 -19.46 -4.64
N VAL A 848 0.23 -18.38 -5.32
CA VAL A 848 -0.48 -17.87 -6.51
C VAL A 848 0.37 -18.03 -7.75
N ALA A 849 -0.18 -18.69 -8.77
CA ALA A 849 0.43 -18.82 -10.09
C ALA A 849 -0.42 -18.11 -11.13
N VAL A 850 0.18 -17.16 -11.86
CA VAL A 850 -0.46 -16.45 -12.97
C VAL A 850 0.14 -16.98 -14.27
N ALA A 851 -0.71 -17.45 -15.18
CA ALA A 851 -0.25 -17.88 -16.50
C ALA A 851 0.12 -16.67 -17.35
N ASP A 852 1.26 -16.76 -18.05
CA ASP A 852 1.76 -15.67 -18.90
C ASP A 852 0.74 -15.26 -19.97
N GLY A 853 0.02 -16.22 -20.56
CA GLY A 853 -1.01 -15.97 -21.57
C GLY A 853 -2.25 -15.20 -21.09
N GLY A 854 -2.28 -14.77 -19.82
CA GLY A 854 -3.36 -13.96 -19.25
C GLY A 854 -4.71 -14.67 -19.16
N ASN A 855 -4.74 -15.99 -19.29
CA ASN A 855 -5.96 -16.79 -19.36
C ASN A 855 -6.29 -17.55 -18.07
N LEU A 856 -5.34 -17.66 -17.14
CA LEU A 856 -5.44 -18.53 -15.97
C LEU A 856 -4.71 -17.94 -14.76
N ILE A 857 -5.36 -17.97 -13.60
CA ILE A 857 -4.71 -17.81 -12.29
C ILE A 857 -5.07 -19.04 -11.44
N GLN A 858 -4.09 -19.60 -10.75
CA GLN A 858 -4.30 -20.67 -9.77
C GLN A 858 -3.91 -20.18 -8.38
N LEU A 859 -4.83 -20.34 -7.43
CA LEU A 859 -4.64 -20.08 -6.02
C LEU A 859 -4.50 -21.42 -5.30
N SER A 860 -3.44 -21.55 -4.51
CA SER A 860 -3.25 -22.69 -3.61
C SER A 860 -4.25 -22.62 -2.45
N LYS A 861 -4.50 -23.77 -1.81
CA LYS A 861 -5.26 -23.83 -0.57
C LYS A 861 -4.68 -22.87 0.48
N ASP A 862 -5.56 -22.33 1.31
CA ASP A 862 -5.23 -21.46 2.45
C ASP A 862 -4.56 -20.13 2.08
N THR A 863 -4.60 -19.72 0.80
CA THR A 863 -4.07 -18.40 0.38
C THR A 863 -4.87 -17.26 0.99
N PHE A 864 -6.19 -17.41 1.14
CA PHE A 864 -7.04 -16.53 1.95
C PHE A 864 -7.17 -17.09 3.37
N PHE A 865 -6.34 -16.61 4.30
CA PHE A 865 -6.27 -17.18 5.66
C PHE A 865 -7.35 -16.68 6.63
N THR A 866 -7.97 -15.52 6.38
CA THR A 866 -8.99 -14.94 7.27
C THR A 866 -10.38 -15.51 6.98
N GLY A 867 -11.15 -15.86 8.01
CA GLY A 867 -12.56 -16.24 7.91
C GLY A 867 -13.55 -15.06 7.91
N THR A 868 -13.10 -13.81 7.77
CA THR A 868 -13.97 -12.62 7.75
C THR A 868 -15.01 -12.68 6.63
N ALA A 869 -14.67 -13.28 5.49
CA ALA A 869 -15.56 -13.41 4.34
C ALA A 869 -16.53 -14.61 4.45
N ASP A 870 -16.36 -15.50 5.43
CA ASP A 870 -17.09 -16.77 5.50
C ASP A 870 -18.58 -16.56 5.79
N GLY A 871 -19.43 -17.26 5.05
CA GLY A 871 -20.88 -17.14 5.14
C GLY A 871 -21.63 -18.23 4.38
N ASN A 872 -22.94 -18.32 4.59
CA ASN A 872 -23.78 -19.41 4.07
C ASN A 872 -25.18 -18.97 3.62
N GLY A 873 -25.48 -17.67 3.55
CA GLY A 873 -26.76 -17.12 3.11
C GLY A 873 -26.69 -16.30 1.82
N THR A 874 -27.84 -15.93 1.26
CA THR A 874 -27.92 -15.07 0.05
C THR A 874 -27.40 -13.66 0.30
N ASP A 875 -27.56 -13.17 1.53
CA ASP A 875 -27.17 -11.82 1.94
C ASP A 875 -25.70 -11.76 2.37
N THR A 876 -25.05 -12.91 2.55
CA THR A 876 -23.62 -13.02 2.90
C THR A 876 -22.73 -13.34 1.71
N MET A 877 -23.30 -13.46 0.50
CA MET A 877 -22.52 -13.73 -0.70
C MET A 877 -21.45 -12.65 -0.93
N LYS A 878 -20.39 -13.05 -1.62
CA LYS A 878 -19.21 -12.26 -1.93
C LYS A 878 -18.92 -12.32 -3.41
N MET A 879 -18.06 -11.45 -3.89
CA MET A 879 -17.52 -11.50 -5.24
C MET A 879 -16.00 -11.50 -5.16
N LEU A 880 -15.35 -12.10 -6.15
CA LEU A 880 -13.91 -12.00 -6.33
C LEU A 880 -13.64 -10.79 -7.22
N LYS A 881 -12.89 -9.81 -6.72
CA LYS A 881 -12.40 -8.66 -7.47
C LYS A 881 -10.95 -8.89 -7.88
N ILE A 882 -10.64 -8.72 -9.15
CA ILE A 882 -9.28 -8.81 -9.69
C ILE A 882 -8.87 -7.44 -10.18
N SER A 883 -7.67 -7.00 -9.80
CA SER A 883 -7.08 -5.73 -10.23
C SER A 883 -5.76 -6.00 -10.95
N ASN A 884 -5.64 -5.49 -12.17
CA ASN A 884 -4.43 -5.54 -12.98
C ASN A 884 -3.96 -4.12 -13.32
N LEU A 885 -2.85 -3.98 -14.05
CA LEU A 885 -2.28 -2.67 -14.41
C LEU A 885 -3.22 -1.71 -15.16
N ILE A 886 -4.30 -2.22 -15.76
CA ILE A 886 -5.26 -1.44 -16.55
C ILE A 886 -6.51 -1.10 -15.73
N GLY A 887 -7.10 -2.09 -15.07
CA GLY A 887 -8.39 -1.91 -14.43
C GLY A 887 -8.78 -3.05 -13.51
N THR A 888 -10.07 -3.10 -13.17
CA THR A 888 -10.60 -4.09 -12.24
C THR A 888 -11.87 -4.74 -12.76
N SER A 889 -12.09 -6.00 -12.43
CA SER A 889 -13.37 -6.69 -12.65
C SER A 889 -13.78 -7.53 -11.46
N THR A 890 -15.07 -7.87 -11.41
CA THR A 890 -15.67 -8.69 -10.37
C THR A 890 -16.28 -9.95 -10.95
N SER A 891 -16.22 -11.05 -10.21
CA SER A 891 -16.87 -12.32 -10.56
C SER A 891 -18.38 -12.28 -10.31
N GLU A 892 -19.05 -13.39 -10.62
CA GLU A 892 -20.38 -13.67 -10.08
C GLU A 892 -20.35 -13.91 -8.56
N LYS A 893 -21.54 -13.94 -7.94
CA LYS A 893 -21.71 -14.00 -6.49
C LYS A 893 -21.57 -15.43 -5.98
N PHE A 894 -20.79 -15.64 -4.92
CA PHE A 894 -20.61 -16.94 -4.28
C PHE A 894 -20.57 -16.82 -2.76
N ASN A 895 -20.81 -17.92 -2.04
CA ASN A 895 -20.51 -18.01 -0.61
C ASN A 895 -19.06 -18.43 -0.40
N VAL A 896 -18.44 -17.97 0.69
CA VAL A 896 -17.08 -18.36 1.08
C VAL A 896 -17.17 -19.27 2.32
N ASN A 897 -16.42 -20.38 2.32
CA ASN A 897 -16.29 -21.22 3.50
C ASN A 897 -14.95 -21.96 3.55
N ALA A 898 -14.70 -22.60 4.68
CA ALA A 898 -13.64 -23.59 4.88
C ALA A 898 -14.16 -24.71 5.79
N GLN A 899 -13.45 -25.83 5.89
CA GLN A 899 -13.84 -26.95 6.75
C GLN A 899 -13.93 -26.49 8.23
N PRO A 900 -15.11 -26.57 8.88
CA PRO A 900 -15.23 -26.25 10.29
C PRO A 900 -14.46 -27.27 11.13
N GLU A 901 -13.81 -26.79 12.18
CA GLU A 901 -13.14 -27.62 13.19
C GLU A 901 -13.51 -27.12 14.57
N VAL A 902 -13.86 -28.02 15.49
CA VAL A 902 -14.07 -27.70 16.90
C VAL A 902 -12.91 -28.27 17.68
N THR A 903 -12.19 -27.41 18.41
CA THR A 903 -11.00 -27.79 19.17
C THR A 903 -11.29 -27.91 20.67
N PHE A 904 -12.27 -27.16 21.19
CA PHE A 904 -12.58 -27.12 22.61
C PHE A 904 -14.04 -26.81 22.91
N ILE A 905 -14.53 -27.23 24.08
CA ILE A 905 -15.86 -26.87 24.60
C ILE A 905 -15.71 -26.29 26.01
N ALA A 906 -16.23 -25.09 26.23
CA ALA A 906 -16.23 -24.37 27.49
C ALA A 906 -17.66 -24.08 28.00
N GLY A 907 -17.77 -23.63 29.25
CA GLY A 907 -19.02 -23.09 29.80
C GLY A 907 -19.85 -24.05 30.66
N PHE A 908 -19.34 -25.26 30.95
CA PHE A 908 -19.97 -26.17 31.89
C PHE A 908 -19.85 -25.66 33.33
N VAL A 909 -20.95 -25.62 34.10
CA VAL A 909 -20.93 -25.33 35.54
C VAL A 909 -20.26 -26.48 36.32
N THR A 910 -20.57 -27.72 35.92
CA THR A 910 -19.92 -28.94 36.41
C THR A 910 -19.12 -29.56 35.25
N PRO A 911 -17.84 -29.93 35.41
CA PRO A 911 -17.02 -30.44 34.30
C PRO A 911 -17.72 -31.55 33.50
N PHE A 912 -17.70 -31.42 32.17
CA PHE A 912 -18.29 -32.36 31.22
C PHE A 912 -19.79 -32.62 31.42
N THR A 913 -20.52 -31.68 32.02
CA THR A 913 -21.96 -31.79 32.28
C THR A 913 -22.67 -30.55 31.77
N PHE A 914 -23.47 -30.70 30.72
CA PHE A 914 -24.28 -29.65 30.13
C PHE A 914 -25.70 -29.66 30.71
N ASN A 915 -25.99 -28.70 31.58
CA ASN A 915 -27.36 -28.42 31.98
C ASN A 915 -28.08 -27.63 30.86
N ARG A 916 -29.05 -28.25 30.20
CA ARG A 916 -29.82 -27.60 29.12
C ARG A 916 -31.13 -26.97 29.58
N ASP A 917 -31.43 -26.94 30.88
CA ASP A 917 -32.71 -26.46 31.39
C ASP A 917 -33.00 -25.00 31.00
N ALA A 918 -34.24 -24.68 30.63
CA ALA A 918 -34.60 -23.35 30.14
C ALA A 918 -34.47 -22.24 31.21
N SER A 919 -34.48 -22.59 32.49
CA SER A 919 -34.40 -21.61 33.59
C SER A 919 -33.01 -21.54 34.23
N THR A 920 -32.34 -22.68 34.37
CA THR A 920 -31.06 -22.83 35.10
C THR A 920 -29.90 -23.25 34.21
N GLY A 921 -30.12 -23.46 32.91
CA GLY A 921 -29.14 -24.04 32.01
C GLY A 921 -27.88 -23.21 31.81
N ASP A 922 -26.86 -23.89 31.28
CA ASP A 922 -25.52 -23.39 31.04
C ASP A 922 -25.43 -22.60 29.71
N THR A 923 -24.42 -21.74 29.60
CA THR A 923 -24.04 -21.12 28.31
C THR A 923 -22.76 -21.79 27.83
N ILE A 924 -22.86 -22.54 26.74
CA ILE A 924 -21.74 -23.33 26.20
C ILE A 924 -21.07 -22.55 25.08
N THR A 925 -19.74 -22.53 25.08
CA THR A 925 -18.94 -21.98 23.98
C THR A 925 -18.12 -23.09 23.34
N LEU A 926 -18.36 -23.33 22.05
CA LEU A 926 -17.53 -24.15 21.18
C LEU A 926 -16.43 -23.25 20.61
N THR A 927 -15.17 -23.63 20.80
CA THR A 927 -14.02 -22.92 20.21
C THR A 927 -13.42 -23.78 19.11
N GLY A 928 -12.97 -23.15 18.03
CA GLY A 928 -12.57 -23.84 16.81
C GLY A 928 -12.08 -22.91 15.71
N LEU A 929 -12.11 -23.40 14.48
CA LEU A 929 -11.75 -22.68 13.25
C LEU A 929 -12.90 -22.77 12.24
N ASN A 930 -13.06 -21.74 11.39
CA ASN A 930 -13.99 -21.69 10.27
C ASN A 930 -15.48 -21.91 10.65
N LEU A 931 -15.88 -21.48 11.86
CA LEU A 931 -17.19 -21.79 12.43
C LEU A 931 -18.33 -20.93 11.87
N ARG A 932 -18.05 -19.84 11.15
CA ARG A 932 -19.06 -18.91 10.57
C ARG A 932 -19.98 -19.57 9.55
N SER A 933 -19.51 -20.60 8.86
CA SER A 933 -20.26 -21.27 7.78
C SER A 933 -21.27 -22.31 8.27
N VAL A 934 -21.32 -22.58 9.59
CA VAL A 934 -22.19 -23.59 10.19
C VAL A 934 -23.66 -23.19 10.09
N THR A 935 -24.49 -24.08 9.56
CA THR A 935 -25.93 -23.89 9.38
C THR A 935 -26.76 -24.60 10.43
N GLU A 936 -26.23 -25.66 11.05
CA GLU A 936 -26.97 -26.45 12.03
C GLU A 936 -26.04 -27.07 13.08
N ILE A 937 -26.47 -27.06 14.34
CA ILE A 937 -25.77 -27.67 15.48
C ILE A 937 -26.60 -28.84 15.96
N GLN A 938 -26.06 -30.05 15.87
CA GLN A 938 -26.71 -31.28 16.33
C GLN A 938 -26.02 -31.82 17.60
N VAL A 939 -26.81 -32.54 18.40
CA VAL A 939 -26.30 -33.37 19.50
C VAL A 939 -26.34 -34.83 19.06
N VAL A 940 -25.20 -35.50 19.14
CA VAL A 940 -24.99 -36.89 18.73
C VAL A 940 -24.45 -37.74 19.88
N ASP A 941 -24.40 -39.05 19.68
CA ASP A 941 -23.76 -39.97 20.61
C ASP A 941 -22.23 -39.75 20.70
N GLU A 942 -21.55 -40.55 21.51
CA GLU A 942 -20.10 -40.43 21.68
C GLU A 942 -19.27 -40.80 20.45
N ASN A 943 -19.81 -41.58 19.52
CA ASN A 943 -19.14 -42.00 18.30
C ASN A 943 -19.49 -41.10 17.10
N GLY A 944 -20.41 -40.15 17.27
CA GLY A 944 -20.89 -39.25 16.22
C GLY A 944 -22.13 -39.76 15.47
N THR A 945 -22.76 -40.83 15.95
CA THR A 945 -24.02 -41.37 15.42
C THR A 945 -25.19 -40.50 15.87
N ASP A 946 -26.13 -40.25 14.97
CA ASP A 946 -27.32 -39.47 15.28
C ASP A 946 -28.19 -40.23 16.33
N LEU A 947 -28.62 -39.51 17.37
CA LEU A 947 -29.43 -40.08 18.46
C LEU A 947 -30.85 -40.48 18.02
N ASP A 948 -31.30 -39.89 16.90
CA ASP A 948 -32.52 -40.21 16.18
C ASP A 948 -32.27 -39.93 14.70
N THR A 949 -32.27 -40.96 13.86
CA THR A 949 -31.95 -40.84 12.43
C THR A 949 -33.00 -40.08 11.62
N SER A 950 -34.23 -39.95 12.15
CA SER A 950 -35.33 -39.26 11.48
C SER A 950 -35.45 -37.80 11.90
N ASN A 951 -35.08 -37.48 13.14
CA ASN A 951 -35.16 -36.12 13.70
C ASN A 951 -34.12 -35.93 14.81
N PRO A 952 -32.84 -35.73 14.48
CA PRO A 952 -31.79 -35.55 15.48
C PRO A 952 -32.04 -34.29 16.32
N PRO A 953 -31.68 -34.29 17.61
CA PRO A 953 -31.75 -33.08 18.42
C PRO A 953 -30.84 -31.98 17.88
N LYS A 954 -31.43 -30.84 17.45
CA LYS A 954 -30.71 -29.83 16.68
C LYS A 954 -31.15 -28.39 16.92
N ILE A 955 -30.29 -27.46 16.53
CA ILE A 955 -30.56 -26.03 16.40
C ILE A 955 -30.21 -25.62 14.96
N ILE A 956 -31.17 -25.06 14.22
CA ILE A 956 -30.96 -24.49 12.88
C ILE A 956 -30.52 -23.03 13.04
N LEU A 957 -29.52 -22.60 12.28
CA LEU A 957 -28.91 -21.28 12.36
C LEU A 957 -29.26 -20.43 11.13
N PRO A 958 -29.36 -19.09 11.29
CA PRO A 958 -29.18 -18.32 12.53
C PRO A 958 -30.37 -18.47 13.50
N ALA A 959 -30.09 -18.49 14.81
CA ALA A 959 -31.12 -18.58 15.86
C ALA A 959 -30.86 -17.57 16.98
N ASN A 960 -31.92 -16.95 17.50
CA ASN A 960 -31.81 -16.11 18.68
C ASN A 960 -31.36 -16.96 19.89
N GLY A 961 -30.35 -16.51 20.62
CA GLY A 961 -29.68 -17.29 21.67
C GLY A 961 -28.41 -18.04 21.23
N VAL A 962 -28.05 -17.98 19.94
CA VAL A 962 -26.76 -18.47 19.43
C VAL A 962 -25.97 -17.32 18.80
N THR A 963 -24.71 -17.15 19.22
CA THR A 963 -23.77 -16.19 18.59
C THR A 963 -22.66 -16.96 17.90
N ILE A 964 -22.37 -16.60 16.65
CA ILE A 964 -21.36 -17.26 15.83
C ILE A 964 -20.30 -16.25 15.40
N THR A 965 -19.05 -16.62 15.63
CA THR A 965 -17.85 -15.95 15.12
C THR A 965 -17.01 -16.99 14.38
N ASP A 966 -15.88 -16.58 13.80
CA ASP A 966 -15.03 -17.50 13.05
C ASP A 966 -14.40 -18.58 13.95
N THR A 967 -14.12 -18.20 15.20
CA THR A 967 -13.41 -19.05 16.16
C THR A 967 -14.27 -19.56 17.30
N ALA A 968 -15.51 -19.06 17.44
CA ALA A 968 -16.40 -19.49 18.52
C ALA A 968 -17.88 -19.50 18.16
N ILE A 969 -18.60 -20.53 18.64
CA ILE A 969 -20.07 -20.59 18.68
C ILE A 969 -20.50 -20.62 20.15
N THR A 970 -21.31 -19.65 20.57
CA THR A 970 -21.86 -19.62 21.94
C THR A 970 -23.35 -19.91 21.91
N ILE A 971 -23.78 -20.90 22.69
CA ILE A 971 -25.16 -21.38 22.82
C ILE A 971 -25.65 -21.05 24.24
N ASN A 972 -26.63 -20.15 24.34
CA ASN A 972 -27.28 -19.86 25.62
C ASN A 972 -28.56 -20.70 25.75
N SER A 973 -28.48 -21.78 26.55
CA SER A 973 -29.61 -22.70 26.73
C SER A 973 -30.86 -22.06 27.36
N ARG A 974 -30.74 -20.91 28.04
CA ARG A 974 -31.90 -20.17 28.58
C ARG A 974 -32.66 -19.41 27.51
N ALA A 975 -32.01 -19.11 26.38
CA ALA A 975 -32.61 -18.40 25.24
C ALA A 975 -33.06 -19.34 24.13
N ILE A 976 -32.39 -20.49 23.95
CA ILE A 976 -32.69 -21.47 22.90
C ILE A 976 -32.62 -22.91 23.43
N GLN A 977 -33.49 -23.77 22.92
CA GLN A 977 -33.51 -25.20 23.22
C GLN A 977 -33.28 -26.02 21.95
N PHE A 978 -32.65 -27.19 22.08
CA PHE A 978 -32.55 -28.15 20.99
C PHE A 978 -33.94 -28.69 20.63
N SER A 979 -34.18 -28.96 19.34
CA SER A 979 -35.32 -29.77 18.93
C SER A 979 -35.23 -31.18 19.54
N ASN A 980 -36.36 -31.90 19.60
CA ASN A 980 -36.41 -33.29 20.08
C ASN A 980 -35.68 -33.53 21.43
N THR A 981 -35.97 -32.69 22.43
CA THR A 981 -35.31 -32.72 23.74
C THR A 981 -35.42 -34.06 24.47
N ALA A 982 -36.44 -34.86 24.15
CA ALA A 982 -36.66 -36.19 24.73
C ALA A 982 -35.55 -37.20 24.37
N LYS A 983 -34.79 -36.96 23.30
CA LYS A 983 -33.67 -37.81 22.87
C LYS A 983 -32.30 -37.20 23.15
N ALA A 984 -32.23 -35.91 23.45
CA ALA A 984 -30.97 -35.22 23.70
C ALA A 984 -30.30 -35.66 25.02
N ASP A 985 -31.11 -35.95 26.05
CA ASP A 985 -30.64 -36.24 27.40
C ASP A 985 -29.79 -37.53 27.47
N SER A 986 -28.72 -37.47 28.25
CA SER A 986 -27.88 -38.60 28.60
C SER A 986 -28.61 -39.57 29.51
N SER A 987 -28.37 -40.86 29.28
CA SER A 987 -29.01 -41.92 30.06
C SER A 987 -28.05 -43.08 30.29
N LEU A 988 -28.15 -43.72 31.46
CA LEU A 988 -27.48 -44.99 31.77
C LEU A 988 -28.07 -46.17 30.96
N LEU A 989 -29.28 -46.03 30.40
CA LEU A 989 -29.96 -47.07 29.61
C LEU A 989 -29.58 -47.07 28.13
N SER A 990 -29.10 -45.94 27.62
CA SER A 990 -28.69 -45.79 26.23
C SER A 990 -27.21 -45.43 26.18
N SER A 991 -26.89 -44.15 25.98
CA SER A 991 -25.53 -43.63 26.01
C SER A 991 -25.40 -42.52 27.03
N LYS A 992 -24.31 -42.58 27.81
CA LYS A 992 -23.96 -41.58 28.82
C LYS A 992 -23.40 -40.31 28.19
N TRP A 993 -22.65 -40.43 27.10
CA TRP A 993 -21.83 -39.35 26.55
C TRP A 993 -22.46 -38.76 25.28
N ARG A 994 -22.25 -37.46 25.08
CA ARG A 994 -22.74 -36.65 23.97
C ARG A 994 -21.59 -35.86 23.35
N ARG A 995 -21.74 -35.57 22.07
CA ARG A 995 -20.85 -34.68 21.31
C ARG A 995 -21.70 -33.73 20.47
N PHE A 996 -21.12 -32.59 20.12
CA PHE A 996 -21.69 -31.73 19.10
C PHE A 996 -21.23 -32.16 17.71
N LYS A 997 -22.16 -32.13 16.76
CA LYS A 997 -21.93 -32.30 15.32
C LYS A 997 -22.39 -31.03 14.62
N LEU A 998 -21.47 -30.33 13.97
CA LEU A 998 -21.74 -29.11 13.22
C LEU A 998 -21.95 -29.45 11.76
N ILE A 999 -23.08 -29.02 11.21
CA ILE A 999 -23.44 -29.19 9.81
C ILE A 999 -23.20 -27.86 9.09
N SER A 1000 -22.62 -27.94 7.91
CA SER A 1000 -22.46 -26.82 6.98
C SER A 1000 -22.57 -27.33 5.54
N ALA A 1001 -22.25 -26.51 4.54
CA ALA A 1001 -22.07 -26.96 3.17
C ALA A 1001 -20.78 -27.81 2.96
N ARG A 1002 -20.09 -28.14 4.06
CA ARG A 1002 -18.89 -28.99 4.13
C ARG A 1002 -19.22 -30.30 4.85
N GLU A 1003 -18.22 -31.15 5.00
CA GLU A 1003 -18.36 -32.38 5.79
C GLU A 1003 -18.68 -32.06 7.26
N PRO A 1004 -19.55 -32.84 7.91
CA PRO A 1004 -19.91 -32.60 9.31
C PRO A 1004 -18.69 -32.60 10.24
N ALA A 1005 -18.58 -31.58 11.09
CA ALA A 1005 -17.49 -31.45 12.05
C ALA A 1005 -17.92 -31.90 13.44
N LEU A 1006 -17.20 -32.83 14.05
CA LEU A 1006 -17.49 -33.32 15.40
C LEU A 1006 -16.61 -32.62 16.44
N SER A 1007 -17.19 -32.23 17.57
CA SER A 1007 -16.41 -31.81 18.75
C SER A 1007 -15.47 -32.94 19.23
N PRO A 1008 -14.29 -32.65 19.81
CA PRO A 1008 -13.30 -33.70 20.08
C PRO A 1008 -13.80 -34.77 21.06
N GLN A 1009 -13.35 -36.02 20.88
CA GLN A 1009 -13.75 -37.15 21.74
C GLN A 1009 -13.44 -36.93 23.22
N ILE A 1010 -12.35 -36.20 23.52
CA ILE A 1010 -11.91 -35.88 24.88
C ILE A 1010 -12.82 -34.85 25.57
N HIS A 1011 -13.61 -34.09 24.80
CA HIS A 1011 -14.55 -33.08 25.29
C HIS A 1011 -16.01 -33.57 25.28
N ARG A 1012 -16.23 -34.88 25.15
CA ARG A 1012 -17.58 -35.45 25.30
C ARG A 1012 -18.18 -35.09 26.66
N PHE A 1013 -19.48 -34.81 26.68
CA PHE A 1013 -20.19 -34.33 27.87
C PHE A 1013 -21.46 -35.14 28.14
N GLN A 1014 -22.01 -35.00 29.33
CA GLN A 1014 -23.32 -35.50 29.73
C GLN A 1014 -24.33 -34.38 29.56
N MET A 1015 -25.51 -34.65 29.02
CA MET A 1015 -26.55 -33.64 28.79
C MET A 1015 -27.82 -33.97 29.57
N GLY A 1016 -28.47 -32.98 30.15
CA GLY A 1016 -29.67 -33.23 30.94
C GLY A 1016 -30.25 -31.99 31.58
N VAL A 1017 -31.23 -32.21 32.43
CA VAL A 1017 -31.91 -31.17 33.24
C VAL A 1017 -31.87 -31.57 34.72
N PRO A 1018 -31.98 -30.60 35.65
CA PRO A 1018 -32.04 -30.91 37.08
C PRO A 1018 -33.17 -31.88 37.41
N PRO A 1019 -32.98 -32.78 38.38
CA PRO A 1019 -33.96 -33.81 38.69
C PRO A 1019 -35.22 -33.17 39.29
N LYS A 1020 -36.38 -33.71 38.96
CA LYS A 1020 -37.65 -33.35 39.60
C LYS A 1020 -38.32 -34.60 40.13
N PHE A 1021 -38.71 -34.56 41.40
CA PHE A 1021 -39.48 -35.60 42.03
C PHE A 1021 -40.97 -35.43 41.72
N LYS A 1022 -41.70 -36.52 41.51
CA LYS A 1022 -43.16 -36.51 41.35
C LYS A 1022 -43.87 -37.36 42.40
N SER A 1023 -43.47 -38.62 42.55
CA SER A 1023 -44.08 -39.56 43.49
C SER A 1023 -43.21 -40.80 43.70
N PHE A 1024 -43.48 -41.59 44.74
CA PHE A 1024 -42.96 -42.95 44.88
C PHE A 1024 -44.09 -43.97 45.04
N GLN A 1025 -43.80 -45.24 44.79
CA GLN A 1025 -44.66 -46.40 45.04
C GLN A 1025 -43.84 -47.50 45.72
N LEU A 1026 -44.48 -48.25 46.64
CA LEU A 1026 -43.84 -49.35 47.37
C LEU A 1026 -44.42 -50.70 46.90
N SER A 1027 -43.58 -51.71 46.71
CA SER A 1027 -43.99 -53.08 46.33
C SER A 1027 -43.33 -54.13 47.25
N PRO A 1028 -44.07 -55.10 47.83
CA PRO A 1028 -45.50 -55.38 47.66
C PRO A 1028 -46.36 -54.48 48.57
N GLY A 1029 -46.95 -53.42 48.02
CA GLY A 1029 -47.80 -52.48 48.74
C GLY A 1029 -48.88 -51.91 47.82
N SER A 1030 -49.99 -51.44 48.39
CA SER A 1030 -51.04 -50.74 47.64
C SER A 1030 -50.67 -49.27 47.41
N ALA A 1031 -51.19 -48.67 46.33
CA ALA A 1031 -50.99 -47.25 46.06
C ALA A 1031 -51.41 -46.38 47.27
N GLY A 1032 -50.53 -45.48 47.70
CA GLY A 1032 -50.74 -44.64 48.88
C GLY A 1032 -50.18 -45.20 50.19
N ASN A 1033 -49.59 -46.41 50.20
CA ASN A 1033 -48.80 -46.87 51.34
C ASN A 1033 -47.52 -46.04 51.46
N SER A 1034 -47.34 -45.36 52.60
CA SER A 1034 -46.12 -44.60 52.93
C SER A 1034 -45.27 -45.28 54.02
N ASN A 1035 -45.61 -46.50 54.44
CA ASN A 1035 -44.78 -47.28 55.36
C ASN A 1035 -43.78 -48.12 54.57
N TYR A 1036 -42.60 -47.56 54.36
CA TYR A 1036 -41.50 -48.22 53.67
C TYR A 1036 -40.81 -49.22 54.57
N ARG A 1037 -41.00 -50.52 54.30
CA ARG A 1037 -40.27 -51.61 54.95
C ARG A 1037 -38.99 -51.87 54.18
N ARG A 1038 -37.90 -51.25 54.58
CA ARG A 1038 -36.64 -51.29 53.81
C ARG A 1038 -36.06 -52.68 53.62
N ASP A 1039 -36.44 -53.67 54.42
CA ASP A 1039 -35.96 -55.06 54.36
C ASP A 1039 -36.76 -55.97 53.41
N ILE A 1040 -37.90 -55.52 52.89
CA ILE A 1040 -38.75 -56.34 52.01
C ILE A 1040 -39.40 -55.56 50.87
N ASP A 1041 -39.70 -54.28 51.06
CA ASP A 1041 -40.34 -53.46 50.04
C ASP A 1041 -39.27 -52.92 49.07
N SER A 1042 -39.59 -52.90 47.78
CA SER A 1042 -38.90 -52.06 46.80
C SER A 1042 -39.63 -50.72 46.66
N MET A 1043 -38.87 -49.63 46.45
CA MET A 1043 -39.41 -48.29 46.22
C MET A 1043 -39.19 -47.88 44.77
N GLU A 1044 -40.26 -47.74 44.00
CA GLU A 1044 -40.23 -47.19 42.64
C GLU A 1044 -40.51 -45.68 42.69
N VAL A 1045 -39.58 -44.88 42.20
CA VAL A 1045 -39.63 -43.41 42.24
C VAL A 1045 -39.87 -42.87 40.84
N SER A 1046 -40.88 -42.04 40.68
CA SER A 1046 -41.26 -41.37 39.42
C SER A 1046 -40.96 -39.88 39.45
N GLY A 1047 -40.57 -39.33 38.31
CA GLY A 1047 -40.13 -37.93 38.17
C GLY A 1047 -39.60 -37.60 36.77
N SER A 1048 -38.64 -36.70 36.68
CA SER A 1048 -37.92 -36.38 35.44
C SER A 1048 -36.45 -36.06 35.73
N GLY A 1049 -35.56 -36.27 34.75
CA GLY A 1049 -34.13 -35.97 34.89
C GLY A 1049 -33.35 -37.04 35.65
N PHE A 1050 -33.82 -38.29 35.67
CA PHE A 1050 -33.17 -39.40 36.38
C PHE A 1050 -32.19 -40.21 35.52
N GLY A 1051 -32.07 -39.88 34.22
CA GLY A 1051 -31.26 -40.63 33.26
C GLY A 1051 -29.81 -40.88 33.71
N LEU A 1052 -29.22 -39.98 34.49
CA LEU A 1052 -27.91 -40.14 35.12
C LEU A 1052 -28.00 -39.99 36.65
N ILE A 1053 -28.83 -40.80 37.30
CA ILE A 1053 -28.94 -40.78 38.76
C ILE A 1053 -27.60 -41.18 39.43
N ASN A 1054 -27.09 -40.32 40.33
CA ASN A 1054 -25.84 -40.55 41.06
C ASN A 1054 -26.08 -41.22 42.41
N SER A 1055 -27.12 -40.81 43.15
CA SER A 1055 -27.49 -41.39 44.43
C SER A 1055 -28.93 -41.05 44.80
N ALA A 1056 -29.53 -41.90 45.62
CA ALA A 1056 -30.80 -41.66 46.29
C ALA A 1056 -30.58 -41.88 47.78
N GLU A 1057 -30.72 -40.83 48.58
CA GLU A 1057 -30.39 -40.77 50.00
C GLU A 1057 -31.66 -40.60 50.84
N VAL A 1058 -31.79 -41.37 51.92
CA VAL A 1058 -32.83 -41.12 52.93
C VAL A 1058 -32.39 -39.97 53.82
N VAL A 1059 -33.23 -38.94 53.91
CA VAL A 1059 -32.99 -37.75 54.71
C VAL A 1059 -34.09 -37.55 55.74
N ASP A 1060 -33.85 -36.64 56.69
CA ASP A 1060 -34.87 -36.24 57.66
C ASP A 1060 -36.02 -35.47 56.98
N VAL A 1061 -37.03 -35.10 57.78
CA VAL A 1061 -38.21 -34.36 57.29
C VAL A 1061 -37.85 -32.99 56.66
N ASN A 1062 -36.74 -32.38 57.09
CA ASN A 1062 -36.27 -31.09 56.57
C ASN A 1062 -35.34 -31.24 55.34
N GLY A 1063 -34.97 -32.47 54.97
CA GLY A 1063 -34.07 -32.75 53.86
C GLY A 1063 -32.59 -32.85 54.23
N ASN A 1064 -32.25 -32.89 55.53
CA ASN A 1064 -30.88 -33.02 56.00
C ASN A 1064 -30.45 -34.49 56.06
N THR A 1065 -29.18 -34.74 55.75
CA THR A 1065 -28.52 -36.04 55.92
C THR A 1065 -28.52 -36.45 57.39
N ILE A 1066 -29.07 -37.63 57.70
CA ILE A 1066 -29.11 -38.19 59.06
C ILE A 1066 -27.75 -38.85 59.38
N VAL A 1067 -27.35 -39.77 58.51
CA VAL A 1067 -26.08 -40.51 58.50
C VAL A 1067 -25.80 -40.85 57.04
N VAL A 1068 -24.55 -41.09 56.67
CA VAL A 1068 -24.20 -41.60 55.33
C VAL A 1068 -24.93 -42.93 55.11
N ASN A 1069 -25.94 -42.90 54.24
CA ASN A 1069 -26.81 -44.05 53.98
C ASN A 1069 -26.91 -44.47 52.51
N SER A 1070 -26.38 -43.65 51.61
CA SER A 1070 -26.26 -43.97 50.19
C SER A 1070 -24.83 -43.73 49.73
N GLY A 1071 -24.26 -44.64 48.94
CA GLY A 1071 -23.01 -44.37 48.23
C GLY A 1071 -23.24 -43.60 46.93
N VAL A 1072 -22.19 -42.94 46.45
CA VAL A 1072 -22.14 -42.39 45.08
C VAL A 1072 -22.00 -43.56 44.11
N MET A 1073 -22.74 -43.52 43.01
CA MET A 1073 -22.59 -44.48 41.93
C MET A 1073 -21.21 -44.41 41.28
N ILE A 1074 -20.43 -45.51 41.39
CA ILE A 1074 -19.14 -45.67 40.72
C ILE A 1074 -19.18 -46.97 39.91
N GLY A 1075 -19.44 -46.89 38.60
CA GLY A 1075 -19.38 -48.06 37.72
C GLY A 1075 -20.00 -47.84 36.35
N SER A 1076 -19.40 -48.48 35.33
CA SER A 1076 -19.73 -48.40 33.90
C SER A 1076 -20.59 -49.57 33.39
N THR A 1077 -21.16 -50.38 34.29
CA THR A 1077 -22.00 -51.54 33.93
C THR A 1077 -23.47 -51.12 33.87
N PRO A 1078 -24.19 -51.38 32.77
CA PRO A 1078 -25.62 -51.11 32.69
C PRO A 1078 -26.36 -51.97 33.72
N ASN A 1079 -27.21 -51.33 34.53
CA ASN A 1079 -28.27 -51.95 35.33
C ASN A 1079 -27.92 -52.71 36.62
N TYR A 1080 -26.70 -52.66 37.16
CA TYR A 1080 -26.45 -53.14 38.54
C TYR A 1080 -25.63 -52.15 39.36
N PHE A 1081 -26.31 -51.51 40.31
CA PHE A 1081 -25.79 -50.54 41.23
C PHE A 1081 -25.30 -51.29 42.47
N SER A 1082 -24.14 -50.95 43.03
CA SER A 1082 -23.58 -51.61 44.23
C SER A 1082 -24.44 -51.43 45.50
N ASN A 1083 -25.52 -50.64 45.42
CA ASN A 1083 -26.42 -50.28 46.52
C ASN A 1083 -27.91 -50.53 46.19
N GLY A 1084 -28.25 -51.45 45.29
CA GLY A 1084 -29.66 -51.87 45.04
C GLY A 1084 -30.58 -50.83 44.36
N LEU A 1085 -30.05 -49.72 43.88
CA LEU A 1085 -30.73 -48.79 42.97
C LEU A 1085 -30.80 -49.41 41.55
N THR A 1086 -31.84 -49.14 40.75
CA THR A 1086 -31.97 -49.58 39.35
C THR A 1086 -32.73 -48.52 38.56
N LEU A 1087 -32.15 -48.00 37.47
CA LEU A 1087 -32.86 -47.09 36.59
C LEU A 1087 -33.80 -47.88 35.66
N ASN A 1088 -35.10 -47.57 35.66
CA ASN A 1088 -36.09 -48.25 34.81
C ASN A 1088 -36.33 -47.47 33.51
N THR A 1089 -36.47 -46.16 33.61
CA THR A 1089 -36.58 -45.19 32.50
C THR A 1089 -35.94 -43.87 32.94
N ASP A 1090 -35.75 -42.91 32.03
CA ASP A 1090 -35.21 -41.58 32.40
C ASP A 1090 -36.13 -40.76 33.34
N ALA A 1091 -37.35 -41.24 33.56
CA ALA A 1091 -38.36 -40.68 34.45
C ALA A 1091 -38.64 -41.57 35.68
N ASN A 1092 -37.97 -42.72 35.82
CA ASN A 1092 -38.30 -43.68 36.86
C ASN A 1092 -37.11 -44.59 37.26
N PHE A 1093 -36.89 -44.78 38.56
CA PHE A 1093 -35.93 -45.75 39.10
C PHE A 1093 -36.50 -46.53 40.29
N THR A 1094 -35.99 -47.72 40.56
CA THR A 1094 -36.33 -48.57 41.70
C THR A 1094 -35.19 -48.63 42.71
N ILE A 1095 -35.52 -48.63 44.00
CA ILE A 1095 -34.63 -48.95 45.11
C ILE A 1095 -35.06 -50.33 45.64
N ALA A 1096 -34.18 -51.32 45.56
CA ALA A 1096 -34.44 -52.66 46.05
C ALA A 1096 -34.46 -52.71 47.60
N PRO A 1097 -35.00 -53.77 48.21
CA PRO A 1097 -34.83 -54.02 49.63
C PRO A 1097 -33.35 -54.05 50.05
N ASP A 1098 -33.07 -53.62 51.28
CA ASP A 1098 -31.76 -53.59 51.93
C ASP A 1098 -30.67 -52.78 51.18
N SER A 1099 -31.08 -51.74 50.43
CA SER A 1099 -30.21 -50.90 49.60
C SER A 1099 -29.36 -49.86 50.36
N PHE A 1100 -29.69 -49.52 51.61
CA PHE A 1100 -29.06 -48.41 52.35
C PHE A 1100 -27.99 -48.88 53.33
N PHE A 1101 -26.89 -48.13 53.45
CA PHE A 1101 -25.91 -48.32 54.52
C PHE A 1101 -26.42 -47.73 55.83
N ASN A 1102 -25.95 -48.26 56.97
CA ASN A 1102 -26.34 -47.79 58.31
C ASN A 1102 -27.88 -47.73 58.48
N ALA A 1103 -28.62 -48.59 57.77
CA ALA A 1103 -30.05 -48.46 57.60
C ALA A 1103 -30.85 -48.57 58.91
N ASN A 1104 -30.29 -49.26 59.91
CA ASN A 1104 -30.83 -49.32 61.26
C ASN A 1104 -31.00 -47.94 61.91
N LEU A 1105 -30.14 -46.96 61.58
CA LEU A 1105 -30.20 -45.59 62.09
C LEU A 1105 -31.25 -44.72 61.37
N LEU A 1106 -31.75 -45.19 60.23
CA LEU A 1106 -32.74 -44.48 59.43
C LEU A 1106 -34.16 -44.80 59.88
N ASP A 1107 -34.36 -45.96 60.53
CA ASP A 1107 -35.66 -46.42 60.99
C ASP A 1107 -36.29 -45.42 61.98
N SER A 1108 -37.60 -45.21 61.89
CA SER A 1108 -38.36 -44.32 62.77
C SER A 1108 -39.84 -44.65 62.70
N PRO A 1109 -40.54 -44.84 63.84
CA PRO A 1109 -41.97 -45.07 63.85
C PRO A 1109 -42.81 -43.81 63.65
N VAL A 1110 -42.18 -42.62 63.63
CA VAL A 1110 -42.86 -41.35 63.35
C VAL A 1110 -43.32 -41.35 61.89
N ALA A 1111 -44.63 -41.21 61.69
CA ALA A 1111 -45.24 -41.25 60.37
C ALA A 1111 -44.67 -40.17 59.44
N ASN A 1112 -44.32 -40.53 58.20
CA ASN A 1112 -43.86 -39.61 57.15
C ASN A 1112 -42.66 -38.73 57.56
N HIS A 1113 -41.77 -39.24 58.42
CA HIS A 1113 -40.64 -38.49 58.96
C HIS A 1113 -39.34 -38.61 58.14
N ARG A 1114 -39.39 -39.36 57.03
CA ARG A 1114 -38.28 -39.54 56.09
C ARG A 1114 -38.67 -39.06 54.71
N ARG A 1115 -37.68 -38.55 53.98
CA ARG A 1115 -37.79 -38.09 52.59
C ARG A 1115 -36.63 -38.65 51.78
N LEU A 1116 -36.72 -38.52 50.47
CA LEU A 1116 -35.68 -38.96 49.54
C LEU A 1116 -34.98 -37.74 48.93
N LYS A 1117 -33.67 -37.68 49.08
CA LYS A 1117 -32.80 -36.71 48.40
C LYS A 1117 -32.14 -37.39 47.22
N ILE A 1118 -32.48 -36.95 46.02
CA ILE A 1118 -32.02 -37.52 44.75
C ILE A 1118 -30.96 -36.58 44.19
N THR A 1119 -29.79 -37.13 43.89
CA THR A 1119 -28.67 -36.39 43.33
C THR A 1119 -28.37 -36.88 41.91
N THR A 1120 -28.18 -35.94 41.00
CA THR A 1120 -27.71 -36.17 39.63
C THR A 1120 -26.57 -35.19 39.32
N PRO A 1121 -25.82 -35.36 38.22
CA PRO A 1121 -24.82 -34.39 37.79
C PRO A 1121 -25.38 -32.98 37.55
N PHE A 1122 -26.69 -32.88 37.25
CA PHE A 1122 -27.37 -31.64 36.90
C PHE A 1122 -28.01 -30.92 38.11
N GLY A 1123 -28.00 -31.54 39.29
CA GLY A 1123 -28.57 -30.95 40.50
C GLY A 1123 -29.15 -31.96 41.48
N ILE A 1124 -29.76 -31.42 42.54
CA ILE A 1124 -30.33 -32.17 43.66
C ILE A 1124 -31.82 -31.82 43.79
N VAL A 1125 -32.65 -32.81 44.09
CA VAL A 1125 -34.04 -32.60 44.52
C VAL A 1125 -34.34 -33.41 45.77
N VAL A 1126 -35.10 -32.83 46.70
CA VAL A 1126 -35.64 -33.54 47.85
C VAL A 1126 -37.13 -33.76 47.61
N SER A 1127 -37.62 -34.99 47.76
CA SER A 1127 -39.03 -35.36 47.59
C SER A 1127 -39.95 -34.50 48.46
N ASP A 1128 -41.21 -34.29 48.09
CA ASP A 1128 -42.09 -33.36 48.80
C ASP A 1128 -42.33 -33.75 50.27
N GLN A 1129 -42.51 -32.76 51.15
CA GLN A 1129 -42.86 -32.95 52.57
C GLN A 1129 -44.37 -33.19 52.75
N ASN A 1130 -44.93 -34.10 51.96
CA ASN A 1130 -46.34 -34.48 51.99
C ASN A 1130 -46.47 -35.98 51.65
N SER A 1131 -47.69 -36.48 51.47
CA SER A 1131 -47.94 -37.90 51.20
C SER A 1131 -47.41 -38.41 49.84
N THR A 1132 -46.97 -37.54 48.93
CA THR A 1132 -46.39 -37.97 47.64
C THR A 1132 -44.88 -38.20 47.74
N GLY A 1133 -44.20 -37.62 48.74
CA GLY A 1133 -42.74 -37.65 48.86
C GLY A 1133 -42.16 -38.06 50.21
N ALA A 1134 -42.94 -38.00 51.29
CA ALA A 1134 -42.52 -38.40 52.63
C ALA A 1134 -43.05 -39.79 53.00
N PHE A 1135 -42.26 -40.55 53.77
CA PHE A 1135 -42.57 -41.92 54.19
C PHE A 1135 -42.10 -42.22 55.61
N THR A 1136 -42.74 -43.21 56.22
CA THR A 1136 -42.29 -43.86 57.46
C THR A 1136 -41.32 -44.96 57.08
N LEU A 1137 -40.16 -45.03 57.74
CA LEU A 1137 -39.14 -46.04 57.42
C LEU A 1137 -38.99 -47.01 58.59
N SER A 1138 -39.07 -48.31 58.31
CA SER A 1138 -38.84 -49.35 59.32
C SER A 1138 -38.32 -50.63 58.68
N ALA A 1139 -37.88 -51.57 59.49
CA ALA A 1139 -37.62 -52.94 59.08
C ALA A 1139 -38.24 -53.93 60.07
N THR A 1140 -38.30 -55.21 59.69
CA THR A 1140 -38.68 -56.27 60.61
C THR A 1140 -37.66 -56.34 61.75
N PRO A 1141 -38.07 -56.24 63.03
CA PRO A 1141 -37.16 -56.44 64.14
C PRO A 1141 -36.59 -57.86 64.07
N LYS A 1142 -35.31 -58.03 64.36
CA LYS A 1142 -34.67 -59.36 64.34
C LYS A 1142 -34.00 -59.63 65.67
N PHE A 1143 -34.23 -60.82 66.20
CA PHE A 1143 -33.55 -61.30 67.41
C PHE A 1143 -32.37 -62.20 67.03
N HIS A 1144 -31.48 -62.45 67.98
CA HIS A 1144 -30.43 -63.44 67.80
C HIS A 1144 -31.03 -64.86 67.69
N SER A 1145 -30.29 -65.79 67.10
CA SER A 1145 -30.77 -67.18 66.91
C SER A 1145 -30.91 -67.96 68.23
N THR A 1146 -30.31 -67.50 69.33
CA THR A 1146 -30.35 -68.14 70.65
C THR A 1146 -31.00 -67.26 71.71
N VAL A 1147 -31.69 -67.89 72.67
CA VAL A 1147 -32.33 -67.21 73.82
C VAL A 1147 -31.28 -66.44 74.63
N THR A 1148 -30.14 -67.07 74.92
CA THR A 1148 -29.03 -66.45 75.66
C THR A 1148 -28.55 -65.15 75.04
N ALA A 1149 -28.39 -65.09 73.71
CA ALA A 1149 -27.93 -63.87 73.05
C ALA A 1149 -29.02 -62.79 72.98
N THR A 1150 -30.28 -63.18 72.78
CA THR A 1150 -31.42 -62.25 72.73
C THR A 1150 -31.66 -61.56 74.06
N PHE A 1151 -31.49 -62.23 75.21
CA PHE A 1151 -31.77 -61.63 76.52
C PHE A 1151 -30.53 -61.28 77.36
N ALA A 1152 -29.32 -61.46 76.80
CA ALA A 1152 -28.07 -61.12 77.47
C ALA A 1152 -28.01 -59.64 77.89
N GLY A 1153 -27.56 -59.35 79.10
CA GLY A 1153 -27.31 -57.98 79.50
C GLY A 1153 -26.74 -57.91 80.90
N GLU A 1154 -25.63 -57.18 81.07
CA GLU A 1154 -25.12 -56.92 82.40
C GLU A 1154 -26.17 -56.15 83.22
N GLY A 1155 -26.45 -56.65 84.43
CA GLY A 1155 -27.47 -56.12 85.32
C GLY A 1155 -28.92 -56.40 84.90
N SER A 1156 -29.17 -57.28 83.92
CA SER A 1156 -30.52 -57.75 83.61
C SER A 1156 -30.94 -58.90 84.52
N GLY A 1157 -32.24 -59.13 84.66
CA GLY A 1157 -32.80 -60.25 85.41
C GLY A 1157 -32.63 -61.63 84.77
N PHE A 1158 -31.89 -61.72 83.65
CA PHE A 1158 -31.78 -62.95 82.87
C PHE A 1158 -30.62 -63.83 83.36
N ASN A 1159 -30.89 -65.10 83.66
CA ASN A 1159 -29.92 -66.04 84.25
C ASN A 1159 -28.83 -66.55 83.28
N GLY A 1160 -28.86 -66.13 82.02
CA GLY A 1160 -27.92 -66.56 80.98
C GLY A 1160 -28.31 -67.84 80.23
N ILE A 1161 -29.41 -68.50 80.60
CA ILE A 1161 -29.89 -69.74 79.97
C ILE A 1161 -31.25 -69.49 79.31
N ASP A 1162 -32.31 -69.35 80.10
CA ASP A 1162 -33.70 -69.28 79.63
C ASP A 1162 -34.68 -68.62 80.62
N THR A 1163 -34.21 -68.19 81.79
CA THR A 1163 -35.06 -67.68 82.86
C THR A 1163 -34.81 -66.20 83.12
N TYR A 1164 -35.88 -65.41 83.19
CA TYR A 1164 -35.87 -64.02 83.64
C TYR A 1164 -36.52 -63.92 85.02
N ASP A 1165 -35.74 -63.44 85.98
CA ASP A 1165 -36.20 -63.04 87.31
C ASP A 1165 -36.26 -61.52 87.39
N ILE A 1166 -37.44 -60.97 87.67
CA ILE A 1166 -37.63 -59.53 87.81
C ILE A 1166 -37.05 -59.00 89.12
N ASN A 1167 -36.81 -59.85 90.11
CA ASN A 1167 -36.29 -59.46 91.42
C ASN A 1167 -34.77 -59.44 91.40
N GLY A 1168 -34.20 -58.40 92.01
CA GLY A 1168 -32.77 -58.24 92.19
C GLY A 1168 -32.33 -58.72 93.56
N THR A 1169 -31.29 -59.56 93.56
CA THR A 1169 -30.62 -60.14 94.74
C THR A 1169 -30.03 -59.12 95.72
N THR A 1170 -30.03 -57.82 95.38
CA THR A 1170 -29.58 -56.71 96.25
C THR A 1170 -30.45 -55.46 96.04
N GLY A 1171 -30.93 -54.86 97.14
CA GLY A 1171 -31.83 -53.69 97.14
C GLY A 1171 -33.11 -53.90 97.96
N VAL A 1172 -33.90 -52.85 98.19
CA VAL A 1172 -35.19 -52.96 98.91
C VAL A 1172 -36.33 -52.89 97.90
N TYR A 1173 -37.27 -53.84 97.98
CA TYR A 1173 -38.51 -53.81 97.21
C TYR A 1173 -39.32 -52.52 97.46
N PRO A 1174 -39.87 -51.86 96.42
CA PRO A 1174 -39.96 -52.25 95.01
C PRO A 1174 -38.82 -51.67 94.12
N ASP A 1175 -37.75 -51.15 94.70
CA ASP A 1175 -36.66 -50.50 93.95
C ASP A 1175 -35.57 -51.49 93.49
N ASN A 1176 -35.62 -52.75 93.93
CA ASN A 1176 -34.70 -53.83 93.52
C ASN A 1176 -35.11 -54.56 92.23
N LEU A 1177 -35.97 -53.99 91.39
CA LEU A 1177 -36.47 -54.67 90.19
C LEU A 1177 -35.44 -54.62 89.04
N LEU A 1178 -34.99 -55.79 88.59
CA LEU A 1178 -34.02 -55.93 87.51
C LEU A 1178 -34.67 -55.70 86.14
N PRO A 1179 -33.99 -54.98 85.23
CA PRO A 1179 -34.49 -54.76 83.88
C PRO A 1179 -34.46 -56.04 83.02
N LEU A 1180 -35.37 -56.10 82.05
CA LEU A 1180 -35.29 -57.02 80.92
C LEU A 1180 -34.50 -56.35 79.79
N VAL A 1181 -33.41 -56.98 79.37
CA VAL A 1181 -32.63 -56.54 78.21
C VAL A 1181 -32.99 -57.41 77.02
N ILE A 1182 -33.23 -56.78 75.87
CA ILE A 1182 -33.54 -57.45 74.61
C ILE A 1182 -32.53 -56.96 73.57
N ASN A 1183 -31.74 -57.85 73.00
CA ASN A 1183 -30.77 -57.57 71.94
C ASN A 1183 -31.22 -58.15 70.61
N GLY A 1184 -30.84 -57.45 69.55
CA GLY A 1184 -31.18 -57.80 68.19
C GLY A 1184 -30.81 -56.70 67.22
N GLN A 1185 -31.65 -56.49 66.22
CA GLN A 1185 -31.47 -55.51 65.16
C GLN A 1185 -32.80 -54.85 64.81
N ASN A 1186 -32.73 -53.63 64.26
CA ASN A 1186 -33.84 -52.84 63.72
C ASN A 1186 -34.86 -52.34 64.78
N PHE A 1187 -34.41 -52.07 66.01
CA PHE A 1187 -35.30 -51.64 67.08
C PHE A 1187 -35.74 -50.17 67.01
N LEU A 1188 -35.02 -49.32 66.27
CA LEU A 1188 -35.40 -47.90 66.11
C LEU A 1188 -36.68 -47.70 65.28
N GLY A 1189 -37.13 -48.71 64.53
CA GLY A 1189 -38.39 -48.69 63.78
C GLY A 1189 -39.58 -49.31 64.51
N VAL A 1190 -39.40 -49.76 65.76
CA VAL A 1190 -40.47 -50.37 66.56
C VAL A 1190 -41.47 -49.29 66.98
N LYS A 1191 -42.75 -49.58 66.78
CA LYS A 1191 -43.89 -48.73 67.15
C LYS A 1191 -44.65 -49.28 68.34
N THR A 1192 -44.66 -50.60 68.54
CA THR A 1192 -45.34 -51.24 69.68
C THR A 1192 -44.49 -52.37 70.26
N ILE A 1193 -44.42 -52.46 71.59
CA ILE A 1193 -43.84 -53.58 72.33
C ILE A 1193 -44.98 -54.29 73.07
N THR A 1194 -45.13 -55.60 72.86
CA THR A 1194 -46.19 -56.41 73.48
C THR A 1194 -45.60 -57.59 74.25
N PHE A 1195 -46.01 -57.75 75.50
CA PHE A 1195 -45.67 -58.88 76.36
C PHE A 1195 -46.76 -59.93 76.27
N GLU A 1196 -46.45 -61.14 75.82
CA GLU A 1196 -47.45 -62.19 75.59
C GLU A 1196 -47.02 -63.58 76.05
N ASP A 1197 -48.01 -64.49 76.09
CA ASP A 1197 -47.89 -65.92 76.39
C ASP A 1197 -47.98 -66.78 75.13
N ASN A 1198 -46.86 -67.07 74.47
CA ASN A 1198 -46.76 -67.98 73.32
C ASN A 1198 -47.96 -67.92 72.33
N ALA A 1199 -48.38 -66.70 71.91
CA ALA A 1199 -49.53 -66.39 71.06
C ALA A 1199 -50.96 -66.61 71.62
N THR A 1200 -51.16 -66.84 72.92
CA THR A 1200 -52.48 -67.08 73.53
C THR A 1200 -53.06 -65.89 74.31
N THR A 1201 -52.23 -65.13 75.04
CA THR A 1201 -52.66 -63.99 75.86
C THR A 1201 -51.67 -62.83 75.75
N SER A 1202 -52.13 -61.61 75.43
CA SER A 1202 -51.35 -60.38 75.54
C SER A 1202 -51.58 -59.74 76.91
N TYR A 1203 -50.51 -59.47 77.66
CA TYR A 1203 -50.58 -58.92 79.02
C TYR A 1203 -50.42 -57.40 79.04
N TYR A 1204 -49.52 -56.88 78.21
CA TYR A 1204 -49.24 -55.45 78.14
C TYR A 1204 -48.73 -55.08 76.75
N SER A 1205 -49.31 -54.05 76.16
CA SER A 1205 -48.86 -53.48 74.88
C SER A 1205 -48.65 -51.98 75.06
N VAL A 1206 -47.49 -51.48 74.65
CA VAL A 1206 -47.13 -50.07 74.75
C VAL A 1206 -46.68 -49.53 73.40
N ASN A 1207 -47.24 -48.38 73.02
CA ASN A 1207 -46.77 -47.63 71.85
C ASN A 1207 -45.47 -46.90 72.21
N VAL A 1208 -44.47 -47.00 71.34
CA VAL A 1208 -43.13 -46.49 71.58
C VAL A 1208 -42.66 -45.61 70.43
N ASN A 1209 -41.89 -44.59 70.76
CA ASN A 1209 -41.04 -43.88 69.82
C ASN A 1209 -39.61 -44.02 70.33
N PRO A 1210 -38.73 -44.81 69.71
CA PRO A 1210 -37.36 -45.00 70.18
C PRO A 1210 -36.53 -43.71 70.31
N ALA A 1211 -36.87 -42.65 69.56
CA ALA A 1211 -36.23 -41.35 69.70
C ALA A 1211 -36.70 -40.54 70.92
N ASN A 1212 -37.86 -40.89 71.49
CA ASN A 1212 -38.41 -40.32 72.72
C ASN A 1212 -39.20 -41.40 73.48
N PRO A 1213 -38.50 -42.37 74.09
CA PRO A 1213 -39.15 -43.55 74.64
C PRO A 1213 -39.97 -43.19 75.89
N PRO A 1214 -41.12 -43.87 76.14
CA PRO A 1214 -41.87 -43.73 77.39
C PRO A 1214 -40.99 -44.05 78.61
N ALA A 1215 -41.33 -43.47 79.76
CA ALA A 1215 -40.61 -43.71 81.01
C ALA A 1215 -40.52 -45.21 81.32
N GLY A 1216 -39.31 -45.69 81.65
CA GLY A 1216 -39.05 -47.10 81.91
C GLY A 1216 -38.64 -47.93 80.70
N LEU A 1217 -38.56 -47.34 79.50
CA LEU A 1217 -37.98 -47.94 78.30
C LEU A 1217 -36.75 -47.14 77.84
N ALA A 1218 -35.71 -47.83 77.39
CA ALA A 1218 -34.55 -47.23 76.76
C ALA A 1218 -34.10 -48.04 75.53
N PHE A 1219 -33.68 -47.33 74.48
CA PHE A 1219 -33.15 -47.92 73.26
C PHE A 1219 -31.69 -47.52 73.12
N SER A 1220 -30.83 -48.44 72.65
CA SER A 1220 -29.46 -48.09 72.29
C SER A 1220 -29.44 -47.20 71.06
N ALA A 1221 -28.43 -46.32 70.97
CA ALA A 1221 -28.27 -45.39 69.84
C ALA A 1221 -28.12 -46.09 68.48
N ASP A 1222 -27.65 -47.34 68.46
CA ASP A 1222 -27.52 -48.16 67.25
C ASP A 1222 -28.77 -49.01 66.95
N GLY A 1223 -29.81 -48.97 67.79
CA GLY A 1223 -31.04 -49.71 67.56
C GLY A 1223 -30.92 -51.22 67.72
N LYS A 1224 -29.94 -51.70 68.49
CA LYS A 1224 -29.70 -53.13 68.72
C LYS A 1224 -30.07 -53.64 70.10
N LYS A 1225 -30.37 -52.74 71.05
CA LYS A 1225 -30.75 -53.10 72.42
C LYS A 1225 -31.96 -52.30 72.88
N ILE A 1226 -32.93 -53.00 73.49
CA ILE A 1226 -34.03 -52.42 74.26
C ILE A 1226 -33.81 -52.81 75.71
N THR A 1227 -33.89 -51.84 76.62
CA THR A 1227 -33.90 -52.08 78.06
C THR A 1227 -35.27 -51.70 78.59
N VAL A 1228 -35.96 -52.68 79.16
CA VAL A 1228 -37.23 -52.51 79.84
C VAL A 1228 -36.96 -52.53 81.33
N SER A 1229 -37.21 -51.42 82.03
CA SER A 1229 -37.04 -51.39 83.49
C SER A 1229 -37.94 -52.42 84.17
N GLY A 1230 -37.43 -53.08 85.21
CA GLY A 1230 -38.24 -54.02 86.00
C GLY A 1230 -39.48 -53.34 86.58
N LYS A 1231 -39.38 -52.06 86.95
CA LYS A 1231 -40.53 -51.25 87.38
C LYS A 1231 -41.66 -51.18 86.34
N LEU A 1232 -41.34 -50.99 85.05
CA LEU A 1232 -42.37 -50.96 84.00
C LEU A 1232 -43.12 -52.29 83.89
N ILE A 1233 -42.38 -53.40 83.98
CA ILE A 1233 -42.94 -54.76 83.93
C ILE A 1233 -43.78 -55.02 85.18
N TYR A 1234 -43.32 -54.62 86.37
CA TYR A 1234 -44.09 -54.76 87.61
C TYR A 1234 -45.39 -53.96 87.58
N ASP A 1235 -45.35 -52.68 87.17
CA ASP A 1235 -46.53 -51.81 87.21
C ASP A 1235 -47.60 -52.22 86.17
N ASN A 1236 -47.21 -52.80 85.04
CA ASN A 1236 -48.12 -52.99 83.89
C ASN A 1236 -48.22 -54.42 83.36
N ALA A 1237 -47.28 -55.30 83.69
CA ALA A 1237 -47.15 -56.65 83.12
C ALA A 1237 -46.73 -57.69 84.18
N LEU A 1238 -47.11 -57.51 85.45
CA LEU A 1238 -46.67 -58.37 86.56
C LEU A 1238 -47.02 -59.86 86.34
N THR A 1239 -48.17 -60.13 85.72
CA THR A 1239 -48.59 -61.50 85.38
C THR A 1239 -47.78 -62.12 84.24
N TRP A 1240 -47.16 -61.29 83.38
CA TRP A 1240 -46.22 -61.79 82.39
C TRP A 1240 -44.90 -62.19 83.06
N ALA A 1241 -44.46 -61.45 84.09
CA ALA A 1241 -43.25 -61.74 84.85
C ALA A 1241 -43.32 -63.03 85.69
N ASN A 1242 -44.46 -63.73 85.74
CA ASN A 1242 -44.63 -65.05 86.35
C ASN A 1242 -45.27 -66.05 85.38
N SER A 1243 -44.54 -67.09 85.01
CA SER A 1243 -44.95 -68.15 84.09
C SER A 1243 -45.18 -69.51 84.77
N GLY A 1244 -45.07 -69.58 86.10
CA GLY A 1244 -45.24 -70.82 86.85
C GLY A 1244 -44.26 -71.91 86.44
N GLY A 1245 -43.02 -71.54 86.08
CA GLY A 1245 -41.97 -72.45 85.63
C GLY A 1245 -42.06 -72.91 84.16
N ALA A 1246 -43.05 -72.42 83.39
CA ALA A 1246 -43.21 -72.77 81.98
C ALA A 1246 -42.49 -71.78 81.05
N ALA A 1247 -41.77 -72.30 80.05
CA ALA A 1247 -41.10 -71.48 79.04
C ALA A 1247 -42.08 -71.00 77.96
N THR A 1248 -42.97 -70.08 78.33
CA THR A 1248 -44.04 -69.59 77.44
C THR A 1248 -44.06 -68.07 77.26
N ARG A 1249 -43.27 -67.32 78.03
CA ARG A 1249 -43.24 -65.85 77.99
C ARG A 1249 -42.37 -65.36 76.85
N ARG A 1250 -42.85 -64.38 76.11
CA ARG A 1250 -42.08 -63.74 75.04
C ARG A 1250 -42.49 -62.29 74.83
N VAL A 1251 -41.65 -61.55 74.13
CA VAL A 1251 -41.90 -60.17 73.72
C VAL A 1251 -42.10 -60.13 72.20
N VAL A 1252 -43.16 -59.46 71.77
CA VAL A 1252 -43.44 -59.15 70.38
C VAL A 1252 -43.09 -57.69 70.12
N LEU A 1253 -42.23 -57.46 69.14
CA LEU A 1253 -41.94 -56.13 68.64
C LEU A 1253 -42.68 -55.96 67.31
N THR A 1254 -43.54 -54.94 67.26
CA THR A 1254 -44.25 -54.53 66.04
C THR A 1254 -43.57 -53.29 65.47
N SER A 1255 -43.06 -53.39 64.25
CA SER A 1255 -42.50 -52.24 63.54
C SER A 1255 -43.59 -51.32 63.00
N ALA A 1256 -43.21 -50.11 62.60
CA ALA A 1256 -44.13 -49.15 61.98
C ALA A 1256 -44.77 -49.65 60.66
N GLY A 1257 -44.12 -50.61 59.98
CA GLY A 1257 -44.66 -51.35 58.84
C GLY A 1257 -45.53 -52.55 59.22
N GLU A 1258 -46.02 -52.61 60.46
CA GLU A 1258 -46.90 -53.64 61.00
C GLU A 1258 -46.30 -55.06 60.87
N GLN A 1259 -44.97 -55.17 60.96
CA GLN A 1259 -44.27 -56.46 61.01
C GLN A 1259 -43.98 -56.84 62.45
N ASN A 1260 -44.40 -58.05 62.81
CA ASN A 1260 -44.19 -58.61 64.14
C ASN A 1260 -42.97 -59.51 64.12
N ALA A 1261 -42.06 -59.29 65.07
CA ALA A 1261 -41.04 -60.26 65.42
C ALA A 1261 -41.26 -60.68 66.86
N THR A 1262 -41.21 -61.98 67.13
CA THR A 1262 -41.38 -62.54 68.47
C THR A 1262 -40.05 -63.08 68.97
N THR A 1263 -39.69 -62.76 70.21
CA THR A 1263 -38.53 -63.39 70.86
C THR A 1263 -38.78 -64.89 71.03
N GLN A 1264 -37.72 -65.66 71.28
CA GLN A 1264 -37.86 -67.01 71.81
C GLN A 1264 -38.59 -66.99 73.16
N ASN A 1265 -39.20 -68.12 73.53
CA ASN A 1265 -39.87 -68.23 74.82
C ASN A 1265 -38.84 -68.34 75.95
N ILE A 1266 -39.14 -67.65 77.04
CA ILE A 1266 -38.40 -67.70 78.31
C ILE A 1266 -39.33 -68.14 79.43
N ILE A 1267 -38.72 -68.64 80.50
CA ILE A 1267 -39.38 -68.80 81.80
C ILE A 1267 -39.29 -67.42 82.47
N ALA A 1268 -40.41 -66.84 82.86
CA ALA A 1268 -40.38 -65.69 83.75
C ALA A 1268 -40.76 -66.21 85.13
N ASP A 1269 -39.79 -66.35 86.01
CA ASP A 1269 -40.03 -66.90 87.34
C ASP A 1269 -39.50 -65.88 88.35
N PRO A 1270 -40.38 -65.08 88.97
CA PRO A 1270 -39.99 -64.22 90.05
C PRO A 1270 -39.77 -65.14 91.23
N SER A 1271 -38.54 -65.60 91.42
CA SER A 1271 -38.26 -66.47 92.55
C SER A 1271 -38.57 -65.70 93.83
N GLU A 1272 -39.28 -66.33 94.79
CA GLU A 1272 -39.62 -65.71 96.08
C GLU A 1272 -38.37 -65.38 96.93
N ASN A 1273 -37.17 -65.71 96.46
CA ASN A 1273 -35.91 -65.64 97.19
C ASN A 1273 -35.30 -64.24 97.31
N ASP A 1274 -36.05 -63.18 97.04
CA ASP A 1274 -35.70 -61.82 97.45
C ASP A 1274 -36.69 -61.30 98.51
N ASN A 1275 -36.62 -61.91 99.72
CA ASN A 1275 -37.18 -61.33 100.94
C ASN A 1275 -36.60 -62.04 102.20
N PRO A 1276 -36.01 -61.32 103.17
CA PRO A 1276 -34.94 -60.32 103.12
C PRO A 1276 -33.52 -60.91 103.27
#